data_AF-A0A8H5XP96-F1
#
_entry.id   AF-A0A8H5XP96-F1
#
_cell.length_a   1.000
_cell.length_b   1.000
_cell.length_c   1.000
_cell.angle_alpha   90.00
_cell.angle_beta   90.00
_cell.angle_gamma   90.00
#
_symmetry.space_group_name_H-M   'P 1'
#
loop_
_entity.id
_entity.type
_entity.pdbx_description
1 polymer ?
#
loop_
_entity_poly.entity_id
_entity_poly.type
_entity_poly.pdbx_seq_one_letter_code
_entity_poly.pdbx_strand_id
1 'polypeptide(L)'
;MAPKKLPTFDELPLDKNGPPGNAWGLWGSDDQLGRLNLLTPETVRAAASEIREGIRISLDWPLDKLSHPPFGRQALEHRILNKAPMTMNDDVITLNTQSSTQWDGFRHYGYQRTGQFYMGHKQEEFVPGSQHLGIDAYANNGGIIGRGVLIDWYSWSQRNNISLSPFQTNAVEMSHIRAIIAEENIEFCQGDILFIRVGFTAHYNALSPEAQENFPNRQPGGLLGLEATKDSLRWLWDSGFSAIASDAAGFERGPATGAYNHPDKNVKTPDLLQRVTATGEDFLVGDFNLHHLTWSGDNVTTIEPQAFELVNGLHEAGMELLTPRGFRTYARGKHLTGEYSSNIDLTYASPSLIPFVRKWQSPDVPGFDSDHRVIMATLNLEVNRVPSTYYIWKRADPDKFRACVGGSLKPIGFPVLTTPAMVDNYARKVVQAFGPAIETLVPLAAPPGSKRPKSRPSLVTQRAQNLLRLSDEKERHAGVYTQSQQHYKVKRFAQNVIRKERSASFHLMLSQDIAKRRRVYFWARRGASWNKKALMPIRQLKANNVTHLPLDRPPPDDFDKVPFVVSQDLEKSEVKSLITGAPSGKAAGPDLLAYEGMKMAHEELLPYLHHLFAACLKLGHHPAAFKQACTVMLRKGGKDDYEQPKSWRPVALLPCMGKLLEKIFTHRLKQLAVEHNLLADVQFGTPGKCTTKALQYLLNNVYYAWTDKIRRLATIMGLDITGAYDRVDRVKLMRILQETGLQEWMLSFIWSFLTDRITDMRLPGFTSSSFWVNKGIPQGSPLSPILFLFFSMPIFGAASEYTNSRVKIYPFAYVDDTYLLAVSDDFEDNCKALKECHDRIMVWADSVGVSFSPHKYHVMHFYPPRGQVKPCTLMPKIPGLEGNKPEASIRILGVEVDNKLNWQAHALGLGAKVNAKMNDIARICNTTAGPDMIALRQLYITTVRPIISHGCGAWFIYGEDKVKYQITKDLGRYLGSIQNQCLRIVTGALARTKGRAVNKEAYVEDILVYLDRVATVQRARALDTPDHERLRRIRRQGRTPAEFDLHPYHALDHAARYLLERANKSCRDRSPNNVRKAMVKIAKQDSHEMSCKIWSRHVEERNNELSRFRSAADMDKAGWGPHNLKRYRGLSRAQSTMLIQCRTGYIALNKYLHWINAYESPLCDCGAADETVFHAFIQCEMLATARIELYTALGHRDFYRMLSEKPEIAADWAITHFEIPQFECAKHDSRFNSVESSASASASQPPNVLDELRAWIYGRAT
;
A
#
# COMPACT_ATOMS: atom_id res chain seq x y z
N MET A 1 57.69 -1.84 -11.04
CA MET A 1 58.90 -2.60 -10.64
C MET A 1 58.70 -3.03 -9.20
N ALA A 2 58.59 -4.33 -8.91
CA ALA A 2 58.49 -4.79 -7.52
C ALA A 2 59.85 -4.60 -6.81
N PRO A 3 59.88 -4.09 -5.57
CA PRO A 3 61.12 -3.97 -4.81
C PRO A 3 61.76 -5.35 -4.63
N LYS A 4 63.09 -5.46 -4.79
CA LYS A 4 63.83 -6.74 -4.73
C LYS A 4 63.72 -7.47 -3.38
N LYS A 5 63.31 -6.77 -2.31
CA LYS A 5 63.02 -7.33 -0.98
C LYS A 5 61.97 -6.46 -0.28
N LEU A 6 60.92 -7.08 0.26
CA LEU A 6 59.91 -6.38 1.07
C LEU A 6 60.48 -6.12 2.48
N PRO A 7 60.21 -4.96 3.10
CA PRO A 7 60.57 -4.71 4.48
C PRO A 7 59.73 -5.61 5.41
N THR A 8 60.30 -5.99 6.55
CA THR A 8 59.62 -6.64 7.68
C THR A 8 58.71 -5.64 8.41
N PHE A 9 57.75 -6.13 9.21
CA PHE A 9 56.83 -5.24 9.92
C PHE A 9 57.56 -4.25 10.85
N ASP A 10 58.67 -4.67 11.47
CA ASP A 10 59.44 -3.85 12.41
C ASP A 10 60.26 -2.75 11.70
N GLU A 11 60.38 -2.80 10.37
CA GLU A 11 61.02 -1.75 9.55
C GLU A 11 60.05 -0.62 9.15
N LEU A 12 58.75 -0.75 9.47
CA LEU A 12 57.72 0.27 9.24
C LEU A 12 57.64 1.29 10.40
N PRO A 13 57.24 2.55 10.16
CA PRO A 13 56.79 3.12 8.90
C PRO A 13 57.93 3.52 7.95
N LEU A 14 57.68 3.43 6.64
CA LEU A 14 58.61 3.90 5.60
C LEU A 14 58.60 5.41 5.47
N ASP A 15 57.42 6.04 5.37
CA ASP A 15 57.30 7.49 5.48
C ASP A 15 57.18 7.90 6.95
N LYS A 16 58.19 8.60 7.46
CA LYS A 16 58.24 9.06 8.85
C LYS A 16 57.23 10.18 9.17
N ASN A 17 56.73 10.86 8.14
CA ASN A 17 55.69 11.90 8.28
C ASN A 17 54.27 11.33 8.20
N GLY A 18 54.12 10.06 7.78
CA GLY A 18 52.85 9.36 7.70
C GLY A 18 52.42 8.71 9.03
N PRO A 19 51.22 8.09 9.06
CA PRO A 19 50.69 7.43 10.25
C PRO A 19 51.51 6.17 10.63
N PRO A 20 51.48 5.72 11.89
CA PRO A 20 52.27 4.56 12.35
C PRO A 20 52.03 3.30 11.51
N GLY A 21 53.10 2.58 11.18
CA GLY A 21 53.04 1.33 10.43
C GLY A 21 52.74 1.48 8.93
N ASN A 22 52.80 2.69 8.36
CA ASN A 22 52.61 2.89 6.92
C ASN A 22 53.76 2.31 6.08
N ALA A 23 53.43 1.79 4.90
CA ALA A 23 54.39 1.37 3.88
C ALA A 23 54.36 2.30 2.65
N TRP A 24 54.04 3.58 2.87
CA TRP A 24 53.84 4.54 1.78
C TRP A 24 55.15 4.77 1.00
N GLY A 25 55.04 4.79 -0.32
CA GLY A 25 56.20 4.90 -1.23
C GLY A 25 56.86 3.56 -1.62
N LEU A 26 56.45 2.42 -1.05
CA LEU A 26 57.07 1.12 -1.34
C LEU A 26 56.99 0.69 -2.82
N TRP A 27 55.89 1.04 -3.50
CA TRP A 27 55.66 0.72 -4.92
C TRP A 27 55.71 1.96 -5.84
N GLY A 28 56.22 3.09 -5.32
CA GLY A 28 56.27 4.38 -6.02
C GLY A 28 55.43 5.47 -5.34
N SER A 29 55.66 6.72 -5.75
CA SER A 29 54.97 7.91 -5.20
C SER A 29 53.51 8.03 -5.61
N ASP A 30 53.12 7.40 -6.72
CA ASP A 30 51.77 7.45 -7.29
C ASP A 30 51.03 6.10 -7.15
N ASP A 31 51.47 5.24 -6.22
CA ASP A 31 50.88 3.93 -6.02
C ASP A 31 49.43 4.02 -5.52
N GLN A 32 48.56 3.24 -6.16
CA GLN A 32 47.14 3.14 -5.82
C GLN A 32 46.71 1.70 -5.54
N LEU A 33 47.62 0.72 -5.63
CA LEU A 33 47.34 -0.71 -5.53
C LEU A 33 47.83 -1.31 -4.21
N GLY A 34 48.79 -0.68 -3.54
CA GLY A 34 49.34 -1.16 -2.27
C GLY A 34 49.84 -2.60 -2.40
N ARG A 35 49.44 -3.47 -1.47
CA ARG A 35 49.85 -4.88 -1.48
C ARG A 35 49.26 -5.72 -2.62
N LEU A 36 48.29 -5.20 -3.38
CA LEU A 36 47.85 -5.87 -4.62
C LEU A 36 48.96 -5.92 -5.67
N ASN A 37 50.00 -5.08 -5.58
CA ASN A 37 51.20 -5.17 -6.41
C ASN A 37 51.96 -6.51 -6.27
N LEU A 38 51.65 -7.33 -5.25
CA LEU A 38 52.18 -8.68 -5.09
C LEU A 38 51.54 -9.69 -6.05
N LEU A 39 50.39 -9.37 -6.64
CA LEU A 39 49.70 -10.18 -7.66
C LEU A 39 50.35 -9.98 -9.04
N THR A 40 51.61 -10.37 -9.14
CA THR A 40 52.38 -10.38 -10.38
C THR A 40 51.86 -11.42 -11.38
N PRO A 41 52.15 -11.27 -12.69
CA PRO A 41 51.82 -12.30 -13.68
C PRO A 41 52.35 -13.70 -13.33
N GLU A 42 53.49 -13.78 -12.64
CA GLU A 42 54.09 -15.03 -12.17
C GLU A 42 53.25 -15.67 -11.06
N THR A 43 52.87 -14.90 -10.04
CA THR A 43 52.04 -15.39 -8.92
C THR A 43 50.63 -15.76 -9.37
N VAL A 44 50.03 -14.99 -10.28
CA VAL A 44 48.70 -15.28 -10.86
C VAL A 44 48.74 -16.60 -11.65
N ARG A 45 49.79 -16.80 -12.44
CA ARG A 45 49.97 -18.03 -13.23
C ARG A 45 50.20 -19.24 -12.32
N ALA A 46 50.97 -19.09 -11.24
CA ALA A 46 51.19 -20.16 -10.27
C ALA A 46 49.87 -20.59 -9.61
N ALA A 47 48.97 -19.66 -9.28
CA ALA A 47 47.67 -19.98 -8.69
C ALA A 47 46.81 -20.92 -9.55
N ALA A 48 46.93 -20.87 -10.89
CA ALA A 48 46.20 -21.77 -11.78
C ALA A 48 46.59 -23.25 -11.57
N SER A 49 47.81 -23.53 -11.11
CA SER A 49 48.28 -24.90 -10.85
C SER A 49 47.67 -25.54 -9.59
N GLU A 50 46.99 -24.75 -8.74
CA GLU A 50 46.34 -25.24 -7.52
C GLU A 50 44.94 -25.83 -7.79
N ILE A 51 44.40 -25.66 -9.00
CA ILE A 51 43.06 -26.15 -9.37
C ILE A 51 43.11 -27.67 -9.53
N ARG A 52 42.51 -28.40 -8.58
CA ARG A 52 42.44 -29.89 -8.61
C ARG A 52 41.04 -30.42 -8.94
N GLU A 53 40.02 -29.91 -8.26
CA GLU A 53 38.65 -30.47 -8.33
C GLU A 53 37.74 -29.76 -9.34
N GLY A 54 38.14 -28.58 -9.83
CA GLY A 54 37.32 -27.79 -10.76
C GLY A 54 36.00 -27.27 -10.18
N ILE A 55 35.80 -27.36 -8.86
CA ILE A 55 34.59 -26.87 -8.17
C ILE A 55 34.61 -25.34 -8.17
N ARG A 56 33.47 -24.75 -8.53
CA ARG A 56 33.28 -23.30 -8.55
C ARG A 56 32.48 -22.88 -7.33
N ILE A 57 33.07 -22.03 -6.49
CA ILE A 57 32.44 -21.47 -5.28
C ILE A 57 32.29 -19.97 -5.49
N SER A 58 31.06 -19.47 -5.35
CA SER A 58 30.79 -18.03 -5.38
C SER A 58 31.16 -17.40 -4.04
N LEU A 59 31.98 -16.35 -4.06
CA LEU A 59 32.27 -15.52 -2.88
C LEU A 59 31.22 -14.41 -2.70
N ASP A 60 30.37 -14.20 -3.70
CA ASP A 60 29.31 -13.19 -3.66
C ASP A 60 28.15 -13.64 -2.77
N TRP A 61 27.85 -12.83 -1.76
CA TRP A 61 26.59 -12.91 -1.05
C TRP A 61 25.52 -12.21 -1.92
N PRO A 62 24.34 -12.83 -2.14
CA PRO A 62 23.33 -12.20 -3.00
C PRO A 62 22.90 -10.83 -2.49
N LEU A 63 22.80 -9.85 -3.40
CA LEU A 63 22.57 -8.43 -3.09
C LEU A 63 21.29 -8.17 -2.27
N ASP A 64 20.33 -9.09 -2.28
CA ASP A 64 19.04 -8.99 -1.59
C ASP A 64 19.04 -9.63 -0.18
N LYS A 65 20.11 -10.32 0.22
CA LYS A 65 20.15 -11.04 1.51
C LYS A 65 20.19 -10.08 2.69
N LEU A 66 21.01 -9.04 2.64
CA LEU A 66 21.02 -7.98 3.65
C LEU A 66 19.92 -6.93 3.36
N SER A 67 18.67 -7.39 3.36
CA SER A 67 17.48 -6.58 3.05
C SER A 67 17.31 -5.33 3.92
N HIS A 68 17.93 -5.32 5.11
CA HIS A 68 17.96 -4.22 6.06
C HIS A 68 19.41 -3.96 6.50
N PRO A 69 20.20 -3.21 5.72
CA PRO A 69 21.60 -2.99 6.03
C PRO A 69 21.76 -2.06 7.26
N PRO A 70 22.76 -2.31 8.12
CA PRO A 70 23.04 -1.49 9.30
C PRO A 70 23.69 -0.14 8.93
N PHE A 71 23.98 0.71 9.92
CA PHE A 71 24.69 1.99 9.78
C PHE A 71 23.97 3.04 8.89
N GLY A 72 22.63 2.97 8.79
CA GLY A 72 21.84 3.91 8.01
C GLY A 72 22.01 3.78 6.49
N ARG A 73 22.58 2.67 6.02
CA ARG A 73 22.80 2.42 4.59
C ARG A 73 21.48 2.20 3.85
N GLN A 74 21.46 2.55 2.56
CA GLN A 74 20.32 2.30 1.69
C GLN A 74 20.17 0.80 1.39
N ALA A 75 18.97 0.27 1.56
CA ALA A 75 18.63 -1.09 1.14
C ALA A 75 18.63 -1.23 -0.40
N LEU A 76 18.89 -2.42 -0.92
CA LEU A 76 18.83 -2.69 -2.36
C LEU A 76 17.42 -2.39 -2.91
N GLU A 77 17.36 -1.56 -3.96
CA GLU A 77 16.19 -1.38 -4.79
C GLU A 77 16.48 -1.91 -6.19
N HIS A 78 15.71 -2.90 -6.63
CA HIS A 78 15.82 -3.47 -7.97
C HIS A 78 14.50 -3.27 -8.72
N ARG A 79 14.56 -2.51 -9.81
CA ARG A 79 13.40 -2.17 -10.66
C ARG A 79 13.64 -2.66 -12.08
N ILE A 80 12.88 -3.66 -12.49
CA ILE A 80 12.88 -4.16 -13.86
C ILE A 80 11.98 -3.27 -14.72
N LEU A 81 12.56 -2.53 -15.66
CA LEU A 81 11.90 -1.69 -16.65
C LEU A 81 11.67 -2.48 -17.94
N ASN A 82 10.44 -2.95 -18.14
CA ASN A 82 10.07 -3.61 -19.38
C ASN A 82 9.98 -2.60 -20.55
N LYS A 83 10.75 -2.83 -21.62
CA LYS A 83 10.86 -1.97 -22.81
C LYS A 83 9.93 -2.41 -23.94
N ALA A 84 8.69 -2.74 -23.61
CA ALA A 84 7.66 -3.06 -24.60
C ALA A 84 7.52 -1.93 -25.66
N PRO A 85 7.33 -2.27 -26.96
CA PRO A 85 6.99 -3.59 -27.49
C PRO A 85 8.18 -4.53 -27.72
N MET A 86 9.41 -4.08 -27.50
CA MET A 86 10.56 -4.99 -27.57
C MET A 86 10.50 -5.96 -26.40
N THR A 87 10.84 -7.23 -26.65
CA THR A 87 10.95 -8.25 -25.59
C THR A 87 12.29 -8.05 -24.89
N MET A 88 12.39 -6.93 -24.17
CA MET A 88 13.61 -6.47 -23.50
C MET A 88 13.22 -5.88 -22.16
N ASN A 89 14.06 -6.11 -21.16
CA ASN A 89 13.97 -5.46 -19.86
C ASN A 89 15.28 -4.72 -19.63
N ASP A 90 15.21 -3.51 -19.11
CA ASP A 90 16.36 -2.87 -18.45
C ASP A 90 16.19 -3.06 -16.95
N ASP A 91 17.30 -3.14 -16.23
CA ASP A 91 17.31 -3.15 -14.78
C ASP A 91 17.80 -1.80 -14.26
N VAL A 92 17.02 -1.18 -13.38
CA VAL A 92 17.48 -0.05 -12.57
C VAL A 92 17.75 -0.59 -11.17
N ILE A 93 19.02 -0.64 -10.82
CA ILE A 93 19.48 -1.07 -9.51
C ILE A 93 19.98 0.16 -8.77
N THR A 94 19.35 0.49 -7.65
CA THR A 94 19.86 1.48 -6.69
C THR A 94 20.35 0.70 -5.48
N LEU A 95 21.64 0.77 -5.19
CA LEU A 95 22.21 0.12 -4.02
C LEU A 95 23.26 0.99 -3.34
N ASN A 96 23.41 0.80 -2.04
CA ASN A 96 24.67 1.08 -1.37
C ASN A 96 25.60 -0.12 -1.62
N THR A 97 26.82 0.12 -2.10
CA THR A 97 27.77 -0.96 -2.45
C THR A 97 28.18 -1.81 -1.24
N GLN A 98 27.94 -1.32 -0.02
CA GLN A 98 28.22 -1.99 1.26
C GLN A 98 27.03 -2.72 1.87
N SER A 99 26.01 -2.98 1.04
CA SER A 99 24.84 -3.77 1.39
C SER A 99 24.98 -5.25 0.98
N SER A 100 26.14 -5.69 0.50
CA SER A 100 26.48 -7.11 0.26
C SER A 100 27.99 -7.34 0.32
N THR A 101 28.49 -8.47 -0.18
CA THR A 101 29.94 -8.71 -0.39
C THR A 101 30.56 -7.54 -1.14
N GLN A 102 31.69 -7.03 -0.62
CA GLN A 102 32.38 -5.88 -1.18
C GLN A 102 33.89 -5.99 -0.98
N TRP A 103 34.63 -5.21 -1.77
CA TRP A 103 36.03 -4.88 -1.53
C TRP A 103 36.14 -3.43 -1.09
N ASP A 104 36.80 -3.22 0.04
CA ASP A 104 37.08 -1.87 0.52
C ASP A 104 38.28 -1.29 -0.23
N GLY A 105 38.04 -0.23 -1.00
CA GLY A 105 39.10 0.56 -1.63
C GLY A 105 39.86 1.40 -0.60
N PHE A 106 41.08 1.85 -0.92
CA PHE A 106 41.88 2.69 -0.01
C PHE A 106 41.26 4.05 0.33
N ARG A 107 40.20 4.48 -0.38
CA ARG A 107 39.37 5.64 -0.03
C ARG A 107 38.20 5.35 0.93
N HIS A 108 37.98 4.08 1.34
CA HIS A 108 36.80 3.70 2.13
C HIS A 108 36.91 4.11 3.60
N TYR A 109 38.03 3.80 4.25
CA TYR A 109 38.25 4.05 5.67
C TYR A 109 39.67 4.58 5.91
N GLY A 110 39.78 5.84 6.36
CA GLY A 110 41.05 6.51 6.65
C GLY A 110 41.48 6.41 8.11
N TYR A 111 42.69 6.86 8.40
CA TYR A 111 43.21 6.98 9.76
C TYR A 111 42.46 8.08 10.51
N GLN A 112 41.60 7.70 11.46
CA GLN A 112 40.65 8.61 12.09
C GLN A 112 41.31 9.78 12.82
N ARG A 113 42.46 9.55 13.48
CA ARG A 113 43.17 10.58 14.24
C ARG A 113 43.90 11.60 13.35
N THR A 114 44.46 11.16 12.22
CA THR A 114 45.23 12.04 11.32
C THR A 114 44.38 12.62 10.18
N GLY A 115 43.18 12.07 9.94
CA GLY A 115 42.30 12.49 8.84
C GLY A 115 42.86 12.16 7.44
N GLN A 116 43.80 11.21 7.37
CA GLN A 116 44.51 10.85 6.14
C GLN A 116 44.13 9.44 5.66
N PHE A 117 44.16 9.25 4.35
CA PHE A 117 44.00 7.99 3.64
C PHE A 117 45.36 7.52 3.11
N TYR A 118 45.39 6.40 2.37
CA TYR A 118 46.61 5.86 1.77
C TYR A 118 47.40 6.94 1.00
N MET A 119 48.74 6.93 1.07
CA MET A 119 49.64 7.93 0.47
C MET A 119 49.37 9.40 0.90
N GLY A 120 48.70 9.61 2.04
CA GLY A 120 48.51 10.95 2.62
C GLY A 120 47.32 11.74 2.05
N HIS A 121 46.53 11.15 1.15
CA HIS A 121 45.32 11.78 0.59
C HIS A 121 44.32 12.16 1.70
N LYS A 122 43.56 13.24 1.50
CA LYS A 122 42.57 13.73 2.48
C LYS A 122 41.13 13.57 2.01
N GLN A 123 40.20 13.64 2.94
CA GLN A 123 38.77 13.42 2.69
C GLN A 123 38.20 14.36 1.62
N GLU A 124 38.69 15.59 1.54
CA GLU A 124 38.22 16.63 0.61
C GLU A 124 38.56 16.31 -0.86
N GLU A 125 39.54 15.42 -1.11
CA GLU A 125 39.96 15.01 -2.45
C GLU A 125 39.00 14.00 -3.10
N PHE A 126 38.08 13.42 -2.31
CA PHE A 126 37.14 12.40 -2.76
C PHE A 126 35.76 12.97 -3.08
N VAL A 127 35.71 13.78 -4.13
CA VAL A 127 34.47 14.29 -4.71
C VAL A 127 33.92 13.34 -5.78
N PRO A 128 32.61 13.41 -6.13
CA PRO A 128 32.05 12.64 -7.24
C PRO A 128 32.88 12.82 -8.53
N GLY A 129 33.37 11.71 -9.10
CA GLY A 129 34.24 11.71 -10.28
C GLY A 129 35.74 11.60 -10.01
N SER A 130 36.19 11.65 -8.75
CA SER A 130 37.60 11.47 -8.38
C SER A 130 38.11 10.05 -8.70
N GLN A 131 39.27 9.96 -9.35
CA GLN A 131 39.90 8.69 -9.79
C GLN A 131 40.96 8.16 -8.81
N HIS A 132 41.33 8.92 -7.77
CA HIS A 132 42.40 8.52 -6.85
C HIS A 132 41.95 7.48 -5.82
N LEU A 133 42.68 6.37 -5.64
CA LEU A 133 42.40 5.34 -4.62
C LEU A 133 41.03 4.65 -4.74
N GLY A 134 40.46 4.63 -5.94
CA GLY A 134 39.19 3.95 -6.21
C GLY A 134 39.41 2.49 -6.60
N ILE A 135 38.34 1.70 -6.50
CA ILE A 135 38.37 0.28 -6.93
C ILE A 135 38.52 0.13 -8.45
N ASP A 136 38.30 1.19 -9.22
CA ASP A 136 38.61 1.28 -10.64
C ASP A 136 40.11 1.10 -10.91
N ALA A 137 40.98 1.56 -10.02
CA ALA A 137 42.42 1.29 -10.12
C ALA A 137 42.71 -0.22 -10.05
N TYR A 138 41.97 -0.96 -9.21
CA TYR A 138 42.14 -2.41 -9.07
C TYR A 138 41.65 -3.12 -10.34
N ALA A 139 40.46 -2.72 -10.85
CA ALA A 139 39.89 -3.28 -12.07
C ALA A 139 40.77 -3.02 -13.31
N ASN A 140 41.30 -1.80 -13.45
CA ASN A 140 42.17 -1.42 -14.57
C ASN A 140 43.52 -2.16 -14.58
N ASN A 141 43.94 -2.71 -13.43
CA ASN A 141 45.16 -3.51 -13.31
C ASN A 141 44.90 -5.03 -13.33
N GLY A 142 43.76 -5.46 -13.89
CA GLY A 142 43.42 -6.87 -14.08
C GLY A 142 42.57 -7.49 -12.96
N GLY A 143 42.13 -6.68 -11.98
CA GLY A 143 41.34 -7.14 -10.84
C GLY A 143 42.16 -7.89 -9.79
N ILE A 144 41.48 -8.49 -8.81
CA ILE A 144 42.10 -9.27 -7.74
C ILE A 144 42.05 -10.74 -8.14
N ILE A 145 43.15 -11.24 -8.69
CA ILE A 145 43.29 -12.63 -9.14
C ILE A 145 44.54 -13.21 -8.48
N GLY A 146 44.44 -14.34 -7.81
CA GLY A 146 45.55 -14.96 -7.08
C GLY A 146 45.14 -16.25 -6.39
N ARG A 147 46.07 -16.85 -5.64
CA ARG A 147 45.79 -18.04 -4.83
C ARG A 147 45.03 -17.64 -3.57
N GLY A 148 43.84 -18.19 -3.36
CA GLY A 148 43.03 -17.95 -2.16
C GLY A 148 43.28 -19.02 -1.09
N VAL A 149 43.50 -18.61 0.15
CA VAL A 149 43.67 -19.52 1.30
C VAL A 149 42.57 -19.24 2.32
N LEU A 150 41.75 -20.25 2.64
CA LEU A 150 40.64 -20.14 3.57
C LEU A 150 40.97 -20.72 4.94
N ILE A 151 40.85 -19.89 5.98
CA ILE A 151 40.84 -20.30 7.39
C ILE A 151 39.39 -20.33 7.86
N ASP A 152 38.83 -21.53 8.01
CA ASP A 152 37.44 -21.73 8.46
C ASP A 152 37.33 -21.80 9.99
N TRP A 153 37.54 -20.64 10.62
CA TRP A 153 37.46 -20.53 12.08
C TRP A 153 36.07 -20.91 12.60
N TYR A 154 34.99 -20.57 11.90
CA TYR A 154 33.61 -20.88 12.34
C TYR A 154 33.38 -22.38 12.55
N SER A 155 33.81 -23.22 11.60
CA SER A 155 33.66 -24.66 11.74
C SER A 155 34.65 -25.24 12.76
N TRP A 156 35.87 -24.69 12.86
CA TRP A 156 36.83 -25.08 13.89
C TRP A 156 36.36 -24.72 15.31
N SER A 157 35.76 -23.55 15.51
CA SER A 157 35.24 -23.09 16.81
C SER A 157 34.11 -23.99 17.30
N GLN A 158 33.24 -24.46 16.39
CA GLN A 158 32.19 -25.44 16.71
C GLN A 158 32.76 -26.79 17.15
N ARG A 159 33.80 -27.30 16.45
CA ARG A 159 34.49 -28.55 16.85
C ARG A 159 35.14 -28.44 18.23
N ASN A 160 35.61 -27.25 18.59
CA ASN A 160 36.31 -26.96 19.84
C ASN A 160 35.41 -26.35 20.95
N ASN A 161 34.08 -26.38 20.79
CA ASN A 161 33.10 -25.86 21.75
C ASN A 161 33.26 -24.37 22.12
N ILE A 162 33.76 -23.55 21.20
CA ILE A 162 33.88 -22.09 21.37
C ILE A 162 32.62 -21.43 20.81
N SER A 163 31.77 -20.93 21.71
CA SER A 163 30.46 -20.34 21.39
C SER A 163 30.49 -18.81 21.44
N LEU A 164 31.00 -18.18 20.38
CA LEU A 164 31.00 -16.72 20.22
C LEU A 164 30.01 -16.29 19.13
N SER A 165 29.21 -15.25 19.42
CA SER A 165 28.28 -14.68 18.43
C SER A 165 28.99 -13.67 17.53
N PRO A 166 28.78 -13.70 16.20
CA PRO A 166 29.34 -12.71 15.29
C PRO A 166 28.71 -11.31 15.44
N PHE A 167 27.64 -11.19 16.23
CA PHE A 167 26.93 -9.93 16.49
C PHE A 167 27.32 -9.27 17.82
N GLN A 168 28.36 -9.78 18.49
CA GLN A 168 28.86 -9.27 19.77
C GLN A 168 30.34 -8.90 19.65
N THR A 169 30.80 -7.97 20.48
CA THR A 169 32.22 -7.59 20.59
C THR A 169 33.02 -8.76 21.16
N ASN A 170 33.77 -9.44 20.31
CA ASN A 170 34.69 -10.51 20.66
C ASN A 170 35.80 -10.56 19.61
N ALA A 171 36.85 -11.34 19.86
CA ALA A 171 37.96 -11.50 18.91
C ALA A 171 38.15 -12.96 18.50
N VAL A 172 38.47 -13.18 17.23
CA VAL A 172 39.17 -14.38 16.79
C VAL A 172 40.63 -14.21 17.15
N GLU A 173 41.05 -14.93 18.20
CA GLU A 173 42.41 -14.83 18.71
C GLU A 173 43.45 -15.38 17.72
N MET A 174 44.64 -14.79 17.71
CA MET A 174 45.76 -15.27 16.88
C MET A 174 46.21 -16.68 17.26
N SER A 175 46.00 -17.09 18.51
CA SER A 175 46.22 -18.45 19.00
C SER A 175 45.39 -19.47 18.20
N HIS A 176 44.12 -19.18 17.94
CA HIS A 176 43.22 -20.04 17.16
C HIS A 176 43.65 -20.13 15.70
N ILE A 177 44.04 -19.01 15.10
CA ILE A 177 44.52 -18.96 13.72
C ILE A 177 45.76 -19.84 13.56
N ARG A 178 46.74 -19.72 14.47
CA ARG A 178 47.94 -20.56 14.48
C ARG A 178 47.61 -22.05 14.69
N ALA A 179 46.64 -22.37 15.54
CA ALA A 179 46.19 -23.75 15.74
C ALA A 179 45.60 -24.35 14.45
N ILE A 180 44.72 -23.63 13.76
CA ILE A 180 44.12 -24.09 12.49
C ILE A 180 45.20 -24.30 11.42
N ILE A 181 46.15 -23.37 11.31
CA ILE A 181 47.27 -23.47 10.36
C ILE A 181 48.08 -24.75 10.62
N ALA A 182 48.37 -25.06 11.89
CA ALA A 182 49.12 -26.24 12.27
C ALA A 182 48.32 -27.55 12.07
N GLU A 183 47.03 -27.56 12.45
CA GLU A 183 46.14 -28.73 12.32
C GLU A 183 45.91 -29.13 10.87
N GLU A 184 45.72 -28.13 9.99
CA GLU A 184 45.38 -28.35 8.57
C GLU A 184 46.63 -28.26 7.67
N ASN A 185 47.82 -28.12 8.26
CA ASN A 185 49.12 -28.00 7.59
C ASN A 185 49.13 -26.98 6.43
N ILE A 186 48.69 -25.75 6.73
CA ILE A 186 48.54 -24.67 5.74
C ILE A 186 49.88 -23.95 5.55
N GLU A 187 50.37 -23.90 4.32
CA GLU A 187 51.54 -23.11 3.93
C GLU A 187 51.12 -21.89 3.11
N PHE A 188 51.65 -20.71 3.48
CA PHE A 188 51.40 -19.46 2.79
C PHE A 188 52.50 -19.14 1.78
N CYS A 189 52.08 -18.57 0.66
CA CYS A 189 52.94 -18.09 -0.42
C CYS A 189 52.81 -16.56 -0.55
N GLN A 190 53.87 -15.93 -1.06
CA GLN A 190 53.83 -14.49 -1.34
C GLN A 190 52.76 -14.19 -2.40
N GLY A 191 51.90 -13.21 -2.09
CA GLY A 191 50.79 -12.82 -2.94
C GLY A 191 49.47 -13.55 -2.66
N ASP A 192 49.42 -14.44 -1.67
CA ASP A 192 48.18 -15.12 -1.27
C ASP A 192 47.08 -14.14 -0.85
N ILE A 193 45.83 -14.51 -1.13
CA ILE A 193 44.62 -13.82 -0.70
C ILE A 193 44.05 -14.60 0.48
N LEU A 194 44.08 -14.01 1.66
CA LEU A 194 43.62 -14.66 2.89
C LEU A 194 42.11 -14.48 3.08
N PHE A 195 41.40 -15.58 3.32
CA PHE A 195 40.00 -15.59 3.74
C PHE A 195 39.88 -16.11 5.17
N ILE A 196 39.21 -15.38 6.06
CA ILE A 196 38.85 -15.86 7.39
C ILE A 196 37.34 -15.94 7.50
N ARG A 197 36.79 -17.15 7.65
CA ARG A 197 35.34 -17.35 7.84
C ARG A 197 35.02 -17.40 9.34
N VAL A 198 34.31 -16.37 9.82
CA VAL A 198 33.88 -16.22 11.21
C VAL A 198 32.40 -16.59 11.43
N GLY A 199 31.65 -16.78 10.34
CA GLY A 199 30.29 -17.34 10.38
C GLY A 199 29.18 -16.30 10.47
N PHE A 200 29.45 -15.03 10.21
CA PHE A 200 28.45 -13.96 10.23
C PHE A 200 27.33 -14.22 9.21
N THR A 201 27.67 -14.63 7.98
CA THR A 201 26.66 -14.92 6.94
C THR A 201 25.75 -16.09 7.34
N ALA A 202 26.31 -17.14 7.94
CA ALA A 202 25.55 -18.27 8.45
C ALA A 202 24.57 -17.86 9.56
N HIS A 203 25.04 -17.08 10.54
CA HIS A 203 24.20 -16.59 11.63
C HIS A 203 23.11 -15.63 11.13
N TYR A 204 23.44 -14.72 10.20
CA TYR A 204 22.47 -13.77 9.66
C TYR A 204 21.39 -14.47 8.84
N ASN A 205 21.77 -15.47 8.01
CA ASN A 205 20.81 -16.26 7.24
C ASN A 205 19.92 -17.14 8.14
N ALA A 206 20.39 -17.51 9.33
CA ALA A 206 19.62 -18.26 10.31
C ALA A 206 18.63 -17.37 11.11
N LEU A 207 18.77 -16.04 11.05
CA LEU A 207 17.83 -15.12 11.70
C LEU A 207 16.43 -15.25 11.11
N SER A 208 15.42 -15.07 11.97
CA SER A 208 14.05 -14.92 11.50
C SER A 208 13.90 -13.63 10.69
N PRO A 209 12.91 -13.51 9.79
CA PRO A 209 12.66 -12.27 9.05
C PRO A 209 12.43 -11.05 9.96
N GLU A 210 11.91 -11.27 11.18
CA GLU A 210 11.72 -10.22 12.18
C GLU A 210 13.04 -9.80 12.84
N ALA A 211 13.94 -10.76 13.08
CA ALA A 211 15.28 -10.47 13.60
C ALA A 211 16.17 -9.80 12.53
N GLN A 212 16.03 -10.17 11.26
CA GLN A 212 16.69 -9.47 10.13
C GLN A 212 16.21 -8.03 9.99
N GLU A 213 14.90 -7.78 10.12
CA GLU A 213 14.33 -6.43 10.10
C GLU A 213 14.80 -5.56 11.27
N ASN A 214 15.00 -6.15 12.45
CA ASN A 214 15.53 -5.47 13.62
C ASN A 214 17.06 -5.41 13.67
N PHE A 215 17.76 -6.08 12.75
CA PHE A 215 19.21 -6.13 12.71
C PHE A 215 19.90 -4.76 12.65
N PRO A 216 19.38 -3.74 11.92
CA PRO A 216 19.93 -2.38 11.95
C PRO A 216 19.86 -1.69 13.31
N ASN A 217 18.92 -2.10 14.18
CA ASN A 217 18.67 -1.46 15.48
C ASN A 217 19.55 -2.03 16.60
N ARG A 218 20.46 -2.96 16.29
CA ARG A 218 21.44 -3.47 17.26
C ARG A 218 22.38 -2.34 17.71
N GLN A 219 22.88 -2.45 18.94
CA GLN A 219 23.90 -1.53 19.48
C GLN A 219 25.07 -1.43 18.48
N PRO A 220 25.40 -0.21 17.99
CA PRO A 220 26.48 -0.04 17.03
C PRO A 220 27.82 -0.41 17.69
N GLY A 221 28.54 -1.35 17.09
CA GLY A 221 29.91 -1.70 17.49
C GLY A 221 30.15 -3.16 17.88
N GLY A 222 29.13 -3.94 18.23
CA GLY A 222 29.33 -5.36 18.59
C GLY A 222 29.63 -6.26 17.38
N LEU A 223 30.91 -6.45 17.04
CA LEU A 223 31.34 -7.27 15.91
C LEU A 223 32.48 -8.21 16.29
N LEU A 224 32.32 -9.50 15.99
CA LEU A 224 33.41 -10.47 15.99
C LEU A 224 34.24 -10.28 14.72
N GLY A 225 35.55 -10.27 14.88
CA GLY A 225 36.53 -10.25 13.80
C GLY A 225 37.90 -10.63 14.34
N LEU A 226 38.94 -10.53 13.53
CA LEU A 226 40.31 -10.80 13.97
C LEU A 226 40.69 -9.88 15.14
N GLU A 227 41.46 -10.38 16.11
CA GLU A 227 41.98 -9.55 17.19
C GLU A 227 42.81 -8.37 16.64
N ALA A 228 42.61 -7.17 17.21
CA ALA A 228 43.27 -5.95 16.77
C ALA A 228 44.57 -5.71 17.55
N THR A 229 45.58 -6.56 17.33
CA THR A 229 46.88 -6.52 18.02
C THR A 229 48.02 -6.22 17.05
N LYS A 230 49.18 -5.79 17.60
CA LYS A 230 50.41 -5.68 16.81
C LYS A 230 50.87 -7.04 16.27
N ASP A 231 50.58 -8.13 16.98
CA ASP A 231 50.92 -9.48 16.50
C ASP A 231 50.12 -9.86 15.26
N SER A 232 48.81 -9.57 15.24
CA SER A 232 47.97 -9.75 14.05
C SER A 232 48.50 -8.96 12.85
N LEU A 233 48.85 -7.68 13.05
CA LEU A 233 49.37 -6.84 11.97
C LEU A 233 50.73 -7.34 11.46
N ARG A 234 51.62 -7.74 12.38
CA ARG A 234 52.90 -8.35 12.03
C ARG A 234 52.71 -9.62 11.22
N TRP A 235 51.83 -10.52 11.68
CA TRP A 235 51.54 -11.77 10.99
C TRP A 235 50.98 -11.53 9.58
N LEU A 236 49.99 -10.64 9.43
CA LEU A 236 49.43 -10.30 8.12
C LEU A 236 50.49 -9.72 7.18
N TRP A 237 51.39 -8.88 7.71
CA TRP A 237 52.45 -8.25 6.94
C TRP A 237 53.52 -9.27 6.52
N ASP A 238 54.12 -9.97 7.48
CA ASP A 238 55.26 -10.87 7.26
C ASP A 238 54.87 -12.15 6.49
N SER A 239 53.60 -12.57 6.55
CA SER A 239 53.09 -13.71 5.76
C SER A 239 52.95 -13.41 4.26
N GLY A 240 53.12 -12.16 3.84
CA GLY A 240 53.17 -11.81 2.42
C GLY A 240 51.82 -11.78 1.68
N PHE A 241 50.69 -11.64 2.40
CA PHE A 241 49.37 -11.56 1.78
C PHE A 241 49.20 -10.31 0.91
N SER A 242 48.52 -10.46 -0.23
CA SER A 242 48.19 -9.38 -1.17
C SER A 242 46.87 -8.69 -0.82
N ALA A 243 45.91 -9.47 -0.33
CA ALA A 243 44.59 -9.01 0.11
C ALA A 243 44.04 -9.90 1.21
N ILE A 244 43.11 -9.36 1.99
CA ILE A 244 42.44 -10.05 3.10
C ILE A 244 40.93 -9.89 2.97
N ALA A 245 40.19 -10.94 3.29
CA ALA A 245 38.74 -10.97 3.23
C ALA A 245 38.15 -11.81 4.36
N SER A 246 36.92 -11.50 4.75
CA SER A 246 36.19 -12.25 5.76
C SER A 246 34.69 -12.19 5.47
N ASP A 247 33.93 -13.16 5.98
CA ASP A 247 32.47 -13.05 5.99
C ASP A 247 31.97 -12.15 7.14
N ALA A 248 32.87 -11.63 7.98
CA ALA A 248 32.60 -10.65 9.03
C ALA A 248 32.13 -9.28 8.50
N ALA A 249 31.44 -8.50 9.34
CA ALA A 249 30.99 -7.15 8.95
C ALA A 249 32.11 -6.10 8.93
N GLY A 250 33.23 -6.38 9.60
CA GLY A 250 34.53 -5.72 9.51
C GLY A 250 35.60 -6.79 9.69
N PHE A 251 36.80 -6.63 9.12
CA PHE A 251 37.82 -7.69 9.17
C PHE A 251 38.31 -7.94 10.60
N GLU A 252 38.59 -6.85 11.32
CA GLU A 252 38.90 -6.83 12.73
C GLU A 252 37.66 -6.72 13.62
N ARG A 253 37.82 -7.08 14.90
CA ARG A 253 36.75 -6.93 15.89
C ARG A 253 36.30 -5.48 16.08
N GLY A 254 35.00 -5.28 16.23
CA GLY A 254 34.40 -3.99 16.58
C GLY A 254 34.05 -3.90 18.07
N PRO A 255 34.20 -2.73 18.73
CA PRO A 255 34.97 -1.57 18.27
C PRO A 255 36.46 -1.93 18.17
N ALA A 256 37.15 -1.30 17.22
CA ALA A 256 38.58 -1.43 17.06
C ALA A 256 39.29 -0.86 18.30
N THR A 257 40.18 -1.64 18.92
CA THR A 257 40.92 -1.25 20.11
C THR A 257 42.30 -0.72 19.75
N GLY A 258 42.73 0.39 20.36
CA GLY A 258 44.08 0.94 20.18
C GLY A 258 44.15 2.48 20.23
N ALA A 259 45.35 3.02 20.51
CA ALA A 259 45.60 4.45 20.74
C ALA A 259 45.33 5.40 19.54
N TYR A 260 44.94 4.86 18.38
CA TYR A 260 44.78 5.61 17.12
C TYR A 260 43.39 5.43 16.47
N ASN A 261 42.51 4.59 17.05
CA ASN A 261 41.19 4.26 16.49
C ASN A 261 40.01 4.73 17.36
N HIS A 262 40.25 5.42 18.47
CA HIS A 262 39.19 6.12 19.19
C HIS A 262 38.89 7.44 18.49
N PRO A 263 37.69 7.65 17.89
CA PRO A 263 37.26 9.01 17.60
C PRO A 263 37.11 9.71 18.96
N ASP A 264 37.78 10.84 19.15
CA ASP A 264 37.47 11.74 20.27
C ASP A 264 36.05 12.29 20.05
N LYS A 265 35.05 11.48 20.44
CA LYS A 265 33.66 11.88 20.59
C LYS A 265 33.45 12.53 21.95
N ASN A 266 34.42 13.30 22.44
CA ASN A 266 34.21 14.10 23.63
C ASN A 266 33.24 15.22 23.25
N VAL A 267 32.01 15.14 23.77
CA VAL A 267 31.06 16.25 23.70
C VAL A 267 31.65 17.37 24.55
N LYS A 268 31.98 18.50 23.92
CA LYS A 268 32.51 19.65 24.66
C LYS A 268 31.43 20.22 25.58
N THR A 269 31.80 20.60 26.79
CA THR A 269 30.90 21.16 27.81
C THR A 269 30.02 22.31 27.27
N PRO A 270 30.51 23.29 26.50
CA PRO A 270 29.67 24.36 25.93
C PRO A 270 28.56 23.84 25.01
N ASP A 271 28.87 22.87 24.14
CA ASP A 271 27.91 22.31 23.17
C ASP A 271 26.82 21.51 23.90
N LEU A 272 27.18 20.86 25.01
CA LEU A 272 26.24 20.17 25.88
C LEU A 272 25.30 21.16 26.57
N LEU A 273 25.85 22.24 27.15
CA LEU A 273 25.08 23.26 27.86
C LEU A 273 24.11 24.02 26.94
N GLN A 274 24.49 24.28 25.69
CA GLN A 274 23.59 24.90 24.70
C GLN A 274 22.39 24.01 24.35
N ARG A 275 22.53 22.68 24.44
CA ARG A 275 21.45 21.74 24.15
C ARG A 275 20.48 21.62 25.31
N VAL A 276 20.99 21.58 26.54
CA VAL A 276 20.19 21.43 27.76
C VAL A 276 19.38 22.69 28.09
N THR A 277 19.84 23.87 27.67
CA THR A 277 19.12 25.15 27.88
C THR A 277 17.92 25.36 26.95
N ALA A 278 17.75 24.53 25.91
CA ALA A 278 16.78 24.79 24.84
C ALA A 278 15.40 24.11 25.01
N THR A 279 15.30 23.06 25.84
CA THR A 279 14.18 22.10 25.78
C THR A 279 13.34 21.99 27.05
N GLY A 280 13.90 22.20 28.24
CA GLY A 280 13.16 22.28 29.51
C GLY A 280 12.55 20.95 29.99
N GLU A 281 12.86 19.83 29.33
CA GLU A 281 12.43 18.46 29.64
C GLU A 281 13.61 17.51 29.38
N ASP A 282 14.71 17.73 30.11
CA ASP A 282 16.01 17.16 29.79
C ASP A 282 16.46 16.14 30.84
N PHE A 283 16.93 14.99 30.37
CA PHE A 283 17.47 13.92 31.20
C PHE A 283 18.85 13.55 30.65
N LEU A 284 19.89 13.83 31.42
CA LEU A 284 21.28 13.71 30.98
C LEU A 284 21.97 12.59 31.76
N VAL A 285 22.47 11.57 31.07
CA VAL A 285 23.15 10.42 31.67
C VAL A 285 24.36 10.04 30.83
N GLY A 286 25.48 9.75 31.48
CA GLY A 286 26.65 9.23 30.78
C GLY A 286 27.90 9.22 31.65
N ASP A 287 29.00 8.79 31.04
CA ASP A 287 30.34 8.89 31.59
C ASP A 287 30.92 10.27 31.27
N PHE A 288 31.07 11.11 32.30
CA PHE A 288 31.54 12.48 32.14
C PHE A 288 33.06 12.59 32.21
N ASN A 289 33.76 11.56 32.70
CA ASN A 289 35.22 11.56 32.86
C ASN A 289 35.78 12.82 33.57
N LEU A 290 34.99 13.47 34.44
CA LEU A 290 35.35 14.67 35.18
C LEU A 290 35.17 14.45 36.68
N HIS A 291 36.08 14.99 37.48
CA HIS A 291 36.08 14.91 38.93
C HIS A 291 35.72 16.27 39.52
N HIS A 292 34.74 16.29 40.43
CA HIS A 292 34.35 17.51 41.14
C HIS A 292 33.84 17.19 42.53
N LEU A 293 33.99 18.13 43.46
CA LEU A 293 33.59 17.97 44.87
C LEU A 293 32.08 17.67 45.03
N THR A 294 31.25 18.16 44.10
CA THR A 294 29.78 17.99 44.13
C THR A 294 29.35 16.54 44.00
N TRP A 295 30.01 15.76 43.14
CA TRP A 295 29.64 14.35 42.88
C TRP A 295 30.69 13.36 43.34
N SER A 296 31.99 13.68 43.26
CA SER A 296 33.07 12.76 43.63
C SER A 296 33.38 12.72 45.14
N GLY A 297 32.81 13.63 45.94
CA GLY A 297 32.98 13.68 47.40
C GLY A 297 34.22 14.45 47.87
N ASP A 298 34.56 14.35 49.16
CA ASP A 298 35.63 15.15 49.79
C ASP A 298 37.06 14.58 49.57
N ASN A 299 37.18 13.35 49.06
CA ASN A 299 38.46 12.64 48.90
C ASN A 299 39.06 12.76 47.49
N VAL A 300 38.70 13.81 46.75
CA VAL A 300 39.15 14.01 45.35
C VAL A 300 40.50 14.72 45.35
N THR A 301 41.52 14.10 44.75
CA THR A 301 42.88 14.67 44.69
C THR A 301 43.10 15.62 43.52
N THR A 302 42.27 15.56 42.48
CA THR A 302 42.43 16.34 41.24
C THR A 302 41.06 16.77 40.72
N ILE A 303 40.86 18.06 40.44
CA ILE A 303 39.61 18.62 39.90
C ILE A 303 39.93 19.32 38.59
N GLU A 304 39.31 18.90 37.50
CA GLU A 304 39.54 19.48 36.18
C GLU A 304 38.78 20.82 36.02
N PRO A 305 39.37 21.86 35.38
CA PRO A 305 38.70 23.17 35.20
C PRO A 305 37.35 23.08 34.49
N GLN A 306 37.21 22.14 33.55
CA GLN A 306 35.99 21.87 32.79
C GLN A 306 34.84 21.35 33.66
N ALA A 307 35.16 20.77 34.82
CA ALA A 307 34.16 20.32 35.78
C ALA A 307 33.43 21.51 36.43
N PHE A 308 34.12 22.64 36.66
CA PHE A 308 33.50 23.86 37.17
C PHE A 308 32.56 24.50 36.14
N GLU A 309 32.97 24.54 34.87
CA GLU A 309 32.13 25.04 33.78
C GLU A 309 30.85 24.21 33.62
N LEU A 310 30.98 22.89 33.72
CA LEU A 310 29.84 21.97 33.65
C LEU A 310 28.89 22.14 34.85
N VAL A 311 29.42 22.24 36.07
CA VAL A 311 28.63 22.45 37.29
C VAL A 311 27.85 23.75 37.20
N ASN A 312 28.53 24.85 36.85
CA ASN A 312 27.91 26.17 36.79
C ASN A 312 26.87 26.23 35.68
N GLY A 313 27.18 25.72 34.48
CA GLY A 313 26.24 25.73 33.37
C GLY A 313 25.01 24.85 33.59
N LEU A 314 25.17 23.67 34.19
CA LEU A 314 24.02 22.82 34.53
C LEU A 314 23.18 23.42 35.67
N HIS A 315 23.82 24.11 36.62
CA HIS A 315 23.12 24.85 37.67
C HIS A 315 22.32 26.04 37.09
N GLU A 316 22.90 26.82 36.18
CA GLU A 316 22.21 27.90 35.46
C GLU A 316 21.05 27.39 34.60
N ALA A 317 21.19 26.20 34.00
CA ALA A 317 20.12 25.51 33.28
C ALA A 317 19.05 24.88 34.21
N GLY A 318 19.22 24.99 35.53
CA GLY A 318 18.30 24.46 36.55
C GLY A 318 18.30 22.93 36.66
N MET A 319 19.32 22.24 36.16
CA MET A 319 19.42 20.77 36.22
C MET A 319 19.84 20.30 37.61
N GLU A 320 19.21 19.24 38.11
CA GLU A 320 19.53 18.63 39.39
C GLU A 320 20.28 17.32 39.22
N LEU A 321 21.34 17.11 40.01
CA LEU A 321 22.12 15.88 40.01
C LEU A 321 21.38 14.79 40.81
N LEU A 322 21.02 13.70 40.15
CA LEU A 322 20.40 12.51 40.76
C LEU A 322 21.42 11.50 41.29
N THR A 323 22.65 11.49 40.76
CA THR A 323 23.71 10.61 41.25
C THR A 323 24.13 11.04 42.67
N PRO A 324 24.11 10.13 43.66
CA PRO A 324 24.53 10.46 45.02
C PRO A 324 26.01 10.85 45.11
N ARG A 325 26.30 11.88 45.91
CA ARG A 325 27.66 12.36 46.17
C ARG A 325 28.52 11.24 46.78
N GLY A 326 29.72 11.05 46.25
CA GLY A 326 30.70 10.05 46.68
C GLY A 326 30.39 8.60 46.27
N PHE A 327 29.32 8.36 45.50
CA PHE A 327 28.95 7.00 45.08
C PHE A 327 29.93 6.51 44.00
N ARG A 328 30.63 5.41 44.26
CA ARG A 328 31.63 4.87 43.33
C ARG A 328 30.93 4.21 42.15
N THR A 329 31.02 4.84 40.98
CA THR A 329 30.46 4.35 39.71
C THR A 329 31.52 3.67 38.85
N TYR A 330 32.80 3.94 39.11
CA TYR A 330 33.95 3.36 38.41
C TYR A 330 35.01 2.82 39.40
N ALA A 331 35.61 1.66 39.08
CA ALA A 331 36.76 1.10 39.82
C ALA A 331 37.72 0.34 38.89
N ARG A 332 39.03 0.58 39.04
CA ARG A 332 40.05 -0.01 38.15
C ARG A 332 40.59 -1.33 38.71
N GLY A 333 40.24 -2.47 38.10
CA GLY A 333 40.72 -3.83 38.43
C GLY A 333 39.60 -4.86 38.57
N LYS A 334 39.89 -6.16 38.35
CA LYS A 334 38.90 -7.27 38.30
C LYS A 334 38.10 -7.53 39.59
N HIS A 335 38.38 -6.82 40.69
CA HIS A 335 37.64 -6.94 41.95
C HIS A 335 37.36 -5.55 42.55
N LEU A 336 36.10 -5.35 42.98
CA LEU A 336 35.49 -4.11 43.51
C LEU A 336 36.10 -3.56 44.83
N THR A 337 37.31 -3.99 45.20
CA THR A 337 38.06 -3.52 46.39
C THR A 337 39.28 -2.66 46.02
N GLY A 338 39.44 -2.25 44.75
CA GLY A 338 40.67 -1.66 44.20
C GLY A 338 41.11 -0.29 44.76
N GLU A 339 42.42 -0.03 44.66
CA GLU A 339 43.16 1.16 45.14
C GLU A 339 42.77 2.48 44.48
N TYR A 340 42.03 2.46 43.36
CA TYR A 340 41.53 3.66 42.68
C TYR A 340 40.06 3.47 42.24
N SER A 341 39.17 4.28 42.79
CA SER A 341 37.73 4.30 42.48
C SER A 341 37.23 5.74 42.42
N SER A 342 36.41 6.07 41.42
CA SER A 342 35.89 7.42 41.22
C SER A 342 34.38 7.43 40.94
N ASN A 343 33.79 8.62 41.02
CA ASN A 343 32.41 8.86 40.61
C ASN A 343 32.44 9.75 39.36
N ILE A 344 32.33 9.14 38.18
CA ILE A 344 32.42 9.83 36.87
C ILE A 344 31.20 9.59 35.98
N ASP A 345 30.39 8.57 36.29
CA ASP A 345 29.13 8.32 35.62
C ASP A 345 27.98 9.07 36.33
N LEU A 346 27.48 10.13 35.70
CA LEU A 346 26.52 11.06 36.32
C LEU A 346 25.14 10.98 35.67
N THR A 347 24.10 11.31 36.45
CA THR A 347 22.71 11.41 36.01
C THR A 347 22.16 12.75 36.49
N TYR A 348 21.79 13.63 35.56
CA TYR A 348 21.10 14.90 35.82
C TYR A 348 19.68 14.88 35.23
N ALA A 349 18.76 15.60 35.86
CA ALA A 349 17.40 15.77 35.37
C ALA A 349 16.93 17.23 35.50
N SER A 350 16.09 17.68 34.55
CA SER A 350 15.43 18.98 34.63
C SER A 350 14.32 18.97 35.70
N PRO A 351 13.97 20.12 36.30
CA PRO A 351 12.97 20.20 37.38
C PRO A 351 11.60 19.64 36.98
N SER A 352 11.25 19.73 35.70
CA SER A 352 10.03 19.17 35.11
C SER A 352 9.99 17.64 35.14
N LEU A 353 11.14 16.96 35.09
CA LEU A 353 11.24 15.50 35.04
C LEU A 353 11.44 14.87 36.42
N ILE A 354 11.96 15.61 37.39
CA ILE A 354 12.25 15.13 38.75
C ILE A 354 11.03 14.49 39.43
N PRO A 355 9.81 15.06 39.39
CA PRO A 355 8.62 14.43 39.98
C PRO A 355 8.29 13.06 39.37
N PHE A 356 8.75 12.79 38.14
CA PHE A 356 8.54 11.52 37.46
C PHE A 356 9.67 10.51 37.72
N VAL A 357 10.79 10.92 38.33
CA VAL A 357 11.86 9.99 38.72
C VAL A 357 11.41 9.20 39.93
N ARG A 358 11.04 7.93 39.70
CA ARG A 358 10.58 7.03 40.75
C ARG A 358 11.72 6.49 41.60
N LYS A 359 12.86 6.17 40.98
CA LYS A 359 14.01 5.58 41.65
C LYS A 359 15.27 5.77 40.82
N TRP A 360 16.36 6.16 41.47
CA TRP A 360 17.72 6.03 40.93
C TRP A 360 18.45 4.96 41.74
N GLN A 361 19.15 4.04 41.08
CA GLN A 361 19.92 2.98 41.74
C GLN A 361 21.04 2.46 40.84
N SER A 362 22.01 1.77 41.45
CA SER A 362 23.02 1.01 40.75
C SER A 362 22.91 -0.48 41.15
N PRO A 363 22.20 -1.32 40.36
CA PRO A 363 21.99 -2.71 40.72
C PRO A 363 23.20 -3.58 40.36
N ASP A 364 23.53 -4.54 41.23
CA ASP A 364 24.46 -5.62 40.89
C ASP A 364 23.80 -6.58 39.89
N VAL A 365 24.37 -6.71 38.70
CA VAL A 365 23.85 -7.57 37.62
C VAL A 365 24.75 -8.81 37.49
N PRO A 366 24.26 -10.03 37.85
CA PRO A 366 25.07 -11.25 37.77
C PRO A 366 25.56 -11.51 36.34
N GLY A 367 26.88 -11.72 36.17
CA GLY A 367 27.51 -11.97 34.87
C GLY A 367 27.93 -10.72 34.09
N PHE A 368 27.78 -9.52 34.66
CA PHE A 368 28.28 -8.27 34.09
C PHE A 368 29.65 -7.91 34.69
N ASP A 369 30.73 -8.21 33.97
CA ASP A 369 32.11 -8.06 34.43
C ASP A 369 32.75 -6.80 33.79
N SER A 370 32.48 -5.63 34.38
CA SER A 370 32.83 -4.30 33.87
C SER A 370 33.46 -3.44 34.98
N ASP A 371 34.38 -2.55 34.61
CA ASP A 371 35.00 -1.55 35.50
C ASP A 371 34.06 -0.37 35.84
N HIS A 372 32.97 -0.21 35.09
CA HIS A 372 31.83 0.65 35.43
C HIS A 372 30.66 -0.12 36.03
N ARG A 373 29.96 0.50 36.98
CA ARG A 373 28.70 0.01 37.54
C ARG A 373 27.51 0.40 36.67
N VAL A 374 26.53 -0.50 36.60
CA VAL A 374 25.25 -0.20 35.93
C VAL A 374 24.53 0.90 36.69
N ILE A 375 24.11 1.97 35.99
CA ILE A 375 23.25 3.03 36.55
C ILE A 375 21.85 2.87 35.97
N MET A 376 20.85 2.95 36.84
CA MET A 376 19.45 2.82 36.45
C MET A 376 18.60 3.91 37.11
N ALA A 377 18.06 4.81 36.28
CA ALA A 377 17.01 5.74 36.67
C ALA A 377 15.66 5.27 36.10
N THR A 378 14.67 5.06 36.96
CA THR A 378 13.31 4.67 36.58
C THR A 378 12.41 5.89 36.55
N LEU A 379 11.92 6.24 35.36
CA LEU A 379 10.94 7.30 35.17
C LEU A 379 9.53 6.70 35.09
N ASN A 380 8.56 7.34 35.74
CA ASN A 380 7.14 7.02 35.61
C ASN A 380 6.47 7.95 34.59
N LEU A 381 6.66 7.65 33.30
CA LEU A 381 6.06 8.42 32.21
C LEU A 381 4.71 7.80 31.81
N GLU A 382 3.61 8.42 32.19
CA GLU A 382 2.28 8.02 31.71
C GLU A 382 2.11 8.46 30.25
N VAL A 383 2.41 7.57 29.30
CA VAL A 383 2.04 7.78 27.89
C VAL A 383 0.53 7.55 27.76
N ASN A 384 -0.23 8.64 27.83
CA ASN A 384 -1.67 8.65 27.55
C ASN A 384 -1.95 8.30 26.08
N ARG A 385 -1.91 7.01 25.74
CA ARG A 385 -2.44 6.50 24.48
C ARG A 385 -3.95 6.62 24.55
N VAL A 386 -4.52 7.64 23.92
CA VAL A 386 -5.97 7.73 23.74
C VAL A 386 -6.42 6.49 22.96
N PRO A 387 -7.17 5.55 23.56
CA PRO A 387 -7.68 4.41 22.83
C PRO A 387 -8.65 4.93 21.77
N SER A 388 -8.47 4.51 20.51
CA SER A 388 -9.34 4.95 19.40
C SER A 388 -10.67 4.18 19.39
N THR A 389 -11.44 4.24 20.47
CA THR A 389 -12.76 3.58 20.51
C THR A 389 -13.72 4.19 19.50
N TYR A 390 -14.63 3.37 18.96
CA TYR A 390 -15.71 3.82 18.09
C TYR A 390 -17.04 3.18 18.49
N TYR A 391 -18.13 3.91 18.28
CA TYR A 391 -19.48 3.46 18.57
C TYR A 391 -19.99 2.43 17.55
N ILE A 392 -20.54 1.31 18.03
CA ILE A 392 -21.19 0.29 17.20
C ILE A 392 -22.71 0.51 17.18
N TRP A 393 -23.13 1.44 16.32
CA TRP A 393 -24.54 1.77 16.12
C TRP A 393 -25.46 0.58 15.80
N LYS A 394 -24.96 -0.46 15.12
CA LYS A 394 -25.74 -1.65 14.78
C LYS A 394 -26.15 -2.52 15.98
N ARG A 395 -25.53 -2.31 17.15
CA ARG A 395 -25.81 -3.05 18.38
C ARG A 395 -26.62 -2.25 19.39
N ALA A 396 -26.91 -0.99 19.10
CA ALA A 396 -27.79 -0.20 19.94
C ALA A 396 -29.22 -0.74 19.81
N ASP A 397 -29.93 -0.78 20.94
CA ASP A 397 -31.35 -1.09 21.00
C ASP A 397 -32.14 0.12 20.47
N PRO A 398 -32.81 0.01 19.30
CA PRO A 398 -33.47 1.15 18.68
C PRO A 398 -34.57 1.77 19.54
N ASP A 399 -35.34 0.94 20.27
CA ASP A 399 -36.51 1.39 21.02
C ASP A 399 -36.08 2.13 22.30
N LYS A 400 -35.08 1.59 23.01
CA LYS A 400 -34.50 2.29 24.18
C LYS A 400 -33.78 3.57 23.78
N PHE A 401 -33.03 3.54 22.68
CA PHE A 401 -32.32 4.71 22.17
C PHE A 401 -33.32 5.82 21.83
N ARG A 402 -34.37 5.48 21.10
CA ARG A 402 -35.48 6.36 20.75
C ARG A 402 -36.16 6.96 21.98
N ALA A 403 -36.53 6.13 22.96
CA ALA A 403 -37.19 6.59 24.18
C ALA A 403 -36.33 7.59 24.97
N CYS A 404 -35.02 7.31 25.11
CA CYS A 404 -34.06 8.18 25.80
C CYS A 404 -33.89 9.54 25.08
N VAL A 405 -33.73 9.52 23.75
CA VAL A 405 -33.64 10.75 22.94
C VAL A 405 -34.96 11.52 23.01
N GLY A 406 -36.10 10.86 22.87
CA GLY A 406 -37.42 11.49 22.98
C GLY A 406 -37.65 12.16 24.34
N GLY A 407 -37.25 11.51 25.43
CA GLY A 407 -37.29 12.09 26.78
C GLY A 407 -36.41 13.33 26.92
N SER A 408 -35.23 13.33 26.28
CA SER A 408 -34.28 14.45 26.31
C SER A 408 -34.68 15.62 25.41
N LEU A 409 -35.41 15.35 24.32
CA LEU A 409 -35.90 16.38 23.39
C LEU A 409 -37.14 17.12 23.92
N LYS A 410 -38.06 16.42 24.61
CA LYS A 410 -39.33 16.99 25.12
C LYS A 410 -39.17 18.33 25.86
N PRO A 411 -38.22 18.50 26.80
CA PRO A 411 -38.04 19.76 27.53
C PRO A 411 -37.59 20.95 26.67
N ILE A 412 -37.05 20.70 25.47
CA ILE A 412 -36.56 21.76 24.58
C ILE A 412 -37.73 22.54 23.95
N GLY A 413 -38.83 21.85 23.63
CA GLY A 413 -40.02 22.43 23.02
C GLY A 413 -39.77 23.08 21.64
N PHE A 414 -40.64 24.00 21.27
CA PHE A 414 -40.63 24.72 19.98
C PHE A 414 -40.73 26.24 20.19
N PRO A 415 -39.74 26.89 20.83
CA PRO A 415 -39.74 28.33 21.01
C PRO A 415 -39.65 29.03 19.65
N VAL A 416 -40.25 30.22 19.49
CA VAL A 416 -40.12 31.00 18.25
C VAL A 416 -38.65 31.41 18.07
N LEU A 417 -38.04 31.04 16.94
CA LEU A 417 -36.63 31.35 16.64
C LEU A 417 -36.55 32.53 15.69
N THR A 418 -36.28 33.73 16.21
CA THR A 418 -36.25 34.98 15.42
C THR A 418 -34.85 35.54 15.21
N THR A 419 -33.83 35.07 15.95
CA THR A 419 -32.46 35.57 15.85
C THR A 419 -31.44 34.43 15.69
N PRO A 420 -30.27 34.68 15.07
CA PRO A 420 -29.18 33.72 14.96
C PRO A 420 -28.76 33.09 16.30
N ALA A 421 -28.68 33.90 17.37
CA ALA A 421 -28.32 33.42 18.71
C ALA A 421 -29.33 32.42 19.29
N MET A 422 -30.62 32.63 19.05
CA MET A 422 -31.67 31.68 19.45
C MET A 422 -31.56 30.37 18.67
N VAL A 423 -31.29 30.45 17.36
CA VAL A 423 -31.03 29.28 16.51
C VAL A 423 -29.81 28.51 16.99
N ASP A 424 -28.71 29.18 17.34
CA ASP A 424 -27.50 28.55 17.84
C ASP A 424 -27.73 27.83 19.17
N ASN A 425 -28.45 28.47 20.10
CA ASN A 425 -28.81 27.86 21.38
C ASN A 425 -29.73 26.64 21.19
N TYR A 426 -30.71 26.74 20.30
CA TYR A 426 -31.63 25.64 20.01
C TYR A 426 -30.90 24.45 19.35
N ALA A 427 -30.06 24.71 18.35
CA ALA A 427 -29.25 23.69 17.69
C ALA A 427 -28.33 22.96 18.70
N ARG A 428 -27.70 23.71 19.61
CA ARG A 428 -26.86 23.14 20.68
C ARG A 428 -27.65 22.18 21.57
N LYS A 429 -28.83 22.60 22.05
CA LYS A 429 -29.71 21.77 22.89
C LYS A 429 -30.17 20.49 22.16
N VAL A 430 -30.56 20.60 20.89
CA VAL A 430 -30.99 19.46 20.07
C VAL A 430 -29.86 18.45 19.85
N VAL A 431 -28.62 18.92 19.61
CA VAL A 431 -27.46 18.03 19.50
C VAL A 431 -27.15 17.36 20.85
N GLN A 432 -27.15 18.12 21.94
CA GLN A 432 -26.86 17.61 23.29
C GLN A 432 -27.88 16.56 23.77
N ALA A 433 -29.13 16.62 23.31
CA ALA A 433 -30.16 15.62 23.64
C ALA A 433 -29.80 14.18 23.23
N PHE A 434 -28.85 13.99 22.31
CA PHE A 434 -28.35 12.66 21.93
C PHE A 434 -27.24 12.13 22.83
N GLY A 435 -26.53 13.00 23.55
CA GLY A 435 -25.37 12.64 24.37
C GLY A 435 -25.63 11.48 25.33
N PRO A 436 -26.65 11.59 26.22
CA PRO A 436 -26.98 10.53 27.17
C PRO A 436 -27.26 9.17 26.50
N ALA A 437 -28.01 9.18 25.39
CA ALA A 437 -28.33 7.96 24.65
C ALA A 437 -27.10 7.35 23.95
N ILE A 438 -26.21 8.18 23.41
CA ILE A 438 -24.96 7.74 22.79
C ILE A 438 -24.06 7.07 23.83
N GLU A 439 -23.85 7.72 24.97
CA GLU A 439 -22.94 7.26 26.01
C GLU A 439 -23.42 5.98 26.70
N THR A 440 -24.73 5.85 26.94
CA THR A 440 -25.28 4.75 27.74
C THR A 440 -25.79 3.57 26.91
N LEU A 441 -26.30 3.81 25.70
CA LEU A 441 -27.02 2.79 24.91
C LEU A 441 -26.28 2.35 23.64
N VAL A 442 -25.21 3.04 23.24
CA VAL A 442 -24.43 2.67 22.06
C VAL A 442 -23.10 2.03 22.48
N PRO A 443 -22.90 0.72 22.27
CA PRO A 443 -21.69 0.06 22.71
C PRO A 443 -20.44 0.63 22.03
N LEU A 444 -19.43 0.97 22.83
CA LEU A 444 -18.09 1.25 22.35
C LEU A 444 -17.37 -0.05 22.01
N ALA A 445 -16.60 -0.03 20.93
CA ALA A 445 -15.58 -1.02 20.70
C ALA A 445 -14.24 -0.34 20.47
N ALA A 446 -13.17 -0.98 20.91
CA ALA A 446 -11.85 -0.69 20.39
C ALA A 446 -11.89 -0.78 18.85
N PRO A 447 -11.05 -0.03 18.12
CA PRO A 447 -10.84 -0.34 16.71
C PRO A 447 -10.55 -1.83 16.64
N PRO A 448 -10.96 -2.51 15.57
CA PRO A 448 -10.39 -3.81 15.35
C PRO A 448 -8.87 -3.63 15.40
N GLY A 449 -8.24 -4.14 16.45
CA GLY A 449 -6.80 -4.04 16.57
C GLY A 449 -6.19 -4.65 15.31
N SER A 450 -4.96 -4.30 15.01
CA SER A 450 -4.08 -5.08 14.13
C SER A 450 -4.04 -6.59 14.47
N LYS A 451 -4.68 -7.01 15.57
CA LYS A 451 -4.99 -8.39 15.90
C LYS A 451 -6.12 -8.90 15.00
N ARG A 452 -5.75 -9.84 14.12
CA ARG A 452 -6.64 -10.80 13.44
C ARG A 452 -7.83 -11.15 14.35
N PRO A 453 -9.05 -11.34 13.80
CA PRO A 453 -10.24 -11.62 14.59
C PRO A 453 -9.92 -12.70 15.63
N LYS A 454 -9.96 -12.33 16.92
CA LYS A 454 -9.89 -13.31 18.00
C LYS A 454 -11.26 -13.99 18.04
N SER A 455 -11.47 -15.06 17.28
CA SER A 455 -12.40 -16.07 17.75
C SER A 455 -11.89 -16.52 19.12
N ARG A 456 -12.78 -16.69 20.12
CA ARG A 456 -12.39 -17.38 21.36
C ARG A 456 -11.78 -18.71 20.91
N PRO A 457 -10.49 -18.97 21.17
CA PRO A 457 -9.88 -20.21 20.73
C PRO A 457 -10.68 -21.36 21.32
N SER A 458 -11.07 -22.33 20.49
CA SER A 458 -11.67 -23.57 20.97
C SER A 458 -10.77 -24.19 22.04
N LEU A 459 -11.32 -25.01 22.93
CA LEU A 459 -10.54 -25.67 23.98
C LEU A 459 -9.31 -26.42 23.38
N VAL A 460 -9.49 -26.95 22.17
CA VAL A 460 -8.46 -27.57 21.33
C VAL A 460 -7.36 -26.57 20.91
N THR A 461 -7.75 -25.38 20.45
CA THR A 461 -6.79 -24.30 20.10
C THR A 461 -6.04 -23.77 21.32
N GLN A 462 -6.69 -23.67 22.49
CA GLN A 462 -6.03 -23.27 23.74
C GLN A 462 -5.00 -24.31 24.21
N ARG A 463 -5.36 -25.60 24.14
CA ARG A 463 -4.44 -26.71 24.48
C ARG A 463 -3.27 -26.79 23.50
N ALA A 464 -3.48 -26.60 22.20
CA ALA A 464 -2.41 -26.54 21.21
C ALA A 464 -1.48 -25.32 21.40
N GLN A 465 -2.02 -24.17 21.82
CA GLN A 465 -1.22 -22.99 22.17
C GLN A 465 -0.41 -23.18 23.46
N ASN A 466 -0.99 -23.83 24.47
CA ASN A 466 -0.26 -24.20 25.69
C ASN A 466 0.82 -25.24 25.42
N LEU A 467 0.60 -26.20 24.52
CA LEU A 467 1.61 -27.15 24.06
C LEU A 467 2.78 -26.44 23.37
N LEU A 468 2.51 -25.47 22.49
CA LEU A 468 3.57 -24.63 21.90
C LEU A 468 4.35 -23.88 22.98
N ARG A 469 3.65 -23.28 23.94
CA ARG A 469 4.26 -22.50 25.05
C ARG A 469 5.14 -23.37 25.95
N LEU A 470 4.66 -24.55 26.34
CA LEU A 470 5.41 -25.50 27.17
C LEU A 470 6.58 -26.14 26.42
N SER A 471 6.43 -26.34 25.10
CA SER A 471 7.50 -26.79 24.21
C SER A 471 8.61 -25.73 24.13
N ASP A 472 8.26 -24.47 23.93
CA ASP A 472 9.21 -23.34 23.88
C ASP A 472 9.82 -23.03 25.26
N GLU A 473 9.15 -23.35 26.38
CA GLU A 473 9.71 -23.24 27.75
C GLU A 473 10.72 -24.36 28.06
N LYS A 474 10.45 -25.60 27.66
CA LYS A 474 11.42 -26.71 27.80
C LYS A 474 12.69 -26.49 26.98
N GLU A 475 12.57 -25.86 25.81
CA GLU A 475 13.70 -25.48 24.95
C GLU A 475 14.62 -24.42 25.60
N ARG A 476 14.07 -23.55 26.47
CA ARG A 476 14.85 -22.54 27.22
C ARG A 476 15.56 -23.10 28.45
N HIS A 477 15.07 -24.22 29.00
CA HIS A 477 15.62 -24.82 30.23
C HIS A 477 16.53 -26.02 29.99
N ALA A 478 16.40 -26.75 28.88
CA ALA A 478 17.26 -27.88 28.54
C ALA A 478 18.30 -27.46 27.49
N GLY A 479 19.51 -27.09 27.93
CA GLY A 479 20.62 -26.70 27.07
C GLY A 479 21.30 -27.85 26.32
N VAL A 480 20.56 -28.83 25.77
CA VAL A 480 21.13 -29.98 25.04
C VAL A 480 20.37 -30.24 23.73
N TYR A 481 21.12 -30.28 22.62
CA TYR A 481 20.66 -30.28 21.22
C TYR A 481 20.07 -31.62 20.69
N THR A 482 19.97 -32.68 21.50
CA THR A 482 19.75 -34.06 21.00
C THR A 482 18.29 -34.56 20.96
N GLN A 483 17.28 -33.76 21.36
CA GLN A 483 15.84 -34.13 21.28
C GLN A 483 15.05 -33.43 20.15
N SER A 484 15.72 -32.93 19.11
CA SER A 484 15.12 -32.00 18.12
C SER A 484 13.98 -32.60 17.25
N GLN A 485 14.00 -33.90 16.92
CA GLN A 485 13.02 -34.48 16.00
C GLN A 485 11.62 -34.67 16.60
N GLN A 486 11.51 -35.07 17.87
CA GLN A 486 10.21 -35.20 18.54
C GLN A 486 9.58 -33.83 18.83
N HIS A 487 10.40 -32.85 19.22
CA HIS A 487 9.98 -31.46 19.42
C HIS A 487 9.42 -30.83 18.13
N TYR A 488 10.11 -31.02 17.00
CA TYR A 488 9.68 -30.48 15.71
C TYR A 488 8.33 -31.06 15.25
N LYS A 489 8.08 -32.35 15.52
CA LYS A 489 6.80 -33.02 15.24
C LYS A 489 5.65 -32.44 16.07
N VAL A 490 5.87 -32.20 17.37
CA VAL A 490 4.85 -31.60 18.27
C VAL A 490 4.54 -30.15 17.88
N LYS A 491 5.56 -29.36 17.55
CA LYS A 491 5.42 -27.98 17.09
C LYS A 491 4.63 -27.91 15.77
N ARG A 492 4.96 -28.78 14.82
CA ARG A 492 4.28 -28.86 13.51
C ARG A 492 2.83 -29.34 13.65
N PHE A 493 2.57 -30.31 14.53
CA PHE A 493 1.22 -30.79 14.83
C PHE A 493 0.36 -29.67 15.44
N ALA A 494 0.84 -29.00 16.49
CA ALA A 494 0.12 -27.92 17.14
C ALA A 494 -0.12 -26.72 16.20
N GLN A 495 0.85 -26.39 15.35
CA GLN A 495 0.70 -25.37 14.30
C GLN A 495 -0.36 -25.76 13.25
N ASN A 496 -0.42 -27.03 12.84
CA ASN A 496 -1.41 -27.53 11.89
C ASN A 496 -2.84 -27.49 12.46
N VAL A 497 -3.01 -27.89 13.72
CA VAL A 497 -4.31 -27.80 14.42
C VAL A 497 -4.78 -26.35 14.51
N ILE A 498 -3.88 -25.43 14.91
CA ILE A 498 -4.18 -23.99 14.96
C ILE A 498 -4.53 -23.45 13.57
N ARG A 499 -3.86 -23.92 12.51
CA ARG A 499 -4.11 -23.49 11.13
C ARG A 499 -5.49 -23.97 10.63
N LYS A 500 -5.86 -25.23 10.85
CA LYS A 500 -7.16 -25.79 10.44
C LYS A 500 -8.32 -25.08 11.14
N GLU A 501 -8.25 -24.90 12.46
CA GLU A 501 -9.27 -24.21 13.26
C GLU A 501 -9.42 -22.73 12.89
N ARG A 502 -8.30 -22.04 12.62
CA ARG A 502 -8.32 -20.65 12.13
C ARG A 502 -8.94 -20.54 10.73
N SER A 503 -8.70 -21.52 9.85
CA SER A 503 -9.34 -21.59 8.53
C SER A 503 -10.85 -21.77 8.68
N ALA A 504 -11.30 -22.75 9.48
CA ALA A 504 -12.72 -23.00 9.72
C ALA A 504 -13.43 -21.77 10.34
N SER A 505 -12.82 -21.14 11.34
CA SER A 505 -13.32 -19.89 11.95
C SER A 505 -13.38 -18.73 10.95
N PHE A 506 -12.40 -18.63 10.05
CA PHE A 506 -12.37 -17.62 8.99
C PHE A 506 -13.46 -17.86 7.94
N HIS A 507 -13.75 -19.12 7.58
CA HIS A 507 -14.82 -19.48 6.66
C HIS A 507 -16.22 -19.25 7.25
N LEU A 508 -16.44 -19.58 8.53
CA LEU A 508 -17.69 -19.28 9.24
C LEU A 508 -17.93 -17.76 9.35
N MET A 509 -16.87 -16.95 9.47
CA MET A 509 -16.98 -15.49 9.46
C MET A 509 -17.35 -14.92 8.07
N LEU A 510 -16.89 -15.56 6.99
CA LEU A 510 -17.15 -15.15 5.61
C LEU A 510 -18.58 -15.47 5.13
N SER A 511 -19.23 -16.49 5.69
CA SER A 511 -20.57 -16.91 5.28
C SER A 511 -21.67 -15.91 5.70
N GLN A 512 -21.44 -15.08 6.72
CA GLN A 512 -22.51 -14.38 7.43
C GLN A 512 -22.98 -13.01 6.87
N ASP A 513 -22.28 -12.32 5.95
CA ASP A 513 -22.75 -11.04 5.36
C ASP A 513 -21.89 -10.55 4.16
N ILE A 514 -22.51 -10.12 3.04
CA ILE A 514 -21.83 -9.56 1.85
C ILE A 514 -21.02 -8.29 2.18
N ALA A 515 -21.48 -7.44 3.09
CA ALA A 515 -20.76 -6.23 3.51
C ALA A 515 -19.52 -6.58 4.37
N LYS A 516 -19.58 -7.67 5.15
CA LYS A 516 -18.42 -8.21 5.88
C LYS A 516 -17.40 -8.82 4.91
N ARG A 517 -17.83 -9.51 3.84
CA ARG A 517 -16.95 -10.07 2.80
C ARG A 517 -16.06 -9.00 2.13
N ARG A 518 -16.61 -7.81 1.84
CA ARG A 518 -15.84 -6.68 1.30
C ARG A 518 -14.83 -6.12 2.32
N ARG A 519 -15.20 -6.05 3.60
CA ARG A 519 -14.30 -5.61 4.69
C ARG A 519 -13.14 -6.59 4.91
N VAL A 520 -13.39 -7.90 4.87
CA VAL A 520 -12.35 -8.94 5.00
C VAL A 520 -11.38 -8.89 3.81
N TYR A 521 -11.88 -8.67 2.59
CA TYR A 521 -11.05 -8.38 1.42
C TYR A 521 -10.17 -7.13 1.62
N PHE A 522 -10.74 -6.02 2.14
CA PHE A 522 -9.96 -4.81 2.46
C PHE A 522 -8.97 -4.99 3.61
N TRP A 523 -9.25 -5.90 4.56
CA TRP A 523 -8.34 -6.29 5.64
C TRP A 523 -7.17 -7.12 5.12
N ALA A 524 -7.44 -8.15 4.30
CA ALA A 524 -6.40 -8.96 3.66
C ALA A 524 -5.48 -8.11 2.77
N ARG A 525 -6.05 -7.08 2.11
CA ARG A 525 -5.30 -6.08 1.32
C ARG A 525 -4.40 -5.18 2.17
N ARG A 526 -4.77 -4.89 3.42
CA ARG A 526 -4.09 -3.91 4.30
C ARG A 526 -3.24 -4.55 5.41
N GLY A 527 -3.41 -5.83 5.70
CA GLY A 527 -2.65 -6.56 6.73
C GLY A 527 -1.14 -6.61 6.48
N ALA A 528 -0.70 -6.42 5.23
CA ALA A 528 0.72 -6.29 4.89
C ALA A 528 1.28 -4.86 5.07
N SER A 529 0.45 -3.82 5.02
CA SER A 529 0.91 -2.42 5.00
C SER A 529 0.78 -1.67 6.32
N TRP A 530 -0.01 -2.18 7.28
CA TRP A 530 -0.25 -1.49 8.55
C TRP A 530 0.74 -1.86 9.66
N ASN A 531 1.53 -2.92 9.49
CA ASN A 531 2.34 -3.48 10.58
C ASN A 531 3.83 -3.13 10.58
N LYS A 532 4.36 -2.33 9.65
CA LYS A 532 5.82 -2.07 9.60
C LYS A 532 6.29 -0.61 9.70
N LYS A 533 5.40 0.41 9.62
CA LYS A 533 5.78 1.84 9.73
C LYS A 533 4.73 2.73 10.44
N ALA A 534 3.89 2.15 11.30
CA ALA A 534 2.68 2.84 11.79
C ALA A 534 2.84 3.60 13.12
N LEU A 535 3.98 3.51 13.82
CA LEU A 535 4.14 4.10 15.15
C LEU A 535 5.55 4.70 15.32
N MET A 536 5.90 5.70 14.51
CA MET A 536 6.91 6.67 14.96
C MET A 536 6.18 7.76 15.74
N PRO A 537 6.64 8.14 16.96
CA PRO A 537 6.13 9.32 17.64
C PRO A 537 6.37 10.52 16.72
N ILE A 538 5.30 11.17 16.27
CA ILE A 538 5.41 12.43 15.55
C ILE A 538 5.89 13.46 16.58
N ARG A 539 7.09 14.00 16.42
CA ARG A 539 7.57 15.15 17.22
C ARG A 539 6.50 16.23 17.14
N GLN A 540 6.14 16.81 18.30
CA GLN A 540 5.06 17.79 18.45
C GLN A 540 4.97 18.72 17.23
N LEU A 541 3.90 18.57 16.43
CA LEU A 541 3.52 19.60 15.47
C LEU A 541 3.07 20.78 16.31
N LYS A 542 3.95 21.77 16.51
CA LYS A 542 3.55 23.08 17.02
C LYS A 542 2.58 23.66 15.98
N ALA A 543 1.28 23.50 16.22
CA ALA A 543 0.28 24.31 15.55
C ALA A 543 0.55 25.73 16.02
N ASN A 544 1.11 26.57 15.14
CA ASN A 544 1.18 27.99 15.40
C ASN A 544 -0.25 28.46 15.71
N ASN A 545 -0.42 29.19 16.82
CA ASN A 545 -1.72 29.75 17.17
C ASN A 545 -2.21 30.60 16.01
N VAL A 546 -3.15 30.07 15.21
CA VAL A 546 -3.81 30.83 14.16
C VAL A 546 -4.74 31.80 14.86
N THR A 547 -4.37 33.08 14.87
CA THR A 547 -5.23 34.15 15.37
C THR A 547 -6.53 34.16 14.56
N HIS A 548 -7.65 34.24 15.27
CA HIS A 548 -8.94 34.50 14.62
C HIS A 548 -8.84 35.85 13.91
N LEU A 549 -9.14 35.86 12.62
CA LEU A 549 -9.28 37.08 11.84
C LEU A 549 -10.78 37.23 11.61
N PRO A 550 -11.48 38.09 12.39
CA PRO A 550 -12.86 38.41 12.09
C PRO A 550 -12.92 38.96 10.67
N LEU A 551 -13.73 38.32 9.84
CA LEU A 551 -14.01 38.79 8.49
C LEU A 551 -15.44 39.30 8.48
N ASP A 552 -15.61 40.54 8.06
CA ASP A 552 -16.93 41.05 7.72
C ASP A 552 -17.31 40.58 6.33
N ARG A 553 -18.62 40.41 6.13
CA ARG A 553 -19.14 40.10 4.80
C ARG A 553 -18.82 41.29 3.89
N PRO A 554 -18.31 41.05 2.66
CA PRO A 554 -18.19 42.15 1.70
C PRO A 554 -19.55 42.83 1.48
N PRO A 555 -19.59 44.17 1.37
CA PRO A 555 -20.83 44.88 1.14
C PRO A 555 -21.52 44.37 -0.14
N PRO A 556 -22.86 44.48 -0.26
CA PRO A 556 -23.53 44.26 -1.53
C PRO A 556 -23.01 45.27 -2.55
N ASP A 557 -22.43 44.80 -3.64
CA ASP A 557 -22.21 45.65 -4.80
C ASP A 557 -23.58 45.95 -5.45
N ASP A 558 -23.75 47.18 -5.94
CA ASP A 558 -25.00 47.66 -6.53
C ASP A 558 -25.19 47.04 -7.91
N PHE A 559 -25.73 45.81 -7.94
CA PHE A 559 -26.03 45.10 -9.18
C PHE A 559 -27.51 45.26 -9.53
N ASP A 560 -27.80 45.79 -10.73
CA ASP A 560 -29.15 45.96 -11.30
C ASP A 560 -29.91 44.63 -11.58
N LYS A 561 -29.49 43.50 -11.00
CA LYS A 561 -30.07 42.18 -11.26
C LYS A 561 -31.19 41.86 -10.26
N VAL A 562 -32.39 41.61 -10.78
CA VAL A 562 -33.51 41.06 -10.00
C VAL A 562 -33.13 39.67 -9.47
N PRO A 563 -33.17 39.42 -8.14
CA PRO A 563 -32.78 38.13 -7.57
C PRO A 563 -33.72 36.98 -7.99
N PHE A 564 -33.17 35.77 -8.15
CA PHE A 564 -33.99 34.59 -8.43
C PHE A 564 -34.82 34.19 -7.21
N VAL A 565 -36.12 34.05 -7.37
CA VAL A 565 -37.01 33.69 -6.26
C VAL A 565 -36.87 32.21 -5.92
N VAL A 566 -36.40 31.90 -4.71
CA VAL A 566 -36.37 30.55 -4.15
C VAL A 566 -37.19 30.50 -2.87
N SER A 567 -38.08 29.51 -2.75
CA SER A 567 -38.86 29.33 -1.54
C SER A 567 -37.95 29.01 -0.34
N GLN A 568 -38.22 29.70 0.78
CA GLN A 568 -37.65 29.39 2.08
C GLN A 568 -38.45 28.30 2.81
N ASP A 569 -39.62 27.92 2.30
CA ASP A 569 -40.49 26.92 2.92
C ASP A 569 -39.79 25.58 3.00
N LEU A 570 -40.06 24.86 4.09
CA LEU A 570 -39.49 23.55 4.33
C LEU A 570 -40.61 22.62 4.75
N GLU A 571 -40.78 21.53 4.03
CA GLU A 571 -41.76 20.51 4.41
C GLU A 571 -41.15 19.49 5.39
N LYS A 572 -41.97 18.97 6.29
CA LYS A 572 -41.56 17.85 7.17
C LYS A 572 -41.20 16.59 6.35
N SER A 573 -41.86 16.39 5.20
CA SER A 573 -41.60 15.30 4.27
C SER A 573 -40.14 15.32 3.74
N GLU A 574 -39.63 16.51 3.40
CA GLU A 574 -38.28 16.75 2.91
C GLU A 574 -37.23 16.38 3.96
N VAL A 575 -37.41 16.85 5.19
CA VAL A 575 -36.50 16.53 6.32
C VAL A 575 -36.52 15.03 6.62
N LYS A 576 -37.69 14.40 6.64
CA LYS A 576 -37.83 12.95 6.85
C LYS A 576 -37.10 12.15 5.77
N SER A 577 -37.23 12.55 4.50
CA SER A 577 -36.51 11.96 3.36
C SER A 577 -34.99 12.04 3.54
N LEU A 578 -34.48 13.20 3.99
CA LEU A 578 -33.04 13.40 4.21
C LEU A 578 -32.46 12.51 5.32
N ILE A 579 -33.18 12.34 6.43
CA ILE A 579 -32.75 11.49 7.55
C ILE A 579 -32.76 10.01 7.13
N THR A 580 -33.90 9.54 6.60
CA THR A 580 -34.10 8.14 6.23
C THR A 580 -33.18 7.72 5.07
N GLY A 581 -33.00 8.61 4.09
CA GLY A 581 -32.11 8.45 2.94
C GLY A 581 -30.62 8.64 3.23
N ALA A 582 -30.23 9.05 4.44
CA ALA A 582 -28.82 9.26 4.78
C ALA A 582 -28.00 7.94 4.68
N PRO A 583 -26.74 7.97 4.22
CA PRO A 583 -25.93 6.76 4.11
C PRO A 583 -25.48 6.24 5.49
N SER A 584 -25.63 4.93 5.74
CA SER A 584 -25.10 4.28 6.95
C SER A 584 -23.61 3.96 6.82
N GLY A 585 -22.92 3.83 7.96
CA GLY A 585 -21.50 3.50 8.06
C GLY A 585 -20.57 4.68 7.79
N LYS A 586 -21.05 5.91 7.96
CA LYS A 586 -20.24 7.13 7.87
C LYS A 586 -19.72 7.52 9.25
N ALA A 587 -18.53 8.12 9.30
CA ALA A 587 -17.97 8.63 10.54
C ALA A 587 -18.75 9.86 11.02
N ALA A 588 -18.94 9.96 12.33
CA ALA A 588 -19.52 11.12 13.01
C ALA A 588 -18.54 12.29 13.06
N GLY A 589 -19.06 13.49 13.34
CA GLY A 589 -18.26 14.66 13.65
C GLY A 589 -17.79 14.66 15.11
N PRO A 590 -17.33 15.82 15.62
CA PRO A 590 -16.95 16.01 17.02
C PRO A 590 -18.09 15.74 18.02
N ASP A 591 -19.33 15.86 17.57
CA ASP A 591 -20.56 15.59 18.34
C ASP A 591 -20.86 14.10 18.54
N LEU A 592 -20.05 13.20 17.98
CA LEU A 592 -20.18 11.74 18.06
C LEU A 592 -21.47 11.15 17.46
N LEU A 593 -22.40 12.00 17.00
CA LEU A 593 -23.67 11.62 16.39
C LEU A 593 -23.48 11.18 14.93
N ALA A 594 -23.79 9.90 14.65
CA ALA A 594 -23.81 9.37 13.28
C ALA A 594 -25.24 9.34 12.70
N TYR A 595 -25.34 9.15 11.38
CA TYR A 595 -26.64 9.05 10.70
C TYR A 595 -27.50 7.91 11.24
N GLU A 596 -26.91 6.81 11.71
CA GLU A 596 -27.63 5.70 12.33
C GLU A 596 -28.42 6.14 13.58
N GLY A 597 -27.83 6.96 14.45
CA GLY A 597 -28.52 7.49 15.63
C GLY A 597 -29.73 8.33 15.25
N MET A 598 -29.56 9.21 14.26
CA MET A 598 -30.64 10.04 13.74
C MET A 598 -31.76 9.22 13.12
N LYS A 599 -31.44 8.09 12.45
CA LYS A 599 -32.44 7.18 11.88
C LYS A 599 -33.24 6.43 12.94
N MET A 600 -32.60 6.01 14.03
CA MET A 600 -33.28 5.30 15.13
C MET A 600 -34.34 6.18 15.80
N ALA A 601 -34.00 7.44 16.07
CA ALA A 601 -34.87 8.43 16.73
C ALA A 601 -35.53 9.41 15.73
N HIS A 602 -35.72 9.02 14.47
CA HIS A 602 -36.13 9.95 13.43
C HIS A 602 -37.55 10.53 13.63
N GLU A 603 -38.46 9.79 14.26
CA GLU A 603 -39.85 10.22 14.48
C GLU A 603 -39.91 11.35 15.51
N GLU A 604 -39.17 11.21 16.60
CA GLU A 604 -39.05 12.17 17.70
C GLU A 604 -38.21 13.38 17.28
N LEU A 605 -37.16 13.16 16.48
CA LEU A 605 -36.25 14.19 16.03
C LEU A 605 -36.86 15.10 14.95
N LEU A 606 -37.73 14.55 14.10
CA LEU A 606 -38.24 15.23 12.91
C LEU A 606 -38.88 16.61 13.20
N PRO A 607 -39.76 16.78 14.20
CA PRO A 607 -40.34 18.09 14.52
C PRO A 607 -39.29 19.14 14.90
N TYR A 608 -38.28 18.74 15.69
CA TYR A 608 -37.24 19.66 16.18
C TYR A 608 -36.30 20.07 15.05
N LEU A 609 -35.92 19.14 14.17
CA LEU A 609 -35.12 19.48 12.99
C LEU A 609 -35.88 20.32 11.98
N HIS A 610 -37.17 20.03 11.75
CA HIS A 610 -38.00 20.84 10.87
C HIS A 610 -38.09 22.28 11.38
N HIS A 611 -38.37 22.47 12.67
CA HIS A 611 -38.41 23.78 13.32
C HIS A 611 -37.07 24.53 13.22
N LEU A 612 -35.97 23.85 13.57
CA LEU A 612 -34.62 24.42 13.50
C LEU A 612 -34.24 24.81 12.06
N PHE A 613 -34.42 23.90 11.10
CA PHE A 613 -34.00 24.12 9.71
C PHE A 613 -34.86 25.18 9.02
N ALA A 614 -36.16 25.24 9.30
CA ALA A 614 -37.04 26.31 8.81
C ALA A 614 -36.56 27.69 9.31
N ALA A 615 -36.20 27.80 10.59
CA ALA A 615 -35.63 29.03 11.13
C ALA A 615 -34.27 29.39 10.50
N CYS A 616 -33.40 28.39 10.27
CA CYS A 616 -32.12 28.59 9.58
C CYS A 616 -32.31 29.12 8.15
N LEU A 617 -33.31 28.61 7.42
CA LEU A 617 -33.64 29.06 6.06
C LEU A 617 -34.18 30.48 6.06
N LYS A 618 -35.12 30.79 6.96
CA LYS A 618 -35.74 32.12 7.09
C LYS A 618 -34.70 33.19 7.43
N LEU A 619 -33.79 32.90 8.35
CA LEU A 619 -32.77 33.83 8.82
C LEU A 619 -31.49 33.83 7.98
N GLY A 620 -31.32 32.86 7.06
CA GLY A 620 -30.06 32.69 6.33
C GLY A 620 -28.87 32.41 7.26
N HIS A 621 -29.03 31.56 8.27
CA HIS A 621 -27.99 31.31 9.29
C HIS A 621 -27.57 29.83 9.36
N HIS A 622 -26.26 29.58 9.41
CA HIS A 622 -25.70 28.25 9.66
C HIS A 622 -25.29 28.13 11.14
N PRO A 623 -25.92 27.23 11.92
CA PRO A 623 -25.71 27.18 13.37
C PRO A 623 -24.25 26.94 13.79
N ALA A 624 -23.80 27.62 14.85
CA ALA A 624 -22.47 27.48 15.43
C ALA A 624 -22.14 26.04 15.87
N ALA A 625 -23.14 25.30 16.38
CA ALA A 625 -22.99 23.88 16.73
C ALA A 625 -22.60 22.99 15.52
N PHE A 626 -22.78 23.47 14.29
CA PHE A 626 -22.42 22.76 13.06
C PHE A 626 -21.09 23.24 12.44
N LYS A 627 -20.46 24.27 13.02
CA LYS A 627 -19.22 24.88 12.50
C LYS A 627 -17.93 24.21 12.98
N GLN A 628 -18.00 23.34 14.00
CA GLN A 628 -16.85 22.61 14.52
C GLN A 628 -16.59 21.31 13.73
N ALA A 629 -15.35 21.10 13.29
CA ALA A 629 -14.93 19.89 12.57
C ALA A 629 -13.75 19.20 13.24
N CYS A 630 -13.64 17.89 13.07
CA CYS A 630 -12.42 17.14 13.36
C CYS A 630 -11.72 16.80 12.03
N THR A 631 -10.57 17.42 11.75
CA THR A 631 -9.81 17.21 10.51
C THR A 631 -8.88 16.01 10.66
N VAL A 632 -9.24 14.89 10.04
CA VAL A 632 -8.46 13.65 10.08
C VAL A 632 -7.45 13.62 8.95
N MET A 633 -6.18 13.39 9.29
CA MET A 633 -5.08 13.30 8.33
C MET A 633 -4.97 11.88 7.76
N LEU A 634 -5.35 11.70 6.48
CA LEU A 634 -5.26 10.43 5.79
C LEU A 634 -3.99 10.33 4.95
N ARG A 635 -3.21 9.26 5.12
CA ARG A 635 -2.02 8.99 4.30
C ARG A 635 -2.38 8.87 2.81
N LYS A 636 -1.70 9.64 1.95
CA LYS A 636 -1.74 9.42 0.49
C LYS A 636 -0.90 8.18 0.17
N GLY A 637 -1.45 7.23 -0.59
CA GLY A 637 -0.73 5.98 -0.89
C GLY A 637 0.51 6.20 -1.78
N GLY A 638 1.52 5.34 -1.62
CA GLY A 638 2.73 5.34 -2.45
C GLY A 638 3.64 6.55 -2.24
N LYS A 639 3.70 7.08 -1.00
CA LYS A 639 4.64 8.13 -0.59
C LYS A 639 5.72 7.53 0.30
N ASP A 640 6.96 7.91 0.04
CA ASP A 640 8.14 7.36 0.71
C ASP A 640 8.37 7.98 2.09
N ASP A 641 8.04 9.27 2.21
CA ASP A 641 8.18 10.07 3.42
C ASP A 641 6.82 10.64 3.88
N TYR A 642 6.41 10.29 5.10
CA TYR A 642 5.19 10.79 5.76
C TYR A 642 5.46 11.88 6.80
N GLU A 643 6.69 12.36 6.94
CA GLU A 643 7.00 13.57 7.70
C GLU A 643 6.58 14.82 6.92
N GLN A 644 6.54 14.74 5.58
CA GLN A 644 6.09 15.83 4.72
C GLN A 644 4.56 16.04 4.77
N PRO A 645 4.04 17.26 5.04
CA PRO A 645 2.59 17.55 5.04
C PRO A 645 1.88 17.17 3.73
N LYS A 646 2.56 17.34 2.58
CA LYS A 646 2.03 17.00 1.24
C LYS A 646 1.70 15.52 1.06
N SER A 647 2.25 14.64 1.90
CA SER A 647 2.00 13.18 1.90
C SER A 647 0.69 12.80 2.60
N TRP A 648 -0.02 13.78 3.19
CA TRP A 648 -1.30 13.58 3.85
C TRP A 648 -2.44 14.27 3.07
N ARG A 649 -3.66 13.78 3.26
CA ARG A 649 -4.91 14.37 2.78
C ARG A 649 -5.76 14.72 4.00
N PRO A 650 -6.01 16.01 4.29
CA PRO A 650 -6.92 16.42 5.34
C PRO A 650 -8.37 16.08 4.94
N VAL A 651 -9.17 15.55 5.87
CA VAL A 651 -10.60 15.33 5.68
C VAL A 651 -11.35 15.85 6.90
N ALA A 652 -12.21 16.84 6.71
CA ALA A 652 -13.00 17.45 7.78
C ALA A 652 -14.23 16.57 8.09
N LEU A 653 -14.25 15.97 9.29
CA LEU A 653 -15.42 15.30 9.82
C LEU A 653 -16.38 16.33 10.42
N LEU A 654 -17.39 16.69 9.64
CA LEU A 654 -18.46 17.62 10.04
C LEU A 654 -19.58 16.92 10.83
N PRO A 655 -20.33 17.65 11.68
CA PRO A 655 -21.54 17.17 12.34
C PRO A 655 -22.56 16.61 11.32
N CYS A 656 -23.13 15.43 11.62
CA CYS A 656 -24.04 14.76 10.69
C CYS A 656 -25.34 15.55 10.47
N MET A 657 -25.83 16.20 11.52
CA MET A 657 -27.03 17.04 11.51
C MET A 657 -26.84 18.29 10.65
N GLY A 658 -25.70 18.98 10.80
CA GLY A 658 -25.31 20.12 9.94
C GLY A 658 -25.23 19.73 8.47
N LYS A 659 -24.68 18.55 8.15
CA LYS A 659 -24.66 18.02 6.78
C LYS A 659 -26.05 17.77 6.19
N LEU A 660 -27.11 17.59 7.00
CA LEU A 660 -28.48 17.53 6.46
C LEU A 660 -28.98 18.92 6.07
N LEU A 661 -28.75 19.93 6.90
CA LEU A 661 -29.07 21.33 6.58
C LEU A 661 -28.32 21.80 5.33
N GLU A 662 -27.02 21.52 5.26
CA GLU A 662 -26.20 21.85 4.09
C GLU A 662 -26.71 21.17 2.81
N LYS A 663 -27.28 19.96 2.89
CA LYS A 663 -27.89 19.27 1.73
C LYS A 663 -29.13 19.99 1.21
N ILE A 664 -29.97 20.56 2.09
CA ILE A 664 -31.15 21.35 1.69
C ILE A 664 -30.68 22.54 0.84
N PHE A 665 -29.74 23.32 1.36
CA PHE A 665 -29.14 24.44 0.64
C PHE A 665 -28.45 24.01 -0.66
N THR A 666 -27.70 22.92 -0.62
CA THR A 666 -27.04 22.36 -1.81
C THR A 666 -28.07 21.99 -2.88
N HIS A 667 -29.22 21.43 -2.50
CA HIS A 667 -30.26 21.03 -3.45
C HIS A 667 -30.88 22.25 -4.14
N ARG A 668 -31.27 23.26 -3.35
CA ARG A 668 -31.83 24.53 -3.87
C ARG A 668 -30.83 25.27 -4.76
N LEU A 669 -29.57 25.38 -4.33
CA LEU A 669 -28.53 26.03 -5.13
C LEU A 669 -28.21 25.26 -6.42
N LYS A 670 -28.23 23.92 -6.39
CA LYS A 670 -28.07 23.09 -7.59
C LYS A 670 -29.23 23.25 -8.56
N GLN A 671 -30.45 23.36 -8.05
CA GLN A 671 -31.64 23.58 -8.85
C GLN A 671 -31.54 24.93 -9.59
N LEU A 672 -31.26 26.02 -8.88
CA LEU A 672 -31.01 27.33 -9.48
C LEU A 672 -29.89 27.30 -10.52
N ALA A 673 -28.77 26.66 -10.20
CA ALA A 673 -27.63 26.58 -11.11
C ALA A 673 -27.97 25.89 -12.44
N VAL A 674 -28.91 24.93 -12.42
CA VAL A 674 -29.39 24.24 -13.62
C VAL A 674 -30.48 25.06 -14.33
N GLU A 675 -31.46 25.58 -13.60
CA GLU A 675 -32.59 26.33 -14.16
C GLU A 675 -32.16 27.63 -14.85
N HIS A 676 -31.18 28.33 -14.27
CA HIS A 676 -30.70 29.62 -14.77
C HIS A 676 -29.31 29.54 -15.44
N ASN A 677 -28.78 28.34 -15.68
CA ASN A 677 -27.47 28.11 -16.30
C ASN A 677 -26.31 28.90 -15.65
N LEU A 678 -26.26 28.92 -14.31
CA LEU A 678 -25.32 29.76 -13.53
C LEU A 678 -23.89 29.21 -13.51
N LEU A 679 -23.64 28.02 -14.05
CA LEU A 679 -22.33 27.38 -14.09
C LEU A 679 -21.92 27.11 -15.53
N ALA A 680 -20.62 27.21 -15.80
CA ALA A 680 -20.07 26.99 -17.13
C ALA A 680 -20.42 25.59 -17.65
N ASP A 681 -20.87 25.53 -18.90
CA ASP A 681 -21.36 24.28 -19.47
C ASP A 681 -20.26 23.24 -19.76
N VAL A 682 -19.02 23.70 -19.78
CA VAL A 682 -17.81 22.89 -19.93
C VAL A 682 -17.23 22.42 -18.59
N GLN A 683 -17.89 22.75 -17.47
CA GLN A 683 -17.62 22.19 -16.15
C GLN A 683 -18.46 20.92 -15.95
N PHE A 684 -17.82 19.75 -15.98
CA PHE A 684 -18.47 18.44 -15.90
C PHE A 684 -18.65 17.92 -14.47
N GLY A 685 -18.19 18.66 -13.46
CA GLY A 685 -18.51 18.45 -12.05
C GLY A 685 -19.91 18.94 -11.64
N THR A 686 -20.63 19.63 -12.53
CA THR A 686 -21.98 20.16 -12.24
C THR A 686 -23.04 19.04 -12.13
N PRO A 687 -24.21 19.32 -11.52
CA PRO A 687 -25.30 18.34 -11.45
C PRO A 687 -25.69 17.82 -12.84
N GLY A 688 -25.89 16.49 -12.95
CA GLY A 688 -26.27 15.84 -14.22
C GLY A 688 -25.11 15.54 -15.17
N LYS A 689 -23.88 15.97 -14.86
CA LYS A 689 -22.65 15.65 -15.59
C LYS A 689 -21.79 14.60 -14.87
N CYS A 690 -20.86 14.00 -15.59
CA CYS A 690 -19.98 12.95 -15.07
C CYS A 690 -18.64 12.90 -15.81
N THR A 691 -17.68 12.14 -15.26
CA THR A 691 -16.35 11.97 -15.87
C THR A 691 -16.41 11.39 -17.29
N THR A 692 -17.32 10.44 -17.55
CA THR A 692 -17.52 9.88 -18.89
C THR A 692 -17.98 10.94 -19.89
N LYS A 693 -18.86 11.88 -19.49
CA LYS A 693 -19.31 12.98 -20.36
C LYS A 693 -18.16 13.95 -20.70
N ALA A 694 -17.29 14.26 -19.75
CA ALA A 694 -16.10 15.08 -19.98
C ALA A 694 -15.13 14.42 -20.98
N LEU A 695 -14.85 13.12 -20.81
CA LEU A 695 -14.05 12.35 -21.75
C LEU A 695 -14.69 12.29 -23.14
N GLN A 696 -16.01 12.10 -23.20
CA GLN A 696 -16.74 12.18 -24.47
C GLN A 696 -16.58 13.56 -25.11
N TYR A 697 -16.73 14.66 -24.36
CA TYR A 697 -16.54 16.01 -24.88
C TYR A 697 -15.15 16.19 -25.50
N LEU A 698 -14.09 15.83 -24.78
CA LEU A 698 -12.71 15.84 -25.29
C LEU A 698 -12.59 15.06 -26.60
N LEU A 699 -12.94 13.78 -26.56
CA LEU A 699 -12.74 12.87 -27.68
C LEU A 699 -13.56 13.28 -28.89
N ASN A 700 -14.78 13.78 -28.71
CA ASN A 700 -15.59 14.28 -29.82
C ASN A 700 -14.95 15.47 -30.53
N ASN A 701 -14.34 16.41 -29.80
CA ASN A 701 -13.65 17.54 -30.42
C ASN A 701 -12.40 17.09 -31.18
N VAL A 702 -11.65 16.11 -30.64
CA VAL A 702 -10.49 15.52 -31.33
C VAL A 702 -10.92 14.78 -32.61
N TYR A 703 -11.92 13.89 -32.53
CA TYR A 703 -12.39 13.17 -33.72
C TYR A 703 -12.99 14.10 -34.77
N TYR A 704 -13.67 15.17 -34.34
CA TYR A 704 -14.18 16.21 -35.23
C TYR A 704 -13.04 16.92 -35.98
N ALA A 705 -11.96 17.30 -35.28
CA ALA A 705 -10.78 17.89 -35.90
C ALA A 705 -10.16 16.98 -36.97
N TRP A 706 -10.18 15.67 -36.76
CA TRP A 706 -9.61 14.66 -37.68
C TRP A 706 -10.53 14.20 -38.81
N THR A 707 -11.70 14.80 -38.96
CA THR A 707 -12.59 14.47 -40.08
C THR A 707 -11.92 14.77 -41.43
N ASP A 708 -12.24 13.99 -42.45
CA ASP A 708 -11.61 14.09 -43.79
C ASP A 708 -11.80 15.50 -44.42
N LYS A 709 -12.86 16.22 -44.02
CA LYS A 709 -13.14 17.60 -44.42
C LYS A 709 -12.36 18.68 -43.64
N ILE A 710 -12.08 18.45 -42.35
CA ILE A 710 -11.46 19.46 -41.46
C ILE A 710 -9.94 19.31 -41.41
N ARG A 711 -9.45 18.08 -41.22
CA ARG A 711 -8.02 17.72 -41.22
C ARG A 711 -7.12 18.60 -40.33
N ARG A 712 -7.60 18.95 -39.13
CA ARG A 712 -6.89 19.77 -38.14
C ARG A 712 -6.14 18.96 -37.10
N LEU A 713 -5.16 19.59 -36.47
CA LEU A 713 -4.35 19.06 -35.39
C LEU A 713 -4.86 19.58 -34.04
N ALA A 714 -4.73 18.73 -33.00
CA ALA A 714 -5.22 19.05 -31.67
C ALA A 714 -4.12 18.88 -30.62
N THR A 715 -4.04 19.81 -29.67
CA THR A 715 -3.12 19.75 -28.52
C THR A 715 -3.90 19.97 -27.23
N ILE A 716 -3.70 19.10 -26.25
CA ILE A 716 -4.30 19.26 -24.92
C ILE A 716 -3.23 19.64 -23.89
N MET A 717 -3.62 20.53 -22.97
CA MET A 717 -2.87 20.89 -21.78
C MET A 717 -3.76 20.72 -20.54
N GLY A 718 -3.33 19.89 -19.57
CA GLY A 718 -3.98 19.74 -18.26
C GLY A 718 -3.29 20.60 -17.21
N LEU A 719 -4.07 21.34 -16.42
CA LEU A 719 -3.62 22.25 -15.36
C LEU A 719 -3.85 21.62 -13.97
N ASP A 720 -2.87 21.76 -13.06
CA ASP A 720 -2.95 21.27 -11.66
C ASP A 720 -3.06 22.44 -10.68
N ILE A 721 -4.22 22.59 -10.03
CA ILE A 721 -4.47 23.60 -8.98
C ILE A 721 -3.89 23.09 -7.65
N THR A 722 -3.04 23.89 -7.00
CA THR A 722 -2.42 23.50 -5.73
C THR A 722 -3.41 23.68 -4.57
N GLY A 723 -3.87 22.57 -3.97
CA GLY A 723 -4.71 22.63 -2.77
C GLY A 723 -6.05 23.32 -2.99
N ALA A 724 -6.78 22.90 -4.03
CA ALA A 724 -7.98 23.55 -4.55
C ALA A 724 -8.99 24.04 -3.50
N TYR A 725 -9.39 23.18 -2.54
CA TYR A 725 -10.41 23.55 -1.54
C TYR A 725 -9.82 24.37 -0.39
N ASP A 726 -8.58 24.08 -0.01
CA ASP A 726 -7.90 24.69 1.14
C ASP A 726 -7.48 26.14 0.84
N ARG A 727 -7.39 26.51 -0.44
CA ARG A 727 -6.97 27.84 -0.91
C ARG A 727 -8.08 28.76 -1.37
N VAL A 728 -9.34 28.32 -1.33
CA VAL A 728 -10.47 29.20 -1.70
C VAL A 728 -10.50 30.42 -0.79
N ASP A 729 -10.43 31.60 -1.40
CA ASP A 729 -10.64 32.88 -0.72
C ASP A 729 -12.15 33.11 -0.56
N ARG A 730 -12.59 33.22 0.70
CA ARG A 730 -14.02 33.31 1.05
C ARG A 730 -14.62 34.64 0.63
N VAL A 731 -13.87 35.74 0.74
CA VAL A 731 -14.36 37.08 0.37
C VAL A 731 -14.56 37.15 -1.14
N LYS A 732 -13.60 36.64 -1.91
CA LYS A 732 -13.70 36.62 -3.38
C LYS A 732 -14.77 35.66 -3.88
N LEU A 733 -14.93 34.51 -3.23
CA LEU A 733 -16.08 33.62 -3.49
C LEU A 733 -17.40 34.35 -3.26
N MET A 734 -17.54 35.15 -2.20
CA MET A 734 -18.77 35.91 -1.96
C MET A 734 -19.05 36.94 -3.06
N ARG A 735 -18.02 37.66 -3.53
CA ARG A 735 -18.18 38.60 -4.66
C ARG A 735 -18.68 37.92 -5.93
N ILE A 736 -18.07 36.78 -6.29
CA ILE A 736 -18.52 35.97 -7.43
C ILE A 736 -19.99 35.55 -7.25
N LEU A 737 -20.40 35.17 -6.04
CA LEU A 737 -21.79 34.77 -5.77
C LEU A 737 -22.78 35.93 -5.80
N GLN A 738 -22.38 37.14 -5.39
CA GLN A 738 -23.24 38.33 -5.46
C GLN A 738 -23.61 38.67 -6.91
N GLU A 739 -22.69 38.47 -7.87
CA GLU A 739 -22.93 38.69 -9.29
C GLU A 739 -23.90 37.69 -9.94
N THR A 740 -24.18 36.56 -9.27
CA THR A 740 -25.02 35.49 -9.86
C THR A 740 -26.52 35.77 -9.77
N GLY A 741 -26.98 36.71 -8.95
CA GLY A 741 -28.41 36.98 -8.73
C GLY A 741 -29.07 36.10 -7.64
N LEU A 742 -28.27 35.56 -6.70
CA LEU A 742 -28.79 34.85 -5.54
C LEU A 742 -29.46 35.79 -4.54
N GLN A 743 -30.51 35.31 -3.87
CA GLN A 743 -31.19 36.06 -2.82
C GLN A 743 -30.31 36.26 -1.58
N GLU A 744 -30.56 37.37 -0.88
CA GLU A 744 -29.78 37.82 0.28
C GLU A 744 -29.71 36.79 1.42
N TRP A 745 -30.79 36.04 1.65
CA TRP A 745 -30.81 34.99 2.67
C TRP A 745 -29.89 33.80 2.32
N MET A 746 -29.72 33.48 1.03
CA MET A 746 -28.79 32.42 0.59
C MET A 746 -27.34 32.87 0.74
N LEU A 747 -27.05 34.11 0.35
CA LEU A 747 -25.72 34.72 0.52
C LEU A 747 -25.35 34.82 2.00
N SER A 748 -26.29 35.23 2.85
CA SER A 748 -26.14 35.24 4.31
C SER A 748 -25.83 33.86 4.87
N PHE A 749 -26.54 32.82 4.41
CA PHE A 749 -26.29 31.45 4.85
C PHE A 749 -24.92 30.95 4.42
N ILE A 750 -24.52 31.19 3.17
CA ILE A 750 -23.20 30.79 2.66
C ILE A 750 -22.10 31.51 3.46
N TRP A 751 -22.26 32.80 3.74
CA TRP A 751 -21.33 33.54 4.57
C TRP A 751 -21.22 32.97 5.99
N SER A 752 -22.36 32.74 6.64
CA SER A 752 -22.41 32.11 7.98
C SER A 752 -21.79 30.71 7.95
N PHE A 753 -21.99 29.93 6.88
CA PHE A 753 -21.39 28.62 6.71
C PHE A 753 -19.84 28.67 6.60
N LEU A 754 -19.30 29.72 5.97
CA LEU A 754 -17.86 29.88 5.71
C LEU A 754 -17.08 30.51 6.88
N THR A 755 -17.74 31.26 7.76
CA THR A 755 -17.13 32.01 8.87
C THR A 755 -17.17 31.26 10.20
N ASP A 756 -16.33 31.68 11.15
CA ASP A 756 -16.27 31.17 12.53
C ASP A 756 -16.17 29.65 12.64
N ARG A 757 -15.37 29.06 11.75
CA ARG A 757 -15.11 27.63 11.74
C ARG A 757 -13.90 27.31 12.58
N ILE A 758 -14.05 26.33 13.47
CA ILE A 758 -12.97 25.77 14.27
C ILE A 758 -12.74 24.30 13.90
N THR A 759 -11.49 23.87 13.98
CA THR A 759 -11.15 22.45 13.80
C THR A 759 -10.02 22.00 14.71
N ASP A 760 -10.08 20.74 15.16
CA ASP A 760 -8.93 20.01 15.68
C ASP A 760 -8.31 19.14 14.57
N MET A 761 -6.99 18.97 14.56
CA MET A 761 -6.29 18.06 13.65
C MET A 761 -6.00 16.74 14.33
N ARG A 762 -6.46 15.64 13.74
CA ARG A 762 -6.26 14.28 14.24
C ARG A 762 -5.30 13.49 13.36
N LEU A 763 -4.16 13.14 13.95
CA LEU A 763 -3.14 12.26 13.39
C LEU A 763 -3.16 10.91 14.14
N PRO A 764 -2.54 9.85 13.61
CA PRO A 764 -2.39 8.60 14.35
C PRO A 764 -1.67 8.84 15.69
N GLY A 765 -2.39 8.69 16.80
CA GLY A 765 -1.85 8.84 18.16
C GLY A 765 -1.77 10.28 18.70
N PHE A 766 -2.23 11.29 17.95
CA PHE A 766 -2.19 12.69 18.37
C PHE A 766 -3.41 13.47 17.90
N THR A 767 -3.95 14.34 18.75
CA THR A 767 -4.98 15.32 18.39
C THR A 767 -4.51 16.69 18.86
N SER A 768 -4.52 17.68 17.97
CA SER A 768 -4.14 19.05 18.33
C SER A 768 -5.20 19.72 19.22
N SER A 769 -4.84 20.87 19.80
CA SER A 769 -5.85 21.82 20.25
C SER A 769 -6.71 22.30 19.07
N SER A 770 -7.92 22.77 19.37
CA SER A 770 -8.80 23.39 18.37
C SER A 770 -8.24 24.74 17.94
N PHE A 771 -8.32 25.05 16.64
CA PHE A 771 -7.91 26.34 16.09
C PHE A 771 -8.88 26.82 14.99
N TRP A 772 -8.82 28.11 14.67
CA TRP A 772 -9.67 28.74 13.67
C TRP A 772 -9.21 28.44 12.24
N VAL A 773 -10.16 28.16 11.36
CA VAL A 773 -9.91 27.96 9.93
C VAL A 773 -10.25 29.24 9.20
N ASN A 774 -9.24 30.01 8.79
CA ASN A 774 -9.43 31.33 8.18
C ASN A 774 -9.54 31.32 6.64
N LYS A 775 -9.07 30.26 5.96
CA LYS A 775 -9.10 30.14 4.49
C LYS A 775 -9.68 28.79 4.06
N GLY A 776 -10.19 28.72 2.83
CA GLY A 776 -10.69 27.50 2.22
C GLY A 776 -12.12 27.14 2.62
N ILE A 777 -12.60 26.06 1.99
CA ILE A 777 -13.92 25.46 2.20
C ILE A 777 -13.78 24.02 2.71
N PRO A 778 -14.68 23.53 3.60
CA PRO A 778 -14.48 22.27 4.31
C PRO A 778 -14.60 21.02 3.40
N GLN A 779 -13.50 20.26 3.29
CA GLN A 779 -13.46 18.98 2.57
C GLN A 779 -14.27 17.90 3.30
N GLY A 780 -15.51 17.67 2.85
CA GLY A 780 -16.46 16.73 3.47
C GLY A 780 -17.89 17.27 3.56
N SER A 781 -18.07 18.58 3.34
CA SER A 781 -19.37 19.23 3.22
C SER A 781 -20.05 18.89 1.88
N PRO A 782 -21.36 18.62 1.86
CA PRO A 782 -22.14 18.53 0.61
C PRO A 782 -22.26 19.86 -0.15
N LEU A 783 -22.12 21.01 0.52
CA LEU A 783 -22.24 22.35 -0.07
C LEU A 783 -20.93 22.82 -0.72
N SER A 784 -19.78 22.46 -0.14
CA SER A 784 -18.46 22.90 -0.64
C SER A 784 -18.20 22.60 -2.12
N PRO A 785 -18.56 21.44 -2.70
CA PRO A 785 -18.33 21.16 -4.11
C PRO A 785 -18.97 22.19 -5.06
N ILE A 786 -20.23 22.58 -4.84
CA ILE A 786 -20.89 23.56 -5.73
C ILE A 786 -20.31 24.96 -5.55
N LEU A 787 -19.93 25.34 -4.33
CA LEU A 787 -19.23 26.62 -4.08
C LEU A 787 -17.89 26.68 -4.83
N PHE A 788 -17.14 25.57 -4.88
CA PHE A 788 -15.91 25.49 -5.68
C PHE A 788 -16.17 25.65 -7.18
N LEU A 789 -17.31 25.14 -7.69
CA LEU A 789 -17.66 25.31 -9.09
C LEU A 789 -17.93 26.78 -9.45
N PHE A 790 -18.60 27.53 -8.56
CA PHE A 790 -18.76 28.97 -8.72
C PHE A 790 -17.40 29.69 -8.64
N PHE A 791 -16.58 29.36 -7.65
CA PHE A 791 -15.25 29.95 -7.48
C PHE A 791 -14.36 29.78 -8.71
N SER A 792 -14.36 28.59 -9.32
CA SER A 792 -13.53 28.27 -10.49
C SER A 792 -14.14 28.70 -11.84
N MET A 793 -15.37 29.22 -11.85
CA MET A 793 -16.07 29.59 -13.08
C MET A 793 -15.33 30.62 -13.94
N PRO A 794 -14.68 31.66 -13.38
CA PRO A 794 -13.99 32.68 -14.18
C PRO A 794 -12.85 32.14 -15.05
N ILE A 795 -12.27 30.96 -14.73
CA ILE A 795 -11.27 30.28 -15.57
C ILE A 795 -11.79 30.10 -17.00
N PHE A 796 -13.05 29.72 -17.14
CA PHE A 796 -13.66 29.49 -18.46
C PHE A 796 -13.93 30.80 -19.19
N GLY A 797 -14.26 31.87 -18.46
CA GLY A 797 -14.39 33.22 -19.01
C GLY A 797 -13.08 33.68 -19.63
N ALA A 798 -11.99 33.65 -18.85
CA ALA A 798 -10.64 34.02 -19.28
C ALA A 798 -10.16 33.22 -20.50
N ALA A 799 -10.48 31.91 -20.55
CA ALA A 799 -10.14 31.08 -21.71
C ALA A 799 -11.02 31.39 -22.94
N SER A 800 -12.27 31.78 -22.75
CA SER A 800 -13.21 32.09 -23.83
C SER A 800 -12.99 33.45 -24.50
N GLU A 801 -12.34 34.39 -23.80
CA GLU A 801 -11.93 35.69 -24.36
C GLU A 801 -10.84 35.57 -25.43
N TYR A 802 -10.11 34.46 -25.46
CA TYR A 802 -9.15 34.21 -26.53
C TYR A 802 -9.89 34.06 -27.86
N THR A 803 -9.66 35.01 -28.76
CA THR A 803 -10.27 35.04 -30.09
C THR A 803 -9.17 35.01 -31.15
N ASN A 804 -9.15 33.93 -31.93
CA ASN A 804 -8.27 33.78 -33.08
C ASN A 804 -9.00 33.00 -34.16
N SER A 805 -9.05 33.51 -35.39
CA SER A 805 -9.75 32.87 -36.50
C SER A 805 -9.14 31.52 -36.91
N ARG A 806 -7.83 31.32 -36.66
CA ARG A 806 -7.07 30.11 -37.01
C ARG A 806 -7.09 29.04 -35.92
N VAL A 807 -7.24 29.43 -34.65
CA VAL A 807 -7.16 28.50 -33.51
C VAL A 807 -8.44 28.52 -32.72
N LYS A 808 -9.02 27.33 -32.51
CA LYS A 808 -10.18 27.16 -31.64
C LYS A 808 -9.77 26.52 -30.32
N ILE A 809 -10.14 27.16 -29.21
CA ILE A 809 -9.89 26.67 -27.85
C ILE A 809 -11.16 26.07 -27.27
N TYR A 810 -11.03 24.88 -26.69
CA TYR A 810 -12.09 24.16 -25.99
C TYR A 810 -11.66 23.91 -24.55
N PRO A 811 -11.94 24.85 -23.63
CA PRO A 811 -11.67 24.64 -22.21
C PRO A 811 -12.72 23.71 -21.62
N PHE A 812 -12.33 22.82 -20.71
CA PHE A 812 -13.26 22.03 -19.92
C PHE A 812 -12.63 21.59 -18.60
N ALA A 813 -13.44 21.27 -17.60
CA ALA A 813 -12.94 20.77 -16.33
C ALA A 813 -13.86 19.72 -15.70
N TYR A 814 -13.34 19.01 -14.69
CA TYR A 814 -14.13 18.23 -13.75
C TYR A 814 -13.72 18.60 -12.33
N VAL A 815 -14.50 19.48 -11.70
CA VAL A 815 -14.14 20.11 -10.42
C VAL A 815 -12.80 20.85 -10.60
N ASP A 816 -11.72 20.40 -9.98
CA ASP A 816 -10.38 21.00 -10.01
C ASP A 816 -9.55 20.60 -11.23
N ASP A 817 -9.78 19.40 -11.80
CA ASP A 817 -9.07 18.91 -13.00
C ASP A 817 -9.46 19.75 -14.22
N THR A 818 -8.60 20.69 -14.63
CA THR A 818 -8.86 21.66 -15.71
C THR A 818 -8.03 21.35 -16.94
N TYR A 819 -8.63 21.43 -18.13
CA TYR A 819 -8.00 21.10 -19.40
C TYR A 819 -8.30 22.16 -20.47
N LEU A 820 -7.30 22.46 -21.29
CA LEU A 820 -7.41 23.32 -22.46
C LEU A 820 -7.07 22.49 -23.70
N LEU A 821 -7.99 22.39 -24.65
CA LEU A 821 -7.77 21.74 -25.95
C LEU A 821 -7.71 22.81 -27.05
N ALA A 822 -6.56 22.97 -27.69
CA ALA A 822 -6.38 23.82 -28.86
C ALA A 822 -6.47 22.99 -30.15
N VAL A 823 -7.18 23.53 -31.15
CA VAL A 823 -7.34 22.93 -32.47
C VAL A 823 -7.07 23.96 -33.56
N SER A 824 -6.11 23.67 -34.43
CA SER A 824 -5.71 24.50 -35.58
C SER A 824 -5.05 23.63 -36.66
N ASP A 825 -4.49 24.26 -37.70
CA ASP A 825 -3.84 23.55 -38.81
C ASP A 825 -2.39 23.12 -38.46
N ASP A 826 -1.80 23.65 -37.38
CA ASP A 826 -0.41 23.36 -36.96
C ASP A 826 -0.25 23.28 -35.41
N PHE A 827 0.83 22.63 -34.93
CA PHE A 827 1.06 22.50 -33.48
C PHE A 827 1.64 23.77 -32.84
N GLU A 828 2.20 24.69 -33.62
CA GLU A 828 2.86 25.89 -33.10
C GLU A 828 1.82 26.93 -32.67
N ASP A 829 0.84 27.20 -33.51
CA ASP A 829 -0.33 28.04 -33.25
C ASP A 829 -1.13 27.49 -32.06
N ASN A 830 -1.24 26.16 -31.95
CA ASN A 830 -1.82 25.51 -30.77
C ASN A 830 -1.03 25.83 -29.49
N CYS A 831 0.30 25.71 -29.50
CA CYS A 831 1.14 26.00 -28.34
C CYS A 831 1.12 27.49 -27.94
N LYS A 832 1.11 28.40 -28.93
CA LYS A 832 0.97 29.85 -28.72
C LYS A 832 -0.36 30.18 -28.05
N ALA A 833 -1.46 29.64 -28.58
CA ALA A 833 -2.79 29.84 -28.03
C ALA A 833 -2.91 29.29 -26.59
N LEU A 834 -2.35 28.11 -26.33
CA LEU A 834 -2.34 27.53 -24.97
C LEU A 834 -1.56 28.39 -23.98
N LYS A 835 -0.43 28.97 -24.38
CA LYS A 835 0.33 29.92 -23.54
C LYS A 835 -0.49 31.18 -23.24
N GLU A 836 -1.11 31.78 -24.24
CA GLU A 836 -1.89 33.00 -24.02
C GLU A 836 -3.13 32.75 -23.14
N CYS A 837 -3.86 31.65 -23.37
CA CYS A 837 -4.96 31.25 -22.49
C CYS A 837 -4.46 30.99 -21.06
N HIS A 838 -3.31 30.33 -20.90
CA HIS A 838 -2.71 30.12 -19.59
C HIS A 838 -2.41 31.44 -18.88
N ASP A 839 -1.84 32.42 -19.56
CA ASP A 839 -1.49 33.71 -18.96
C ASP A 839 -2.72 34.48 -18.47
N ARG A 840 -3.81 34.47 -19.26
CA ARG A 840 -5.09 35.03 -18.83
C ARG A 840 -5.63 34.34 -17.58
N ILE A 841 -5.51 33.02 -17.51
CA ILE A 841 -5.90 32.26 -16.31
C ILE A 841 -4.99 32.61 -15.13
N MET A 842 -3.69 32.86 -15.33
CA MET A 842 -2.78 33.28 -14.26
C MET A 842 -3.13 34.67 -13.72
N VAL A 843 -3.48 35.64 -14.58
CA VAL A 843 -3.96 36.96 -14.15
C VAL A 843 -5.16 36.83 -13.22
N TRP A 844 -6.12 35.97 -13.58
CA TRP A 844 -7.23 35.65 -12.68
C TRP A 844 -6.74 34.97 -11.40
N ALA A 845 -5.90 33.94 -11.51
CA ALA A 845 -5.41 33.14 -10.37
C ALA A 845 -4.69 34.01 -9.33
N ASP A 846 -3.83 34.92 -9.78
CA ASP A 846 -3.11 35.87 -8.93
C ASP A 846 -4.08 36.84 -8.26
N SER A 847 -5.07 37.36 -9.01
CA SER A 847 -6.10 38.23 -8.43
C SER A 847 -6.95 37.53 -7.36
N VAL A 848 -7.05 36.19 -7.37
CA VAL A 848 -7.78 35.40 -6.35
C VAL A 848 -6.89 34.66 -5.34
N GLY A 849 -5.57 34.74 -5.46
CA GLY A 849 -4.62 34.04 -4.59
C GLY A 849 -4.64 32.51 -4.73
N VAL A 850 -4.97 32.02 -5.93
CA VAL A 850 -4.87 30.62 -6.35
C VAL A 850 -3.51 30.41 -7.01
N SER A 851 -2.88 29.26 -6.78
CA SER A 851 -1.60 28.94 -7.45
C SER A 851 -1.69 27.59 -8.14
N PHE A 852 -1.09 27.53 -9.32
CA PHE A 852 -0.95 26.30 -10.09
C PHE A 852 0.45 25.69 -9.91
N SER A 853 0.60 24.41 -10.29
CA SER A 853 1.87 23.69 -10.29
C SER A 853 2.31 23.34 -11.72
N PRO A 854 2.98 24.26 -12.46
CA PRO A 854 3.36 24.02 -13.87
C PRO A 854 4.17 22.75 -14.12
N HIS A 855 5.06 22.38 -13.19
CA HIS A 855 5.86 21.14 -13.26
C HIS A 855 5.03 19.84 -13.21
N LYS A 856 3.73 19.92 -12.93
CA LYS A 856 2.77 18.80 -13.00
C LYS A 856 1.76 18.93 -14.13
N TYR A 857 1.86 19.97 -14.95
CA TYR A 857 1.00 20.06 -16.11
C TYR A 857 1.34 18.94 -17.08
N HIS A 858 0.32 18.52 -17.81
CA HIS A 858 0.44 17.48 -18.82
C HIS A 858 0.16 18.10 -20.19
N VAL A 859 1.03 17.89 -21.16
CA VAL A 859 0.86 18.39 -22.54
C VAL A 859 0.95 17.23 -23.51
N MET A 860 -0.01 17.11 -24.44
CA MET A 860 -0.01 16.05 -25.45
C MET A 860 -0.56 16.55 -26.78
N HIS A 861 0.18 16.25 -27.85
CA HIS A 861 -0.28 16.43 -29.23
C HIS A 861 -1.00 15.19 -29.71
N PHE A 862 -2.19 15.34 -30.27
CA PHE A 862 -2.97 14.26 -30.86
C PHE A 862 -2.57 14.05 -32.34
N TYR A 863 -2.33 12.79 -32.73
CA TYR A 863 -1.97 12.40 -34.10
C TYR A 863 -3.08 11.55 -34.75
N PRO A 864 -3.61 11.97 -35.92
CA PRO A 864 -4.63 11.19 -36.62
C PRO A 864 -4.05 9.83 -37.08
N PRO A 865 -4.72 8.69 -36.83
CA PRO A 865 -4.18 7.36 -37.12
C PRO A 865 -3.78 7.06 -38.56
N ARG A 866 -4.30 7.83 -39.53
CA ARG A 866 -4.08 7.63 -40.98
C ARG A 866 -3.40 8.83 -41.66
N GLY A 867 -2.95 9.83 -40.90
CA GLY A 867 -2.22 10.98 -41.44
C GLY A 867 -0.71 10.84 -41.26
N GLN A 868 0.07 11.11 -42.31
CA GLN A 868 1.53 11.29 -42.19
C GLN A 868 1.83 12.65 -41.54
N VAL A 869 1.46 12.81 -40.27
CA VAL A 869 1.83 13.99 -39.47
C VAL A 869 3.15 13.66 -38.78
N LYS A 870 4.17 14.49 -39.02
CA LYS A 870 5.49 14.31 -38.38
C LYS A 870 5.34 14.46 -36.86
N PRO A 871 5.99 13.61 -36.04
CA PRO A 871 6.06 13.80 -34.60
C PRO A 871 6.60 15.20 -34.26
N CYS A 872 5.89 15.89 -33.38
CA CYS A 872 6.18 17.23 -32.91
C CYS A 872 6.60 17.17 -31.44
N THR A 873 7.65 17.92 -31.09
CA THR A 873 8.17 18.05 -29.72
C THR A 873 7.95 19.45 -29.13
N LEU A 874 7.21 20.32 -29.83
CA LEU A 874 6.94 21.68 -29.37
C LEU A 874 6.18 21.67 -28.05
N MET A 875 6.50 22.63 -27.18
CA MET A 875 5.81 22.84 -25.91
C MET A 875 5.29 24.29 -25.85
N PRO A 876 4.16 24.55 -25.18
CA PRO A 876 3.78 25.91 -24.79
C PRO A 876 4.91 26.53 -23.97
N LYS A 877 5.31 27.77 -24.31
CA LYS A 877 6.44 28.47 -23.65
C LYS A 877 6.06 28.99 -22.25
N ILE A 878 5.66 28.10 -21.34
CA ILE A 878 5.20 28.43 -19.97
C ILE A 878 6.34 28.16 -18.96
N PRO A 879 6.61 29.08 -18.02
CA PRO A 879 7.55 28.84 -16.92
C PRO A 879 7.26 27.55 -16.14
N GLY A 880 8.26 26.69 -16.00
CA GLY A 880 8.16 25.37 -15.36
C GLY A 880 7.89 24.20 -16.33
N LEU A 881 7.75 24.46 -17.63
CA LEU A 881 7.70 23.45 -18.69
C LEU A 881 9.01 23.35 -19.49
N GLU A 882 10.05 24.12 -19.15
CA GLU A 882 11.33 24.08 -19.83
C GLU A 882 11.96 22.68 -19.76
N GLY A 883 12.46 22.17 -20.88
CA GLY A 883 13.06 20.84 -20.97
C GLY A 883 12.08 19.66 -21.02
N ASN A 884 10.78 19.88 -20.76
CA ASN A 884 9.75 18.85 -20.91
C ASN A 884 9.45 18.57 -22.40
N LYS A 885 8.88 17.38 -22.67
CA LYS A 885 8.41 16.97 -24.00
C LYS A 885 6.94 16.58 -23.93
N PRO A 886 6.17 16.75 -25.02
CA PRO A 886 4.79 16.29 -25.06
C PRO A 886 4.70 14.79 -24.76
N GLU A 887 3.76 14.42 -23.89
CA GLU A 887 3.54 13.04 -23.48
C GLU A 887 2.85 12.24 -24.60
N ALA A 888 3.16 10.95 -24.67
CA ALA A 888 2.48 10.04 -25.61
C ALA A 888 1.10 9.59 -25.09
N SER A 889 0.87 9.68 -23.77
CA SER A 889 -0.40 9.38 -23.14
C SER A 889 -0.54 10.15 -21.83
N ILE A 890 -1.74 10.65 -21.54
CA ILE A 890 -2.07 11.37 -20.31
C ILE A 890 -3.23 10.67 -19.61
N ARG A 891 -3.16 10.57 -18.28
CA ARG A 891 -4.27 10.07 -17.46
C ARG A 891 -5.31 11.16 -17.22
N ILE A 892 -6.43 11.09 -17.93
CA ILE A 892 -7.54 12.03 -17.83
C ILE A 892 -8.73 11.36 -17.13
N LEU A 893 -9.13 11.87 -15.96
CA LEU A 893 -10.31 11.40 -15.20
C LEU A 893 -10.35 9.87 -14.96
N GLY A 894 -9.17 9.26 -14.82
CA GLY A 894 -9.00 7.82 -14.57
C GLY A 894 -8.85 6.94 -15.81
N VAL A 895 -8.89 7.50 -17.02
CA VAL A 895 -8.63 6.82 -18.30
C VAL A 895 -7.28 7.29 -18.84
N GLU A 896 -6.47 6.37 -19.36
CA GLU A 896 -5.22 6.73 -20.05
C GLU A 896 -5.58 7.04 -21.50
N VAL A 897 -5.45 8.30 -21.89
CA VAL A 897 -5.75 8.75 -23.26
C VAL A 897 -4.41 8.83 -23.98
N ASP A 898 -4.21 8.02 -25.01
CA ASP A 898 -2.99 8.07 -25.84
C ASP A 898 -3.17 9.03 -27.03
N ASN A 899 -2.06 9.57 -27.51
CA ASN A 899 -2.05 10.56 -28.58
C ASN A 899 -2.62 10.07 -29.92
N LYS A 900 -2.71 8.75 -30.13
CA LYS A 900 -3.26 8.12 -31.34
C LYS A 900 -4.67 7.56 -31.13
N LEU A 901 -5.20 7.62 -29.90
CA LEU A 901 -6.46 7.00 -29.49
C LEU A 901 -6.57 5.52 -29.88
N ASN A 902 -5.45 4.77 -29.80
CA ASN A 902 -5.43 3.33 -30.02
C ASN A 902 -5.75 2.52 -28.74
N TRP A 903 -5.77 3.18 -27.59
CA TRP A 903 -6.12 2.66 -26.27
C TRP A 903 -5.21 1.55 -25.74
N GLN A 904 -4.03 1.36 -26.32
CA GLN A 904 -3.08 0.34 -25.89
C GLN A 904 -2.57 0.62 -24.47
N ALA A 905 -2.14 1.86 -24.20
CA ALA A 905 -1.70 2.28 -22.86
C ALA A 905 -2.81 2.06 -21.82
N HIS A 906 -4.06 2.38 -22.18
CA HIS A 906 -5.20 2.16 -21.31
C HIS A 906 -5.45 0.68 -21.00
N ALA A 907 -5.51 -0.17 -22.03
CA ALA A 907 -5.77 -1.59 -21.88
C ALA A 907 -4.69 -2.27 -21.02
N LEU A 908 -3.40 -1.99 -21.27
CA LEU A 908 -2.29 -2.52 -20.47
C LEU A 908 -2.34 -2.03 -19.02
N GLY A 909 -2.63 -0.74 -18.82
CA GLY A 909 -2.82 -0.17 -17.48
C GLY A 909 -4.01 -0.79 -16.72
N LEU A 910 -5.10 -1.13 -17.43
CA LEU A 910 -6.20 -1.92 -16.86
C LEU A 910 -5.72 -3.32 -16.47
N GLY A 911 -4.94 -4.00 -17.32
CA GLY A 911 -4.34 -5.30 -17.02
C GLY A 911 -3.53 -5.29 -15.72
N ALA A 912 -2.64 -4.31 -15.53
CA ALA A 912 -1.86 -4.18 -14.30
C ALA A 912 -2.74 -3.97 -13.06
N LYS A 913 -3.76 -3.11 -13.16
CA LYS A 913 -4.71 -2.86 -12.06
C LYS A 913 -5.52 -4.11 -11.73
N VAL A 914 -5.96 -4.87 -12.74
CA VAL A 914 -6.70 -6.12 -12.55
C VAL A 914 -5.81 -7.20 -11.96
N ASN A 915 -4.55 -7.35 -12.41
CA ASN A 915 -3.61 -8.32 -11.86
C ASN A 915 -3.34 -8.08 -10.37
N ALA A 916 -3.17 -6.81 -9.95
CA ALA A 916 -3.04 -6.49 -8.53
C ALA A 916 -4.27 -6.93 -7.72
N LYS A 917 -5.48 -6.73 -8.26
CA LYS A 917 -6.74 -7.16 -7.62
C LYS A 917 -6.88 -8.68 -7.61
N MET A 918 -6.45 -9.34 -8.69
CA MET A 918 -6.45 -10.78 -8.83
C MET A 918 -5.54 -11.43 -7.80
N ASN A 919 -4.34 -10.87 -7.58
CA ASN A 919 -3.42 -11.31 -6.53
C ASN A 919 -4.03 -11.14 -5.13
N ASP A 920 -4.77 -10.04 -4.88
CA ASP A 920 -5.50 -9.88 -3.61
C ASP A 920 -6.55 -10.99 -3.40
N ILE A 921 -7.24 -11.42 -4.47
CA ILE A 921 -8.22 -12.51 -4.42
C ILE A 921 -7.52 -13.86 -4.18
N ALA A 922 -6.43 -14.13 -4.89
CA ALA A 922 -5.65 -15.36 -4.75
C ALA A 922 -5.00 -15.50 -3.35
N ARG A 923 -4.83 -14.42 -2.60
CA ARG A 923 -4.33 -14.47 -1.21
C ARG A 923 -5.36 -14.98 -0.19
N ILE A 924 -6.65 -14.90 -0.51
CA ILE A 924 -7.74 -15.28 0.41
C ILE A 924 -8.42 -16.59 0.03
N CYS A 925 -8.00 -17.22 -1.08
CA CYS A 925 -8.49 -18.52 -1.51
C CYS A 925 -7.41 -19.30 -2.24
N ASN A 926 -7.49 -20.63 -2.18
CA ASN A 926 -6.82 -21.53 -3.11
C ASN A 926 -7.88 -22.39 -3.81
N THR A 927 -7.48 -23.52 -4.39
CA THR A 927 -8.39 -24.39 -5.12
C THR A 927 -9.29 -25.24 -4.21
N THR A 928 -8.91 -25.54 -2.97
CA THR A 928 -9.68 -26.42 -2.06
C THR A 928 -10.20 -25.72 -0.80
N ALA A 929 -9.62 -24.58 -0.43
CA ALA A 929 -9.96 -23.78 0.74
C ALA A 929 -10.16 -22.31 0.35
N GLY A 930 -11.12 -21.64 0.98
CA GLY A 930 -11.49 -20.26 0.63
C GLY A 930 -12.99 -20.02 0.70
N PRO A 931 -13.45 -18.80 0.37
CA PRO A 931 -14.85 -18.55 0.07
C PRO A 931 -15.33 -19.43 -1.10
N ASP A 932 -16.62 -19.76 -1.10
CA ASP A 932 -17.26 -20.46 -2.22
C ASP A 932 -17.19 -19.67 -3.54
N MET A 933 -17.46 -20.36 -4.65
CA MET A 933 -17.42 -19.77 -5.99
C MET A 933 -18.39 -18.59 -6.15
N ILE A 934 -19.57 -18.62 -5.52
CA ILE A 934 -20.56 -17.55 -5.62
C ILE A 934 -20.04 -16.27 -4.96
N ALA A 935 -19.41 -16.41 -3.78
CA ALA A 935 -18.80 -15.31 -3.05
C ALA A 935 -17.61 -14.72 -3.82
N LEU A 936 -16.73 -15.56 -4.37
CA LEU A 936 -15.60 -15.11 -5.20
C LEU A 936 -16.06 -14.43 -6.50
N ARG A 937 -17.11 -14.95 -7.14
CA ARG A 937 -17.74 -14.31 -8.31
C ARG A 937 -18.28 -12.93 -7.96
N GLN A 938 -18.95 -12.80 -6.82
CA GLN A 938 -19.46 -11.51 -6.36
C GLN A 938 -18.32 -10.53 -6.09
N LEU A 939 -17.18 -11.00 -5.57
CA LEU A 939 -15.99 -10.19 -5.38
C LEU A 939 -15.42 -9.70 -6.71
N TYR A 940 -15.31 -10.56 -7.72
CA TYR A 940 -14.93 -10.18 -9.09
C TYR A 940 -15.86 -9.09 -9.67
N ILE A 941 -17.18 -9.30 -9.58
CA ILE A 941 -18.18 -8.34 -10.12
C ILE A 941 -18.11 -6.98 -9.41
N THR A 942 -17.77 -6.95 -8.12
CA THR A 942 -17.80 -5.72 -7.31
C THR A 942 -16.46 -5.00 -7.18
N THR A 943 -15.35 -5.64 -7.57
CA THR A 943 -14.00 -5.08 -7.40
C THR A 943 -13.17 -5.06 -8.67
N VAL A 944 -13.25 -6.08 -9.52
CA VAL A 944 -12.46 -6.18 -10.77
C VAL A 944 -13.23 -5.57 -11.93
N ARG A 945 -14.48 -6.01 -12.13
CA ARG A 945 -15.29 -5.58 -13.27
C ARG A 945 -15.49 -4.05 -13.37
N PRO A 946 -15.72 -3.30 -12.27
CA PRO A 946 -15.85 -1.84 -12.33
C PRO A 946 -14.58 -1.11 -12.79
N ILE A 947 -13.40 -1.69 -12.53
CA ILE A 947 -12.11 -1.13 -12.99
C ILE A 947 -12.06 -1.16 -14.51
N ILE A 948 -12.45 -2.29 -15.11
CA ILE A 948 -12.43 -2.47 -16.57
C ILE A 948 -13.48 -1.58 -17.24
N SER A 949 -14.67 -1.43 -16.66
CA SER A 949 -15.74 -0.60 -17.27
C SER A 949 -15.67 0.90 -16.99
N HIS A 950 -14.68 1.37 -16.22
CA HIS A 950 -14.58 2.79 -15.90
C HIS A 950 -14.38 3.60 -17.19
N GLY A 951 -15.24 4.61 -17.40
CA GLY A 951 -15.19 5.46 -18.60
C GLY A 951 -15.47 4.75 -19.93
N CYS A 952 -15.92 3.48 -19.95
CA CYS A 952 -16.04 2.71 -21.20
C CYS A 952 -17.04 3.32 -22.20
N GLY A 953 -18.05 4.07 -21.72
CA GLY A 953 -18.91 4.85 -22.60
C GLY A 953 -18.19 5.91 -23.45
N ALA A 954 -16.94 6.26 -23.13
CA ALA A 954 -16.09 7.18 -23.90
C ALA A 954 -15.09 6.42 -24.80
N TRP A 955 -14.30 5.50 -24.24
CA TRP A 955 -13.17 4.88 -24.94
C TRP A 955 -13.48 3.53 -25.61
N PHE A 956 -14.48 2.78 -25.14
CA PHE A 956 -14.76 1.44 -25.66
C PHE A 956 -15.68 1.51 -26.87
N ILE A 957 -15.13 1.17 -28.03
CA ILE A 957 -15.83 1.09 -29.32
C ILE A 957 -15.34 -0.17 -30.00
N TYR A 958 -16.24 -1.10 -30.30
CA TYR A 958 -15.92 -2.42 -30.82
C TYR A 958 -17.02 -2.87 -31.78
N GLY A 959 -16.69 -3.19 -33.04
CA GLY A 959 -17.67 -3.54 -34.06
C GLY A 959 -17.05 -4.07 -35.37
N GLU A 960 -17.85 -4.08 -36.44
CA GLU A 960 -17.40 -4.51 -37.77
C GLU A 960 -16.32 -3.56 -38.33
N ASP A 961 -15.45 -4.08 -39.22
CA ASP A 961 -14.19 -3.45 -39.64
C ASP A 961 -14.33 -2.05 -40.32
N LYS A 962 -15.57 -1.62 -40.61
CA LYS A 962 -15.89 -0.33 -41.26
C LYS A 962 -15.89 0.88 -40.32
N VAL A 963 -15.98 0.69 -39.00
CA VAL A 963 -15.99 1.80 -38.02
C VAL A 963 -14.56 2.34 -37.80
N LYS A 964 -14.32 3.63 -38.08
CA LYS A 964 -13.02 4.29 -37.83
C LYS A 964 -12.77 4.40 -36.31
N TYR A 965 -11.49 4.37 -35.88
CA TYR A 965 -11.00 4.64 -34.50
C TYR A 965 -11.55 3.74 -33.38
N GLN A 966 -11.89 2.48 -33.69
CA GLN A 966 -12.24 1.45 -32.70
C GLN A 966 -11.00 0.82 -32.05
N ILE A 967 -11.19 0.16 -30.90
CA ILE A 967 -10.10 -0.65 -30.30
C ILE A 967 -9.76 -1.83 -31.23
N THR A 968 -8.49 -2.25 -31.25
CA THR A 968 -8.08 -3.37 -32.10
C THR A 968 -8.65 -4.70 -31.59
N LYS A 969 -8.85 -5.66 -32.51
CA LYS A 969 -9.27 -7.03 -32.16
C LYS A 969 -8.29 -7.69 -31.18
N ASP A 970 -6.99 -7.39 -31.28
CA ASP A 970 -5.96 -7.88 -30.36
C ASP A 970 -6.15 -7.35 -28.93
N LEU A 971 -6.42 -6.05 -28.77
CA LEU A 971 -6.71 -5.46 -27.46
C LEU A 971 -8.02 -6.01 -26.87
N GLY A 972 -9.03 -6.24 -27.70
CA GLY A 972 -10.25 -6.93 -27.29
C GLY A 972 -9.98 -8.34 -26.75
N ARG A 973 -9.16 -9.13 -27.47
CA ARG A 973 -8.71 -10.46 -27.03
C ARG A 973 -7.89 -10.41 -25.73
N TYR A 974 -7.05 -9.40 -25.56
CA TYR A 974 -6.27 -9.19 -24.34
C TYR A 974 -7.17 -8.94 -23.11
N LEU A 975 -8.17 -8.04 -23.23
CA LEU A 975 -9.14 -7.81 -22.15
C LEU A 975 -9.90 -9.09 -21.78
N GLY A 976 -10.31 -9.87 -22.78
CA GLY A 976 -10.94 -11.18 -22.58
C GLY A 976 -10.02 -12.16 -21.84
N SER A 977 -8.75 -12.21 -22.22
CA SER A 977 -7.73 -13.05 -21.55
C SER A 977 -7.61 -12.71 -20.06
N ILE A 978 -7.52 -11.43 -19.70
CA ILE A 978 -7.43 -10.97 -18.31
C ILE A 978 -8.68 -11.38 -17.50
N GLN A 979 -9.89 -11.20 -18.06
CA GLN A 979 -11.11 -11.67 -17.42
C GLN A 979 -11.05 -13.18 -17.16
N ASN A 980 -10.66 -13.97 -18.17
CA ASN A 980 -10.62 -15.42 -18.09
C ASN A 980 -9.63 -15.92 -17.02
N GLN A 981 -8.44 -15.30 -16.92
CA GLN A 981 -7.48 -15.60 -15.85
C GLN A 981 -8.09 -15.38 -14.46
N CYS A 982 -8.74 -14.24 -14.26
CA CYS A 982 -9.39 -13.95 -12.98
C CYS A 982 -10.52 -14.94 -12.68
N LEU A 983 -11.31 -15.32 -13.70
CA LEU A 983 -12.43 -16.25 -13.51
C LEU A 983 -11.96 -17.66 -13.20
N ARG A 984 -10.83 -18.13 -13.75
CA ARG A 984 -10.24 -19.43 -13.36
C ARG A 984 -9.88 -19.48 -11.88
N ILE A 985 -9.34 -18.38 -11.32
CA ILE A 985 -9.11 -18.28 -9.87
C ILE A 985 -10.44 -18.28 -9.11
N VAL A 986 -11.44 -17.53 -9.59
CA VAL A 986 -12.77 -17.48 -8.97
C VAL A 986 -13.44 -18.86 -8.94
N THR A 987 -13.35 -19.63 -10.01
CA THR A 987 -14.04 -20.92 -10.13
C THR A 987 -13.23 -22.11 -9.64
N GLY A 988 -11.89 -22.01 -9.60
CA GLY A 988 -11.00 -23.14 -9.35
C GLY A 988 -10.67 -23.96 -10.62
N ALA A 989 -11.05 -23.47 -11.80
CA ALA A 989 -10.71 -24.11 -13.07
C ALA A 989 -9.21 -24.09 -13.35
N LEU A 990 -8.71 -25.13 -14.03
CA LEU A 990 -7.30 -25.26 -14.40
C LEU A 990 -6.87 -24.22 -15.45
N ALA A 991 -5.56 -23.98 -15.55
CA ALA A 991 -5.00 -22.91 -16.38
C ALA A 991 -5.36 -23.01 -17.87
N ARG A 992 -5.57 -24.22 -18.41
CA ARG A 992 -5.94 -24.43 -19.82
C ARG A 992 -7.45 -24.49 -20.09
N THR A 993 -8.30 -24.43 -19.05
CA THR A 993 -9.76 -24.45 -19.24
C THR A 993 -10.20 -23.27 -20.12
N LYS A 994 -10.99 -23.55 -21.16
CA LYS A 994 -11.41 -22.55 -22.15
C LYS A 994 -12.27 -21.46 -21.50
N GLY A 995 -11.98 -20.19 -21.80
CA GLY A 995 -12.66 -19.04 -21.19
C GLY A 995 -14.18 -19.07 -21.35
N ARG A 996 -14.69 -19.44 -22.54
CA ARG A 996 -16.14 -19.55 -22.81
C ARG A 996 -16.84 -20.52 -21.85
N ALA A 997 -16.22 -21.65 -21.50
CA ALA A 997 -16.77 -22.62 -20.55
C ALA A 997 -16.78 -22.07 -19.12
N VAL A 998 -15.71 -21.39 -18.70
CA VAL A 998 -15.64 -20.72 -17.39
C VAL A 998 -16.68 -19.60 -17.29
N ASN A 999 -16.85 -18.80 -18.34
CA ASN A 999 -17.85 -17.74 -18.42
C ASN A 999 -19.27 -18.30 -18.25
N LYS A 1000 -19.57 -19.42 -18.92
CA LYS A 1000 -20.86 -20.12 -18.80
C LYS A 1000 -21.10 -20.62 -17.39
N GLU A 1001 -20.18 -21.41 -16.84
CA GLU A 1001 -20.33 -22.02 -15.51
C GLU A 1001 -20.40 -20.93 -14.40
N ALA A 1002 -19.63 -19.86 -14.53
CA ALA A 1002 -19.71 -18.71 -13.64
C ALA A 1002 -20.91 -17.79 -13.91
N TYR A 1003 -21.66 -17.98 -14.99
CA TYR A 1003 -22.69 -17.05 -15.47
C TYR A 1003 -22.17 -15.60 -15.49
N VAL A 1004 -21.05 -15.41 -16.18
CA VAL A 1004 -20.33 -14.14 -16.33
C VAL A 1004 -20.17 -13.87 -17.81
N GLU A 1005 -20.92 -12.89 -18.32
CA GLU A 1005 -20.80 -12.36 -19.69
C GLU A 1005 -19.34 -12.12 -20.08
N ASP A 1006 -19.01 -12.43 -21.34
CA ASP A 1006 -17.73 -12.04 -21.94
C ASP A 1006 -17.51 -10.53 -21.75
N ILE A 1007 -16.26 -10.15 -21.46
CA ILE A 1007 -15.96 -8.77 -21.09
C ILE A 1007 -16.31 -7.78 -22.21
N LEU A 1008 -16.20 -8.17 -23.48
CA LEU A 1008 -16.54 -7.30 -24.61
C LEU A 1008 -18.05 -7.07 -24.70
N VAL A 1009 -18.84 -8.14 -24.50
CA VAL A 1009 -20.31 -8.05 -24.41
C VAL A 1009 -20.73 -7.18 -23.23
N TYR A 1010 -20.06 -7.33 -22.09
CA TYR A 1010 -20.31 -6.51 -20.91
C TYR A 1010 -20.00 -5.03 -21.15
N LEU A 1011 -18.84 -4.73 -21.75
CA LEU A 1011 -18.40 -3.36 -22.02
C LEU A 1011 -19.32 -2.68 -23.04
N ASP A 1012 -19.72 -3.39 -24.10
CA ASP A 1012 -20.68 -2.89 -25.09
C ASP A 1012 -22.02 -2.54 -24.43
N ARG A 1013 -22.58 -3.46 -23.64
CA ARG A 1013 -23.81 -3.21 -22.88
C ARG A 1013 -23.70 -1.97 -21.99
N VAL A 1014 -22.60 -1.84 -21.25
CA VAL A 1014 -22.42 -0.71 -20.31
C VAL A 1014 -22.20 0.60 -21.08
N ALA A 1015 -21.42 0.60 -22.15
CA ALA A 1015 -21.17 1.76 -22.99
C ALA A 1015 -22.47 2.27 -23.64
N THR A 1016 -23.27 1.37 -24.21
CA THR A 1016 -24.57 1.69 -24.84
C THR A 1016 -25.55 2.28 -23.82
N VAL A 1017 -25.69 1.67 -22.64
CA VAL A 1017 -26.56 2.22 -21.57
C VAL A 1017 -26.07 3.58 -21.07
N GLN A 1018 -24.76 3.78 -20.92
CA GLN A 1018 -24.21 5.06 -20.49
C GLN A 1018 -24.49 6.17 -21.51
N ARG A 1019 -24.39 5.86 -22.81
CA ARG A 1019 -24.71 6.79 -23.89
C ARG A 1019 -26.20 7.08 -24.00
N ALA A 1020 -27.05 6.06 -23.92
CA ALA A 1020 -28.51 6.23 -23.99
C ALA A 1020 -29.04 7.16 -22.90
N ARG A 1021 -28.45 7.13 -21.71
CA ARG A 1021 -28.78 8.04 -20.60
C ARG A 1021 -28.42 9.51 -20.86
N ALA A 1022 -27.57 9.78 -21.82
CA ALA A 1022 -27.12 11.13 -22.13
C ALA A 1022 -27.91 11.77 -23.29
N LEU A 1023 -28.56 10.98 -24.16
CA LEU A 1023 -29.18 11.45 -25.40
C LEU A 1023 -30.13 12.65 -25.24
N ASP A 1024 -31.04 12.60 -24.27
CA ASP A 1024 -32.07 13.65 -24.08
C ASP A 1024 -31.63 14.78 -23.13
N THR A 1025 -30.35 14.83 -22.76
CA THR A 1025 -29.85 15.88 -21.87
C THR A 1025 -29.56 17.16 -22.66
N PRO A 1026 -29.80 18.37 -22.11
CA PRO A 1026 -29.40 19.63 -22.74
C PRO A 1026 -27.93 19.64 -23.17
N ASP A 1027 -27.06 19.02 -22.37
CA ASP A 1027 -25.65 18.79 -22.69
C ASP A 1027 -25.45 18.01 -23.99
N HIS A 1028 -26.24 16.96 -24.22
CA HIS A 1028 -26.15 16.16 -25.43
C HIS A 1028 -26.66 16.92 -26.63
N GLU A 1029 -27.78 17.65 -26.52
CA GLU A 1029 -28.23 18.50 -27.62
C GLU A 1029 -27.23 19.61 -27.92
N ARG A 1030 -26.58 20.20 -26.90
CA ARG A 1030 -25.47 21.14 -27.09
C ARG A 1030 -24.28 20.46 -27.78
N LEU A 1031 -23.85 19.29 -27.31
CA LEU A 1031 -22.82 18.47 -27.96
C LEU A 1031 -23.20 18.13 -29.41
N ARG A 1032 -24.47 17.83 -29.67
CA ARG A 1032 -25.03 17.51 -30.98
C ARG A 1032 -25.06 18.74 -31.90
N ARG A 1033 -25.42 19.92 -31.39
CA ARG A 1033 -25.37 21.20 -32.11
C ARG A 1033 -23.95 21.58 -32.50
N ILE A 1034 -23.01 21.50 -31.55
CA ILE A 1034 -21.57 21.73 -31.82
C ILE A 1034 -21.07 20.78 -32.92
N ARG A 1035 -21.50 19.52 -32.91
CA ARG A 1035 -21.18 18.54 -33.97
C ARG A 1035 -21.87 18.84 -35.31
N ARG A 1036 -23.11 19.32 -35.29
CA ARG A 1036 -23.92 19.65 -36.48
C ARG A 1036 -23.42 20.88 -37.22
N GLN A 1037 -22.75 21.80 -36.54
CA GLN A 1037 -22.12 22.99 -37.16
C GLN A 1037 -20.99 22.64 -38.17
N GLY A 1038 -20.75 21.36 -38.47
CA GLY A 1038 -19.64 20.93 -39.33
C GLY A 1038 -19.88 19.91 -40.45
N ARG A 1039 -21.07 19.38 -40.75
CA ARG A 1039 -21.17 18.31 -41.78
C ARG A 1039 -22.50 18.12 -42.53
N THR A 1040 -22.33 17.55 -43.74
CA THR A 1040 -23.27 16.77 -44.56
C THR A 1040 -23.34 15.29 -44.09
N PRO A 1041 -24.41 14.52 -44.42
CA PRO A 1041 -24.75 13.27 -43.71
C PRO A 1041 -23.78 12.08 -43.82
N ALA A 1042 -23.16 11.83 -44.98
CA ALA A 1042 -22.51 10.53 -45.27
C ALA A 1042 -21.21 10.24 -44.49
N GLU A 1043 -20.37 11.24 -44.22
CA GLU A 1043 -19.13 11.01 -43.44
C GLU A 1043 -19.39 10.90 -41.93
N PHE A 1044 -20.54 11.40 -41.45
CA PHE A 1044 -20.95 11.35 -40.05
C PHE A 1044 -21.31 9.91 -39.62
N ASP A 1045 -21.81 9.10 -40.55
CA ASP A 1045 -22.24 7.73 -40.27
C ASP A 1045 -21.08 6.78 -39.92
N LEU A 1046 -19.88 7.03 -40.46
CA LEU A 1046 -18.66 6.26 -40.19
C LEU A 1046 -17.91 6.70 -38.92
N HIS A 1047 -18.42 7.72 -38.22
CA HIS A 1047 -17.81 8.22 -36.99
C HIS A 1047 -18.03 7.21 -35.85
N PRO A 1048 -17.00 6.83 -35.09
CA PRO A 1048 -17.10 5.83 -34.01
C PRO A 1048 -18.20 6.09 -32.99
N TYR A 1049 -18.50 7.37 -32.76
CA TYR A 1049 -19.54 7.77 -31.83
C TYR A 1049 -20.94 7.62 -32.40
N HIS A 1050 -21.13 7.71 -33.72
CA HIS A 1050 -22.43 7.55 -34.35
C HIS A 1050 -22.93 6.10 -34.26
N ALA A 1051 -22.05 5.12 -34.46
CA ALA A 1051 -22.40 3.70 -34.31
C ALA A 1051 -22.98 3.39 -32.92
N LEU A 1052 -22.32 3.90 -31.86
CA LEU A 1052 -22.80 3.73 -30.49
C LEU A 1052 -23.99 4.64 -30.15
N ASP A 1053 -24.10 5.82 -30.77
CA ASP A 1053 -25.26 6.72 -30.61
C ASP A 1053 -26.52 6.10 -31.22
N HIS A 1054 -26.39 5.47 -32.39
CA HIS A 1054 -27.47 4.73 -33.05
C HIS A 1054 -27.98 3.58 -32.17
N ALA A 1055 -27.06 2.73 -31.67
CA ALA A 1055 -27.41 1.65 -30.74
C ALA A 1055 -28.07 2.19 -29.45
N ALA A 1056 -27.56 3.31 -28.92
CA ALA A 1056 -28.11 3.97 -27.75
C ALA A 1056 -29.52 4.53 -27.98
N ARG A 1057 -29.78 5.16 -29.14
CA ARG A 1057 -31.11 5.67 -29.52
C ARG A 1057 -32.11 4.54 -29.67
N TYR A 1058 -31.72 3.49 -30.38
CA TYR A 1058 -32.54 2.29 -30.54
C TYR A 1058 -32.91 1.66 -29.18
N LEU A 1059 -31.96 1.58 -28.24
CA LEU A 1059 -32.22 1.11 -26.88
C LEU A 1059 -33.19 2.03 -26.12
N LEU A 1060 -33.02 3.35 -26.22
CA LEU A 1060 -33.87 4.33 -25.57
C LEU A 1060 -35.31 4.27 -26.12
N GLU A 1061 -35.49 4.16 -27.44
CA GLU A 1061 -36.79 4.00 -28.09
C GLU A 1061 -37.51 2.73 -27.62
N ARG A 1062 -36.81 1.59 -27.57
CA ARG A 1062 -37.36 0.33 -27.02
C ARG A 1062 -37.74 0.47 -25.56
N ALA A 1063 -36.92 1.16 -24.75
CA ALA A 1063 -37.22 1.41 -23.34
C ALA A 1063 -38.48 2.28 -23.18
N ASN A 1064 -38.58 3.37 -23.94
CA ASN A 1064 -39.73 4.26 -23.94
C ASN A 1064 -41.02 3.53 -24.37
N LYS A 1065 -40.95 2.63 -25.36
CA LYS A 1065 -42.09 1.80 -25.77
C LYS A 1065 -42.51 0.77 -24.70
N SER A 1066 -41.55 0.27 -23.91
CA SER A 1066 -41.81 -0.74 -22.86
C SER A 1066 -42.40 -0.15 -21.56
N CYS A 1067 -42.30 1.17 -21.36
CA CYS A 1067 -42.75 1.86 -20.16
C CYS A 1067 -44.13 2.50 -20.36
N ARG A 1068 -45.11 2.14 -19.52
CA ARG A 1068 -46.40 2.85 -19.44
C ARG A 1068 -46.23 4.25 -18.84
N ASP A 1069 -45.50 4.35 -17.73
CA ASP A 1069 -45.05 5.62 -17.14
C ASP A 1069 -43.61 5.94 -17.61
N ARG A 1070 -43.45 7.07 -18.30
CA ARG A 1070 -42.19 7.53 -18.91
C ARG A 1070 -41.35 8.40 -17.99
N SER A 1071 -41.56 8.34 -16.67
CA SER A 1071 -40.68 9.03 -15.73
C SER A 1071 -39.19 8.63 -15.95
N PRO A 1072 -38.22 9.57 -15.84
CA PRO A 1072 -36.82 9.31 -16.19
C PRO A 1072 -36.19 8.12 -15.46
N ASN A 1073 -36.63 7.85 -14.22
CA ASN A 1073 -36.18 6.71 -13.45
C ASN A 1073 -36.72 5.38 -13.99
N ASN A 1074 -37.97 5.33 -14.45
CA ASN A 1074 -38.58 4.12 -15.00
C ASN A 1074 -37.99 3.79 -16.37
N VAL A 1075 -37.82 4.78 -17.24
CA VAL A 1075 -37.11 4.62 -18.52
C VAL A 1075 -35.67 4.13 -18.28
N ARG A 1076 -34.97 4.70 -17.30
CA ARG A 1076 -33.61 4.23 -16.93
C ARG A 1076 -33.58 2.77 -16.48
N LYS A 1077 -34.55 2.34 -15.68
CA LYS A 1077 -34.68 0.92 -15.26
C LYS A 1077 -34.97 0.03 -16.45
N ALA A 1078 -35.86 0.44 -17.36
CA ALA A 1078 -36.19 -0.29 -18.58
C ALA A 1078 -34.99 -0.43 -19.53
N MET A 1079 -34.23 0.64 -19.80
CA MET A 1079 -33.01 0.57 -20.60
C MET A 1079 -32.01 -0.45 -20.04
N VAL A 1080 -31.79 -0.44 -18.72
CA VAL A 1080 -30.88 -1.40 -18.06
C VAL A 1080 -31.41 -2.83 -18.17
N LYS A 1081 -32.73 -3.03 -18.08
CA LYS A 1081 -33.37 -4.34 -18.20
C LYS A 1081 -33.24 -4.88 -19.63
N ILE A 1082 -33.60 -4.09 -20.63
CA ILE A 1082 -33.53 -4.46 -22.06
C ILE A 1082 -32.08 -4.75 -22.45
N ALA A 1083 -31.15 -3.87 -22.11
CA ALA A 1083 -29.74 -4.08 -22.46
C ALA A 1083 -29.15 -5.35 -21.81
N LYS A 1084 -29.61 -5.73 -20.61
CA LYS A 1084 -29.24 -7.02 -19.97
C LYS A 1084 -29.86 -8.23 -20.67
N GLN A 1085 -31.04 -8.07 -21.26
CA GLN A 1085 -31.66 -9.12 -22.06
C GLN A 1085 -30.89 -9.28 -23.38
N ASP A 1086 -30.58 -8.18 -24.07
CA ASP A 1086 -29.80 -8.20 -25.31
C ASP A 1086 -28.41 -8.84 -25.09
N SER A 1087 -27.73 -8.53 -23.98
CA SER A 1087 -26.44 -9.16 -23.65
C SER A 1087 -26.56 -10.64 -23.26
N HIS A 1088 -27.67 -11.02 -22.63
CA HIS A 1088 -27.97 -12.43 -22.34
C HIS A 1088 -28.17 -13.21 -23.65
N GLU A 1089 -28.98 -12.69 -24.58
CA GLU A 1089 -29.20 -13.28 -25.90
C GLU A 1089 -27.89 -13.37 -26.71
N MET A 1090 -27.06 -12.32 -26.67
CA MET A 1090 -25.74 -12.34 -27.29
C MET A 1090 -24.83 -13.42 -26.68
N SER A 1091 -24.85 -13.58 -25.36
CA SER A 1091 -24.09 -14.64 -24.67
C SER A 1091 -24.58 -16.04 -25.05
N CYS A 1092 -25.89 -16.22 -25.22
CA CYS A 1092 -26.47 -17.45 -25.76
C CYS A 1092 -25.96 -17.74 -27.18
N LYS A 1093 -25.98 -16.74 -28.08
CA LYS A 1093 -25.48 -16.88 -29.46
C LYS A 1093 -23.99 -17.24 -29.51
N ILE A 1094 -23.17 -16.56 -28.70
CA ILE A 1094 -21.73 -16.87 -28.58
C ILE A 1094 -21.51 -18.30 -28.10
N TRP A 1095 -22.32 -18.77 -27.14
CA TRP A 1095 -22.25 -20.15 -26.66
C TRP A 1095 -22.70 -21.16 -27.71
N SER A 1096 -23.82 -20.94 -28.41
CA SER A 1096 -24.29 -21.85 -29.47
C SER A 1096 -23.25 -22.01 -30.57
N ARG A 1097 -22.66 -20.90 -31.04
CA ARG A 1097 -21.55 -20.93 -32.02
C ARG A 1097 -20.36 -21.73 -31.51
N HIS A 1098 -20.00 -21.59 -30.23
CA HIS A 1098 -18.92 -22.38 -29.63
C HIS A 1098 -19.19 -23.89 -29.68
N VAL A 1099 -20.44 -24.29 -29.44
CA VAL A 1099 -20.85 -25.71 -29.49
C VAL A 1099 -20.85 -26.22 -30.92
N GLU A 1100 -21.33 -25.43 -31.88
CA GLU A 1100 -21.29 -25.75 -33.32
C GLU A 1100 -19.86 -25.92 -33.83
N GLU A 1101 -18.96 -24.97 -33.53
CA GLU A 1101 -17.52 -25.03 -33.85
C GLU A 1101 -16.91 -26.34 -33.34
N ARG A 1102 -17.30 -26.79 -32.15
CA ARG A 1102 -16.83 -28.06 -31.56
C ARG A 1102 -17.47 -29.31 -32.14
N ASN A 1103 -18.74 -29.25 -32.52
CA ASN A 1103 -19.41 -30.39 -33.15
C ASN A 1103 -18.80 -30.74 -34.52
N ASN A 1104 -18.14 -29.79 -35.17
CA ASN A 1104 -17.47 -29.97 -36.45
C ASN A 1104 -15.99 -30.44 -36.30
N GLU A 1105 -15.42 -30.47 -35.09
CA GLU A 1105 -14.08 -31.02 -34.84
C GLU A 1105 -14.16 -32.56 -34.68
N LEU A 1106 -13.83 -33.31 -35.74
CA LEU A 1106 -13.94 -34.78 -35.84
C LEU A 1106 -13.15 -35.62 -34.80
N SER A 1107 -12.38 -35.03 -33.88
CA SER A 1107 -11.34 -35.78 -33.13
C SER A 1107 -11.35 -35.72 -31.58
N ARG A 1108 -12.36 -35.14 -30.88
CA ARG A 1108 -12.28 -35.04 -29.41
C ARG A 1108 -13.57 -35.27 -28.62
N PHE A 1109 -13.40 -35.89 -27.44
CA PHE A 1109 -14.39 -36.13 -26.38
C PHE A 1109 -15.17 -34.85 -25.98
N ARG A 1110 -16.49 -34.97 -25.77
CA ARG A 1110 -17.40 -33.86 -25.40
C ARG A 1110 -17.59 -33.77 -23.89
N SER A 1111 -17.41 -32.58 -23.31
CA SER A 1111 -17.55 -32.37 -21.87
C SER A 1111 -19.02 -32.22 -21.45
N ALA A 1112 -19.33 -32.45 -20.16
CA ALA A 1112 -20.69 -32.25 -19.65
C ALA A 1112 -21.14 -30.78 -19.73
N ALA A 1113 -20.21 -29.83 -19.69
CA ALA A 1113 -20.49 -28.41 -19.90
C ALA A 1113 -20.90 -28.11 -21.36
N ASP A 1114 -20.30 -28.80 -22.34
CA ASP A 1114 -20.61 -28.64 -23.77
C ASP A 1114 -21.96 -29.29 -24.13
N MET A 1115 -22.26 -30.43 -23.51
CA MET A 1115 -23.47 -31.23 -23.76
C MET A 1115 -24.71 -30.78 -22.96
N ASP A 1116 -24.58 -29.73 -22.14
CA ASP A 1116 -25.68 -29.19 -21.34
C ASP A 1116 -26.73 -28.54 -22.24
N LYS A 1117 -27.84 -29.26 -22.47
CA LYS A 1117 -28.98 -28.85 -23.32
C LYS A 1117 -29.63 -27.54 -22.87
N ALA A 1118 -29.49 -27.15 -21.60
CA ALA A 1118 -30.03 -25.88 -21.10
C ALA A 1118 -29.21 -24.65 -21.55
N GLY A 1119 -28.02 -24.85 -22.14
CA GLY A 1119 -27.22 -23.80 -22.74
C GLY A 1119 -26.71 -22.78 -21.71
N TRP A 1120 -26.65 -21.51 -22.12
CA TRP A 1120 -26.23 -20.39 -21.26
C TRP A 1120 -27.40 -19.88 -20.41
N GLY A 1121 -27.23 -19.84 -19.08
CA GLY A 1121 -28.26 -19.26 -18.22
C GLY A 1121 -27.93 -19.21 -16.72
N PRO A 1122 -28.82 -18.61 -15.90
CA PRO A 1122 -28.61 -18.51 -14.46
C PRO A 1122 -28.59 -19.88 -13.76
N HIS A 1123 -29.13 -20.92 -14.39
CA HIS A 1123 -29.09 -22.29 -13.89
C HIS A 1123 -27.65 -22.83 -13.79
N ASN A 1124 -26.71 -22.37 -14.62
CA ASN A 1124 -25.31 -22.78 -14.53
C ASN A 1124 -24.71 -22.41 -13.17
N LEU A 1125 -24.92 -21.17 -12.72
CA LEU A 1125 -24.43 -20.71 -11.40
C LEU A 1125 -25.18 -21.36 -10.24
N LYS A 1126 -26.47 -21.71 -10.40
CA LYS A 1126 -27.28 -22.33 -9.34
C LYS A 1126 -26.69 -23.67 -8.87
N ARG A 1127 -25.99 -24.41 -9.73
CA ARG A 1127 -25.35 -25.70 -9.41
C ARG A 1127 -24.28 -25.61 -8.33
N TYR A 1128 -23.65 -24.45 -8.20
CA TYR A 1128 -22.57 -24.22 -7.24
C TYR A 1128 -23.07 -23.66 -5.89
N ARG A 1129 -24.39 -23.52 -5.73
CA ARG A 1129 -24.97 -22.94 -4.51
C ARG A 1129 -24.91 -23.95 -3.37
N GLY A 1130 -24.31 -23.55 -2.25
CA GLY A 1130 -24.17 -24.39 -1.07
C GLY A 1130 -22.98 -25.33 -1.10
N LEU A 1131 -22.24 -25.39 -2.22
CA LEU A 1131 -21.02 -26.19 -2.31
C LEU A 1131 -19.86 -25.54 -1.58
N SER A 1132 -19.01 -26.37 -0.97
CA SER A 1132 -17.71 -25.97 -0.45
C SER A 1132 -16.78 -25.53 -1.59
N ARG A 1133 -15.63 -24.95 -1.23
CA ARG A 1133 -14.62 -24.55 -2.22
C ARG A 1133 -14.08 -25.76 -2.97
N ALA A 1134 -13.71 -26.83 -2.27
CA ALA A 1134 -13.25 -28.08 -2.88
C ALA A 1134 -14.31 -28.70 -3.79
N GLN A 1135 -15.56 -28.79 -3.33
CA GLN A 1135 -16.68 -29.32 -4.15
C GLN A 1135 -16.91 -28.48 -5.41
N SER A 1136 -16.90 -27.16 -5.30
CA SER A 1136 -17.06 -26.25 -6.45
C SER A 1136 -15.96 -26.44 -7.49
N THR A 1137 -14.71 -26.52 -7.03
CA THR A 1137 -13.53 -26.73 -7.88
C THR A 1137 -13.57 -28.11 -8.54
N MET A 1138 -13.89 -29.17 -7.79
CA MET A 1138 -14.04 -30.51 -8.36
C MET A 1138 -15.13 -30.55 -9.42
N LEU A 1139 -16.30 -29.98 -9.11
CA LEU A 1139 -17.44 -29.95 -10.02
C LEU A 1139 -17.10 -29.25 -11.34
N ILE A 1140 -16.46 -28.07 -11.31
CA ILE A 1140 -16.13 -27.37 -12.56
C ILE A 1140 -15.07 -28.12 -13.37
N GLN A 1141 -14.11 -28.78 -12.72
CA GLN A 1141 -13.11 -29.62 -13.41
C GLN A 1141 -13.79 -30.83 -14.08
N CYS A 1142 -14.67 -31.54 -13.37
CA CYS A 1142 -15.47 -32.64 -13.93
C CYS A 1142 -16.37 -32.17 -15.09
N ARG A 1143 -17.08 -31.06 -14.93
CA ARG A 1143 -18.01 -30.56 -15.95
C ARG A 1143 -17.30 -30.11 -17.22
N THR A 1144 -16.17 -29.43 -17.09
CA THR A 1144 -15.40 -28.95 -18.25
C THR A 1144 -14.51 -30.04 -18.86
N GLY A 1145 -14.24 -31.13 -18.15
CA GLY A 1145 -13.30 -32.17 -18.55
C GLY A 1145 -11.83 -31.75 -18.43
N TYR A 1146 -11.56 -30.55 -17.91
CA TYR A 1146 -10.21 -30.07 -17.59
C TYR A 1146 -9.92 -30.41 -16.13
N ILE A 1147 -9.49 -31.64 -15.89
CA ILE A 1147 -9.24 -32.23 -14.58
C ILE A 1147 -7.92 -33.02 -14.63
N ALA A 1148 -7.20 -33.14 -13.51
CA ALA A 1148 -5.92 -33.85 -13.45
C ALA A 1148 -6.05 -35.39 -13.49
N LEU A 1149 -6.70 -35.92 -14.53
CA LEU A 1149 -6.73 -37.34 -14.90
C LEU A 1149 -5.79 -37.59 -16.09
N ASN A 1150 -5.36 -38.83 -16.31
CA ASN A 1150 -4.28 -39.19 -17.24
C ASN A 1150 -4.48 -38.64 -18.66
N LYS A 1151 -5.69 -38.67 -19.22
CA LYS A 1151 -5.94 -38.09 -20.56
C LYS A 1151 -5.59 -36.60 -20.63
N TYR A 1152 -5.98 -35.83 -19.62
CA TYR A 1152 -5.70 -34.40 -19.57
C TYR A 1152 -4.22 -34.14 -19.27
N LEU A 1153 -3.63 -34.89 -18.34
CA LEU A 1153 -2.22 -34.76 -17.99
C LEU A 1153 -1.31 -35.10 -19.18
N HIS A 1154 -1.65 -36.15 -19.93
CA HIS A 1154 -0.99 -36.51 -21.18
C HIS A 1154 -1.13 -35.42 -22.25
N TRP A 1155 -2.34 -34.86 -22.42
CA TRP A 1155 -2.56 -33.74 -23.35
C TRP A 1155 -1.72 -32.48 -23.04
N ILE A 1156 -1.30 -32.30 -21.79
CA ILE A 1156 -0.42 -31.20 -21.38
C ILE A 1156 1.05 -31.62 -21.23
N ASN A 1157 1.41 -32.85 -21.61
CA ASN A 1157 2.74 -33.46 -21.46
C ASN A 1157 3.23 -33.53 -20.00
N ALA A 1158 2.32 -33.72 -19.05
CA ALA A 1158 2.64 -33.91 -17.63
C ALA A 1158 2.59 -35.39 -17.19
N TYR A 1159 2.13 -36.29 -18.06
CA TYR A 1159 2.07 -37.73 -17.81
C TYR A 1159 2.24 -38.50 -19.12
N GLU A 1160 2.86 -39.69 -19.06
CA GLU A 1160 3.35 -40.39 -20.26
C GLU A 1160 2.23 -41.03 -21.08
N SER A 1161 1.15 -41.48 -20.45
CA SER A 1161 0.06 -42.21 -21.11
C SER A 1161 -1.30 -41.59 -20.81
N PRO A 1162 -2.25 -41.54 -21.76
CA PRO A 1162 -3.61 -41.11 -21.49
C PRO A 1162 -4.47 -42.20 -20.83
N LEU A 1163 -3.99 -43.45 -20.78
CA LEU A 1163 -4.74 -44.62 -20.32
C LEU A 1163 -5.00 -44.60 -18.81
N CYS A 1164 -6.15 -45.16 -18.42
CA CYS A 1164 -6.48 -45.50 -17.04
C CYS A 1164 -5.74 -46.78 -16.62
N ASP A 1165 -5.44 -46.91 -15.33
CA ASP A 1165 -4.76 -48.10 -14.78
C ASP A 1165 -5.58 -49.40 -14.95
N CYS A 1166 -6.89 -49.29 -15.16
CA CYS A 1166 -7.72 -50.44 -15.53
C CYS A 1166 -7.43 -50.99 -16.94
N GLY A 1167 -6.64 -50.29 -17.76
CA GLY A 1167 -6.25 -50.69 -19.11
C GLY A 1167 -7.32 -50.57 -20.21
N ALA A 1168 -8.58 -50.29 -19.85
CA ALA A 1168 -9.71 -50.37 -20.79
C ALA A 1168 -9.90 -49.15 -21.72
N ALA A 1169 -9.50 -47.94 -21.29
CA ALA A 1169 -9.67 -46.70 -22.06
C ALA A 1169 -8.81 -45.55 -21.52
N ASP A 1170 -8.79 -44.43 -22.24
CA ASP A 1170 -8.29 -43.14 -21.73
C ASP A 1170 -8.97 -42.76 -20.40
N GLU A 1171 -8.20 -42.34 -19.41
CA GLU A 1171 -8.73 -41.89 -18.13
C GLU A 1171 -9.42 -40.53 -18.29
N THR A 1172 -10.75 -40.57 -18.40
CA THR A 1172 -11.62 -39.40 -18.50
C THR A 1172 -12.63 -39.36 -17.37
N VAL A 1173 -13.24 -38.20 -17.16
CA VAL A 1173 -14.36 -38.03 -16.23
C VAL A 1173 -15.48 -39.03 -16.56
N PHE A 1174 -15.85 -39.18 -17.84
CA PHE A 1174 -16.87 -40.14 -18.25
C PHE A 1174 -16.44 -41.58 -17.96
N HIS A 1175 -15.20 -41.94 -18.30
CA HIS A 1175 -14.67 -43.26 -18.00
C HIS A 1175 -14.74 -43.56 -16.50
N ALA A 1176 -14.25 -42.67 -15.63
CA ALA A 1176 -14.26 -42.87 -14.18
C ALA A 1176 -15.69 -43.00 -13.62
N PHE A 1177 -16.61 -42.14 -14.07
CA PHE A 1177 -18.00 -42.11 -13.60
C PHE A 1177 -18.91 -43.19 -14.22
N ILE A 1178 -18.55 -43.82 -15.35
CA ILE A 1178 -19.45 -44.73 -16.08
C ILE A 1178 -18.82 -46.10 -16.38
N GLN A 1179 -17.56 -46.16 -16.79
CA GLN A 1179 -16.96 -47.33 -17.45
C GLN A 1179 -15.86 -48.04 -16.65
N CYS A 1180 -15.10 -47.32 -15.80
CA CYS A 1180 -13.87 -47.83 -15.18
C CYS A 1180 -14.11 -49.08 -14.31
N GLU A 1181 -13.48 -50.20 -14.63
CA GLU A 1181 -13.73 -51.45 -13.88
C GLU A 1181 -13.23 -51.37 -12.44
N MET A 1182 -12.10 -50.70 -12.19
CA MET A 1182 -11.55 -50.48 -10.85
C MET A 1182 -12.49 -49.69 -9.92
N LEU A 1183 -13.33 -48.81 -10.48
CA LEU A 1183 -14.29 -48.01 -9.71
C LEU A 1183 -15.70 -48.61 -9.72
N ALA A 1184 -15.90 -49.83 -10.23
CA ALA A 1184 -17.23 -50.43 -10.38
C ALA A 1184 -18.01 -50.52 -9.05
N THR A 1185 -17.36 -50.98 -7.97
CA THR A 1185 -17.97 -51.08 -6.64
C THR A 1185 -18.33 -49.70 -6.08
N ALA A 1186 -17.39 -48.74 -6.11
CA ALA A 1186 -17.62 -47.38 -5.64
C ALA A 1186 -18.74 -46.66 -6.42
N ARG A 1187 -18.95 -46.98 -7.70
CA ARG A 1187 -20.05 -46.41 -8.49
C ARG A 1187 -21.43 -46.90 -8.07
N ILE A 1188 -21.55 -48.10 -7.50
CA ILE A 1188 -22.85 -48.60 -7.02
C ILE A 1188 -23.36 -47.68 -5.90
N GLU A 1189 -22.50 -47.26 -4.98
CA GLU A 1189 -22.81 -46.30 -3.92
C GLU A 1189 -23.22 -44.94 -4.49
N LEU A 1190 -22.48 -44.44 -5.48
CA LEU A 1190 -22.81 -43.19 -6.18
C LEU A 1190 -24.20 -43.25 -6.81
N TYR A 1191 -24.49 -44.30 -7.58
CA TYR A 1191 -25.77 -44.46 -8.27
C TYR A 1191 -26.94 -44.61 -7.31
N THR A 1192 -26.70 -45.24 -6.16
CA THR A 1192 -27.69 -45.38 -5.08
C THR A 1192 -28.02 -44.01 -4.47
N ALA A 1193 -27.00 -43.20 -4.16
CA ALA A 1193 -27.18 -41.85 -3.63
C ALA A 1193 -27.84 -40.89 -4.64
N LEU A 1194 -27.52 -41.03 -5.94
CA LEU A 1194 -28.09 -40.20 -7.01
C LEU A 1194 -29.51 -40.63 -7.40
N GLY A 1195 -29.78 -41.93 -7.49
CA GLY A 1195 -31.03 -42.52 -7.96
C GLY A 1195 -31.10 -42.75 -9.48
N HIS A 1196 -30.01 -42.53 -10.22
CA HIS A 1196 -29.92 -42.77 -11.67
C HIS A 1196 -28.44 -42.94 -12.10
N ARG A 1197 -28.23 -43.36 -13.36
CA ARG A 1197 -26.88 -43.57 -13.96
C ARG A 1197 -26.50 -42.56 -15.06
N ASP A 1198 -27.37 -41.60 -15.36
CA ASP A 1198 -27.11 -40.57 -16.38
C ASP A 1198 -25.95 -39.63 -15.98
N PHE A 1199 -24.88 -39.64 -16.78
CA PHE A 1199 -23.65 -38.85 -16.59
C PHE A 1199 -23.87 -37.33 -16.56
N TYR A 1200 -24.78 -36.82 -17.40
CA TYR A 1200 -24.98 -35.38 -17.50
C TYR A 1200 -25.88 -34.85 -16.38
N ARG A 1201 -26.88 -35.65 -16.00
CA ARG A 1201 -27.76 -35.36 -14.86
C ARG A 1201 -27.00 -35.42 -13.53
N MET A 1202 -26.05 -36.34 -13.34
CA MET A 1202 -25.32 -36.46 -12.08
C MET A 1202 -24.49 -35.20 -11.75
N LEU A 1203 -23.87 -34.60 -12.76
CA LEU A 1203 -23.08 -33.36 -12.61
C LEU A 1203 -23.95 -32.09 -12.60
N SER A 1204 -25.28 -32.22 -12.62
CA SER A 1204 -26.21 -31.10 -12.79
C SER A 1204 -27.34 -31.04 -11.75
N GLU A 1205 -27.88 -32.18 -11.30
CA GLU A 1205 -29.04 -32.26 -10.37
C GLU A 1205 -28.62 -32.33 -8.90
N LYS A 1206 -27.72 -33.27 -8.56
CA LYS A 1206 -27.15 -33.44 -7.20
C LYS A 1206 -25.61 -33.27 -7.24
N PRO A 1207 -25.11 -32.09 -7.65
CA PRO A 1207 -23.69 -31.87 -7.90
C PRO A 1207 -22.81 -32.04 -6.66
N GLU A 1208 -23.33 -31.83 -5.46
CA GLU A 1208 -22.64 -32.06 -4.19
C GLU A 1208 -22.25 -33.53 -4.00
N ILE A 1209 -23.14 -34.46 -4.38
CA ILE A 1209 -22.90 -35.90 -4.25
C ILE A 1209 -21.82 -36.32 -5.26
N ALA A 1210 -21.95 -35.90 -6.51
CA ALA A 1210 -20.98 -36.24 -7.54
C ALA A 1210 -19.59 -35.64 -7.26
N ALA A 1211 -19.52 -34.42 -6.72
CA ALA A 1211 -18.26 -33.78 -6.36
C ALA A 1211 -17.58 -34.48 -5.17
N ASP A 1212 -18.34 -34.84 -4.12
CA ASP A 1212 -17.80 -35.57 -2.96
C ASP A 1212 -17.26 -36.95 -3.37
N TRP A 1213 -17.99 -37.67 -4.22
CA TRP A 1213 -17.55 -38.96 -4.74
C TRP A 1213 -16.25 -38.83 -5.55
N ALA A 1214 -16.16 -37.85 -6.46
CA ALA A 1214 -14.94 -37.61 -7.22
C ALA A 1214 -13.75 -37.20 -6.33
N ILE A 1215 -13.98 -36.39 -5.29
CA ILE A 1215 -12.93 -36.04 -4.31
C ILE A 1215 -12.39 -37.28 -3.61
N THR A 1216 -13.24 -38.27 -3.31
CA THR A 1216 -12.82 -39.50 -2.63
C THR A 1216 -12.05 -40.46 -3.55
N HIS A 1217 -12.53 -40.64 -4.78
CA HIS A 1217 -12.13 -41.78 -5.62
C HIS A 1217 -11.23 -41.43 -6.81
N PHE A 1218 -11.05 -40.16 -7.19
CA PHE A 1218 -10.15 -39.81 -8.30
C PHE A 1218 -8.68 -39.71 -7.89
N GLU A 1219 -8.37 -39.83 -6.60
CA GLU A 1219 -7.00 -39.83 -6.06
C GLU A 1219 -6.14 -38.63 -6.47
N ILE A 1220 -6.78 -37.49 -6.79
CA ILE A 1220 -6.08 -36.29 -7.23
C ILE A 1220 -5.43 -35.63 -5.99
N PRO A 1221 -4.09 -35.50 -5.92
CA PRO A 1221 -3.40 -35.02 -4.72
C PRO A 1221 -3.84 -33.63 -4.25
N GLN A 1222 -4.34 -32.80 -5.19
CA GLN A 1222 -4.92 -31.49 -4.91
C GLN A 1222 -6.05 -31.54 -3.85
N PHE A 1223 -6.83 -32.63 -3.80
CA PHE A 1223 -8.04 -32.76 -2.99
C PHE A 1223 -7.89 -33.66 -1.77
N GLU A 1224 -6.68 -34.16 -1.49
CA GLU A 1224 -6.43 -35.12 -0.41
C GLU A 1224 -6.92 -34.63 0.95
N CYS A 1225 -6.68 -33.36 1.27
CA CYS A 1225 -7.15 -32.76 2.52
C CYS A 1225 -8.69 -32.69 2.62
N ALA A 1226 -9.39 -32.61 1.49
CA ALA A 1226 -10.85 -32.54 1.43
C ALA A 1226 -11.52 -33.92 1.45
N LYS A 1227 -10.76 -35.00 1.18
CA LYS A 1227 -11.23 -36.39 1.22
C LYS A 1227 -11.77 -36.78 2.60
N HIS A 1228 -11.12 -36.29 3.67
CA HIS A 1228 -11.56 -36.54 5.04
C HIS A 1228 -12.94 -35.96 5.39
N ASP A 1229 -13.36 -34.90 4.68
CA ASP A 1229 -14.64 -34.23 4.89
C ASP A 1229 -15.73 -34.76 3.92
N SER A 1230 -15.41 -35.76 3.08
CA SER A 1230 -16.32 -36.33 2.09
C SER A 1230 -17.31 -37.32 2.70
N ARG A 1231 -18.55 -37.32 2.20
CA ARG A 1231 -19.61 -38.26 2.61
C ARG A 1231 -19.36 -39.72 2.20
N PHE A 1232 -18.44 -39.95 1.26
CA PHE A 1232 -18.08 -41.28 0.76
C PHE A 1232 -16.82 -41.85 1.44
N ASN A 1233 -16.34 -41.20 2.51
CA ASN A 1233 -15.25 -41.73 3.31
C ASN A 1233 -15.81 -42.71 4.34
N SER A 1234 -15.76 -44.02 4.06
CA SER A 1234 -16.20 -45.08 4.97
C SER A 1234 -15.11 -45.39 6.00
N VAL A 1235 -15.40 -45.17 7.28
CA VAL A 1235 -14.73 -45.89 8.36
C VAL A 1235 -15.35 -47.29 8.35
N GLU A 1236 -14.76 -48.25 7.63
CA GLU A 1236 -14.92 -49.70 7.87
C GLU A 1236 -14.11 -50.54 6.86
N SER A 1237 -12.94 -51.04 7.29
CA SER A 1237 -12.47 -52.37 6.94
C SER A 1237 -12.08 -53.06 8.24
N SER A 1238 -12.87 -54.03 8.66
CA SER A 1238 -12.70 -54.79 9.91
C SER A 1238 -12.38 -56.24 9.59
N ALA A 1239 -11.09 -56.60 9.65
CA ALA A 1239 -10.65 -57.91 10.13
C ALA A 1239 -9.15 -57.86 10.48
N SER A 1240 -8.85 -58.08 11.77
CA SER A 1240 -7.52 -58.13 12.41
C SER A 1240 -6.87 -56.79 12.84
N ALA A 1241 -7.54 -56.05 13.71
CA ALA A 1241 -6.92 -55.49 14.92
C ALA A 1241 -8.01 -54.93 15.84
N SER A 1242 -7.92 -55.26 17.13
CA SER A 1242 -8.83 -54.90 18.20
C SER A 1242 -9.23 -53.43 18.22
N ALA A 1243 -10.53 -53.17 18.41
CA ALA A 1243 -11.07 -51.84 18.61
C ALA A 1243 -10.39 -51.10 19.78
N SER A 1244 -9.68 -50.02 19.49
CA SER A 1244 -9.51 -48.90 20.40
C SER A 1244 -10.32 -47.74 19.86
N GLN A 1245 -11.15 -47.12 20.71
CA GLN A 1245 -11.86 -45.86 20.45
C GLN A 1245 -10.95 -44.83 19.73
N PRO A 1246 -11.50 -43.90 18.91
CA PRO A 1246 -10.68 -42.82 18.37
C PRO A 1246 -9.95 -42.19 19.55
N PRO A 1247 -8.62 -42.08 19.51
CA PRO A 1247 -7.88 -41.64 20.67
C PRO A 1247 -8.46 -40.29 21.05
N ASN A 1248 -9.09 -40.26 22.22
CA ASN A 1248 -9.46 -39.03 22.84
C ASN A 1248 -8.17 -38.21 22.82
N VAL A 1249 -8.18 -37.06 22.15
CA VAL A 1249 -6.97 -36.25 21.98
C VAL A 1249 -6.36 -35.90 23.36
N LEU A 1250 -7.16 -36.01 24.43
CA LEU A 1250 -6.73 -36.00 25.84
C LEU A 1250 -5.97 -37.25 26.32
N ASP A 1251 -6.33 -38.44 25.87
CA ASP A 1251 -5.73 -39.70 26.30
C ASP A 1251 -4.40 -39.98 25.55
N GLU A 1252 -4.27 -39.56 24.29
CA GLU A 1252 -2.96 -39.46 23.61
C GLU A 1252 -2.04 -38.41 24.26
N LEU A 1253 -2.60 -37.28 24.71
CA LEU A 1253 -1.86 -36.29 25.50
C LEU A 1253 -1.41 -36.88 26.86
N ARG A 1254 -2.26 -37.66 27.54
CA ARG A 1254 -1.96 -38.26 28.85
C ARG A 1254 -0.92 -39.36 28.75
N ALA A 1255 -1.03 -40.25 27.76
CA ALA A 1255 -0.05 -41.31 27.51
C ALA A 1255 1.34 -40.76 27.16
N TRP A 1256 1.41 -39.57 26.56
CA TRP A 1256 2.66 -38.90 26.20
C TRP A 1256 3.26 -38.04 27.33
N ILE A 1257 2.43 -37.52 28.25
CA ILE A 1257 2.86 -36.70 29.41
C ILE A 1257 3.37 -37.56 30.57
N TYR A 1258 2.81 -38.74 30.80
CA TYR A 1258 3.09 -39.60 31.97
C TYR A 1258 3.79 -40.91 31.58
N GLY A 1259 4.85 -40.84 30.77
CA GLY A 1259 5.54 -41.98 30.15
C GLY A 1259 5.60 -43.27 31.00
N ARG A 1260 5.41 -44.42 30.32
CA ARG A 1260 5.42 -45.77 30.91
C ARG A 1260 6.52 -45.95 31.96
N ALA A 1261 6.12 -46.08 33.22
CA ALA A 1261 6.80 -46.90 34.20
C ALA A 1261 5.96 -48.17 34.35
N THR A 1262 6.55 -49.29 33.87
CA THR A 1262 6.21 -50.72 33.85
C THR A 1262 6.09 -51.27 32.44
#